data_AF-A0A1F1L8M5-F1
#
_entry.id   AF-A0A1F1L8M5-F1
#
_cell.length_a   1.000
_cell.length_b   1.000
_cell.length_c   1.000
_cell.angle_alpha   90.00
_cell.angle_beta   90.00
_cell.angle_gamma   90.00
#
_symmetry.space_group_name_H-M   'P 1'
#
loop_
_entity.id
_entity.type
_entity.pdbx_description
1 polymer ?
#
loop_
_entity_poly.entity_id
_entity_poly.type
_entity_poly.pdbx_seq_one_letter_code
_entity_poly.pdbx_strand_id
1 'polypeptide(L)'
;MNKKKILKLTAAAMAMTTVGSLNQGRIVKAVENNVQLSELDVKDESLGINDKETGEDLTENDEKISDEENAIVSEEQKGDELEKSNFEIKTQTSTGSSVEPVSWSFDDSNEGWNFGGAYSYNGPQDNVVNFDEEKQGLRLDVDYSKNVGDSWSEFKIEKKFEGEKLKLNGYNVLTYDFIYDPNCMTTGTFKVKLFITDGPNKDVAIDLSNAEDLGNGLKKAQAVVEFNNADIEADSIILGLVGSNTDYKGSIYIDNIKLSQAAQEDPYVEKTAEPVKQGLVSVDSLEMPSEVKLVDNEATQVTADLYAYLKALGKTDKVIYGHQNDTHHKALYKQGTNSDTKDVTGSIAGIIGMDTLSFTGDELELTDEEKKEGLTLPKKAAQIDAQAAKEGAIITLSSHMPNFEIVKNKELVDGKYDYSGYSPNKTSGNIVSRIMPGGDLNEVYTGYLDLIAEYADELQKENVPVLFRPFHENNGSWFWWGGAFCDAQSYKNLFAYTVDYLRNTKNIHNFLYVYSPNGPFENDKEYLSRYPGDEYIDILAFDMYHDDPLAEASKDPWMESLKETINLVQGIADSKGKLSAVSETGIRINGGGMPETGNPNKTWFKDVSDIISKSDMPYYMVWANFNNTDNFFAPFMANDKKGHEMINEFIDYYNDKNTVFADRIDDYASVDTQISDKYAYGYIMTPISNDRILEPVTIKAAVRNAEGKVTFDIKNKYGQVIKTLEATDNDGVFSAGITEDVLNEIGQVSGTIELKSDNTVLNYINAVFNIKEAEKQPKVVDDFESYMGDSSLLSGAWSTNKGPGCSVNPKLSDENKHTGDYGLAFNYKISTEKTSEGYAGIIKSLEADWTGCDALQIWAKPDGKGQKLVIQLTSNGEDFEIRLPEFTKTTEAQLLKLPFSDFTGKKGGKLDPSNITSMAIYCNTIVPEDNEGSWNVDSTMYFDDIKAINTSESETEIGNASVNISGIQKVGYTLTPIVKVEDKEGNEITTSLNLKYYWYQMDNDKDEVNDTNSVLIGTDKNYKIARSDYNKYIKLVVKYVDNNGEEKEISHDYTKSKITFKSSGSHSSSNNSSSDNESNLDNDTSSSENDLSGDSNSNSVITEVITNEDGTSSIKLVDANGKVMTGWQFIDNKWYLGDENGIAKTDWQQVNGKWYYLESDGKMKTGWLKDKDGTWYHLQANGAMQIGWLKDSDGKWYYLKENGAMSIGWLRDTNGTWYYLNNSGAMQTGWIKDADGTWYYLNQSGAMLSNTIVDGYVLNKDGACVK
;
A
#
# COMPACT_ATOMS: atom_id res chain seq x y z
N MET A 1 -6.56 38.47 38.36
CA MET A 1 -5.65 37.35 38.69
C MET A 1 -6.27 36.08 38.11
N ASN A 2 -5.58 35.16 37.43
CA ASN A 2 -4.20 35.19 36.94
C ASN A 2 -4.07 34.35 35.64
N LYS A 3 -4.61 34.85 34.51
CA LYS A 3 -4.66 34.14 33.20
C LYS A 3 -3.30 34.12 32.45
N LYS A 4 -2.18 34.06 33.18
CA LYS A 4 -0.79 34.09 32.65
C LYS A 4 0.04 32.83 32.95
N LYS A 5 -0.63 31.70 33.26
CA LYS A 5 0.02 30.39 33.52
C LYS A 5 -0.52 29.19 32.73
N ILE A 6 -1.47 29.40 31.82
CA ILE A 6 -1.99 28.37 30.88
C ILE A 6 -1.81 28.87 29.44
N LEU A 7 -0.61 29.40 29.15
CA LEU A 7 -0.20 29.84 27.81
C LEU A 7 1.33 29.69 27.66
N LYS A 8 1.84 28.54 28.10
CA LYS A 8 3.23 28.06 27.93
C LYS A 8 3.33 26.52 27.85
N LEU A 9 2.22 25.85 27.52
CA LEU A 9 2.12 24.38 27.39
C LEU A 9 1.44 23.93 26.09
N THR A 10 1.01 24.87 25.23
CA THR A 10 0.28 24.59 23.97
C THR A 10 0.99 25.16 22.74
N ALA A 11 2.26 25.54 22.86
CA ALA A 11 3.09 26.06 21.77
C ALA A 11 4.34 25.18 21.50
N ALA A 12 4.34 23.95 22.01
CA ALA A 12 5.41 22.95 21.84
C ALA A 12 4.88 21.62 21.28
N ALA A 13 3.63 21.58 20.81
CA ALA A 13 2.95 20.39 20.28
C ALA A 13 2.62 20.49 18.77
N MET A 14 3.02 21.57 18.10
CA MET A 14 2.80 21.83 16.66
C MET A 14 4.12 22.02 15.88
N ALA A 15 5.22 21.46 16.38
CA ALA A 15 6.54 21.53 15.75
C ALA A 15 7.35 20.22 15.89
N MET A 16 6.66 19.07 15.93
CA MET A 16 7.27 17.74 15.95
C MET A 16 6.44 16.75 15.12
N THR A 17 6.43 16.93 13.79
CA THR A 17 5.86 15.93 12.87
C THR A 17 6.59 15.81 11.52
N THR A 18 7.86 16.22 11.46
CA THR A 18 8.79 15.92 10.36
C THR A 18 10.22 15.84 10.89
N VAL A 19 11.06 15.03 10.23
CA VAL A 19 12.41 14.58 10.65
C VAL A 19 12.41 13.56 11.80
N GLY A 20 12.98 12.38 11.53
CA GLY A 20 13.20 11.32 12.51
C GLY A 20 14.52 11.44 13.28
N SER A 21 14.57 10.76 14.43
CA SER A 21 15.72 10.47 15.30
C SER A 21 16.55 11.65 15.87
N LEU A 22 16.34 11.95 17.16
CA LEU A 22 17.25 11.52 18.25
C LEU A 22 16.82 12.01 19.64
N ASN A 23 16.96 11.13 20.64
CA ASN A 23 17.01 11.39 22.09
C ASN A 23 15.95 12.29 22.75
N GLN A 24 15.05 11.66 23.52
CA GLN A 24 15.01 11.94 24.96
C GLN A 24 14.45 10.76 25.77
N GLY A 25 15.11 10.43 26.86
CA GLY A 25 14.71 9.35 27.76
C GLY A 25 14.68 9.79 29.22
N ARG A 26 13.64 9.30 29.94
CA ARG A 26 13.44 9.30 31.40
C ARG A 26 13.10 10.64 32.08
N ILE A 27 11.88 10.70 32.63
CA ILE A 27 11.61 10.54 34.07
C ILE A 27 10.24 9.84 34.23
N VAL A 28 10.04 9.05 35.29
CA VAL A 28 8.90 8.13 35.52
C VAL A 28 8.42 8.20 36.98
N LYS A 29 7.12 7.89 37.22
CA LYS A 29 6.39 7.70 38.52
C LYS A 29 5.99 8.99 39.29
N ALA A 30 4.85 9.05 40.02
CA ALA A 30 3.76 8.08 40.24
C ALA A 30 2.44 8.74 40.76
N VAL A 31 1.29 8.22 40.27
CA VAL A 31 0.14 7.59 41.00
C VAL A 31 -0.61 8.34 42.15
N GLU A 32 -1.96 8.41 41.97
CA GLU A 32 -3.09 8.53 42.93
C GLU A 32 -3.19 9.67 43.97
N ASN A 33 -4.33 10.38 43.99
CA ASN A 33 -5.42 10.06 44.96
C ASN A 33 -6.73 10.86 44.75
N ASN A 34 -7.86 10.22 45.08
CA ASN A 34 -9.21 10.78 45.17
C ASN A 34 -9.40 11.60 46.47
N VAL A 35 -9.97 12.81 46.40
CA VAL A 35 -10.71 13.44 47.54
C VAL A 35 -11.86 14.31 47.02
N GLN A 36 -13.09 14.01 47.46
CA GLN A 36 -14.26 14.90 47.33
C GLN A 36 -14.09 16.14 48.22
N LEU A 37 -14.70 17.27 47.82
CA LEU A 37 -15.31 18.17 48.81
C LEU A 37 -16.54 18.87 48.21
N SER A 38 -17.57 19.00 49.05
CA SER A 38 -18.96 19.32 48.68
C SER A 38 -19.40 20.70 49.19
N GLU A 39 -20.53 21.16 48.65
CA GLU A 39 -21.44 22.18 49.22
C GLU A 39 -20.90 23.60 49.48
N LEU A 40 -21.53 24.57 48.82
CA LEU A 40 -22.16 25.70 49.51
C LEU A 40 -23.40 26.18 48.71
N ASP A 41 -24.40 26.66 49.44
CA ASP A 41 -25.82 26.69 49.07
C ASP A 41 -26.37 28.15 48.98
N VAL A 42 -27.67 28.31 48.73
CA VAL A 42 -28.51 29.55 48.74
C VAL A 42 -28.46 30.35 47.42
N LYS A 43 -29.45 30.33 46.50
CA LYS A 43 -30.92 30.61 46.52
C LYS A 43 -31.33 32.10 46.41
N ASP A 44 -32.29 32.35 45.49
CA ASP A 44 -33.35 33.40 45.47
C ASP A 44 -32.92 34.88 45.69
N GLU A 45 -33.62 35.96 45.34
CA GLU A 45 -34.88 36.30 44.62
C GLU A 45 -34.66 37.74 44.04
N SER A 46 -35.45 38.41 43.19
CA SER A 46 -36.77 38.18 42.55
C SER A 46 -36.88 39.00 41.24
N LEU A 47 -38.08 39.50 40.89
CA LEU A 47 -38.42 40.35 39.72
C LEU A 47 -38.66 41.81 40.14
N GLY A 48 -38.62 42.79 39.20
CA GLY A 48 -39.40 44.04 39.43
C GLY A 48 -39.13 45.32 38.61
N ILE A 49 -39.79 45.44 37.44
CA ILE A 49 -40.82 46.48 37.13
C ILE A 49 -40.47 48.00 36.94
N ASN A 50 -40.85 48.51 35.75
CA ASN A 50 -41.34 49.87 35.35
C ASN A 50 -40.37 51.10 35.34
N ASP A 51 -40.48 52.12 34.46
CA ASP A 51 -41.55 52.59 33.55
C ASP A 51 -41.09 53.74 32.60
N LYS A 52 -41.86 53.93 31.49
CA LYS A 52 -42.30 55.20 30.84
C LYS A 52 -41.50 56.06 29.81
N GLU A 53 -42.23 56.35 28.71
CA GLU A 53 -42.43 57.64 27.99
C GLU A 53 -41.30 58.21 27.06
N THR A 54 -41.53 58.81 25.87
CA THR A 54 -42.66 58.91 24.87
C THR A 54 -42.18 59.63 23.58
N GLY A 55 -42.94 59.53 22.47
CA GLY A 55 -42.86 60.43 21.26
C GLY A 55 -42.44 59.69 19.97
N GLU A 56 -43.31 59.44 18.99
CA GLU A 56 -43.92 60.35 17.98
C GLU A 56 -42.91 60.93 16.95
N ASP A 57 -43.17 61.05 15.64
CA ASP A 57 -44.12 60.46 14.67
C ASP A 57 -43.66 60.92 13.25
N LEU A 58 -44.42 60.62 12.17
CA LEU A 58 -44.36 61.18 10.80
C LEU A 58 -43.26 60.62 9.86
N THR A 59 -43.46 60.36 8.55
CA THR A 59 -44.56 59.94 7.66
C THR A 59 -44.03 60.05 6.21
N GLU A 60 -44.21 59.00 5.42
CA GLU A 60 -44.61 59.01 3.99
C GLU A 60 -44.01 59.98 2.92
N ASN A 61 -43.64 59.33 1.80
CA ASN A 61 -44.06 59.61 0.40
C ASN A 61 -43.16 60.32 -0.64
N ASP A 62 -43.39 59.80 -1.85
CA ASP A 62 -43.43 60.43 -3.18
C ASP A 62 -42.18 60.50 -4.09
N GLU A 63 -42.29 59.75 -5.20
CA GLU A 63 -42.29 60.22 -6.61
C GLU A 63 -41.09 61.04 -7.16
N LYS A 64 -40.62 60.91 -8.42
CA LYS A 64 -40.82 59.98 -9.57
C LYS A 64 -39.94 60.51 -10.75
N ILE A 65 -39.91 59.76 -11.86
CA ILE A 65 -39.91 60.28 -13.26
C ILE A 65 -38.60 60.85 -13.89
N SER A 66 -38.27 60.27 -15.05
CA SER A 66 -37.61 60.81 -16.26
C SER A 66 -36.14 61.28 -16.25
N ASP A 67 -35.43 61.28 -17.39
CA ASP A 67 -35.47 60.53 -18.68
C ASP A 67 -34.16 60.88 -19.44
N GLU A 68 -33.85 60.17 -20.54
CA GLU A 68 -33.29 60.65 -21.84
C GLU A 68 -32.29 61.86 -21.88
N GLU A 69 -31.23 61.92 -22.72
CA GLU A 69 -30.62 61.01 -23.72
C GLU A 69 -29.30 61.66 -24.23
N ASN A 70 -28.51 60.93 -25.03
CA ASN A 70 -27.66 61.42 -26.13
C ASN A 70 -26.40 62.32 -25.91
N ALA A 71 -25.24 61.67 -26.12
CA ALA A 71 -24.43 61.78 -27.36
C ALA A 71 -23.06 62.52 -27.39
N ILE A 72 -22.01 61.68 -27.48
CA ILE A 72 -20.81 61.71 -28.37
C ILE A 72 -19.90 62.98 -28.41
N VAL A 73 -18.59 62.79 -28.12
CA VAL A 73 -17.40 63.04 -28.99
C VAL A 73 -16.09 63.16 -28.14
N SER A 74 -15.05 62.39 -28.55
CA SER A 74 -13.57 62.46 -28.33
C SER A 74 -12.93 63.50 -27.36
N GLU A 75 -11.77 63.31 -26.72
CA GLU A 75 -10.63 62.39 -26.93
C GLU A 75 -9.68 62.40 -25.70
N GLU A 76 -8.82 61.37 -25.56
CA GLU A 76 -7.54 61.29 -24.83
C GLU A 76 -7.31 61.74 -23.35
N GLN A 77 -6.73 60.78 -22.62
CA GLN A 77 -5.67 60.88 -21.58
C GLN A 77 -5.96 61.27 -20.10
N LYS A 78 -5.34 60.44 -19.24
CA LYS A 78 -4.98 60.57 -17.82
C LYS A 78 -6.07 60.41 -16.75
N GLY A 79 -5.83 59.42 -15.89
CA GLY A 79 -6.47 59.21 -14.59
C GLY A 79 -5.57 58.34 -13.72
N ASP A 80 -4.59 58.96 -13.06
CA ASP A 80 -3.93 58.39 -11.88
C ASP A 80 -4.74 58.78 -10.62
N GLU A 81 -4.61 57.96 -9.58
CA GLU A 81 -4.98 58.21 -8.18
C GLU A 81 -6.43 58.58 -7.84
N LEU A 82 -7.13 57.64 -7.20
CA LEU A 82 -7.56 57.90 -5.82
C LEU A 82 -7.56 56.60 -5.00
N GLU A 83 -6.76 56.62 -3.94
CA GLU A 83 -6.37 55.48 -3.12
C GLU A 83 -7.16 55.42 -1.80
N LYS A 84 -7.07 54.27 -1.11
CA LYS A 84 -7.21 54.08 0.35
C LYS A 84 -8.59 54.22 1.02
N SER A 85 -9.07 53.07 1.50
CA SER A 85 -9.48 52.92 2.90
C SER A 85 -9.00 51.58 3.47
N ASN A 86 -7.87 51.59 4.17
CA ASN A 86 -7.34 50.41 4.87
C ASN A 86 -8.16 50.10 6.14
N PHE A 87 -8.31 48.82 6.47
CA PHE A 87 -8.46 48.37 7.86
C PHE A 87 -7.38 47.32 8.15
N GLU A 88 -6.49 47.63 9.11
CA GLU A 88 -5.45 46.70 9.56
C GLU A 88 -6.06 45.56 10.39
N ILE A 89 -5.84 44.30 9.99
CA ILE A 89 -5.86 43.18 10.93
C ILE A 89 -4.43 42.93 11.38
N LYS A 90 -4.13 43.20 12.66
CA LYS A 90 -2.84 42.88 13.27
C LYS A 90 -2.81 41.42 13.74
N THR A 91 -2.64 40.51 12.79
CA THR A 91 -1.98 39.22 13.08
C THR A 91 -0.48 39.45 13.07
N GLN A 92 0.23 38.99 14.10
CA GLN A 92 1.70 38.99 14.10
C GLN A 92 2.15 37.90 13.13
N THR A 93 2.41 38.30 11.88
CA THR A 93 3.30 37.55 11.01
C THR A 93 4.67 37.49 11.68
N SER A 94 5.11 36.29 12.06
CA SER A 94 6.53 36.03 12.19
C SER A 94 7.11 35.98 10.78
N THR A 95 7.30 37.16 10.18
CA THR A 95 8.40 37.35 9.22
C THR A 95 9.64 36.71 9.84
N GLY A 96 10.35 35.87 9.09
CA GLY A 96 11.60 35.29 9.57
C GLY A 96 12.49 36.42 10.07
N SER A 97 12.68 36.50 11.39
CA SER A 97 13.34 37.65 12.00
C SER A 97 14.82 37.55 11.68
N SER A 98 15.26 38.26 10.63
CA SER A 98 16.68 38.43 10.35
C SER A 98 17.33 38.94 11.63
N VAL A 99 18.24 38.18 12.19
CA VAL A 99 18.79 38.52 13.50
C VAL A 99 19.68 39.74 13.35
N GLU A 100 19.36 40.80 14.09
CA GLU A 100 20.10 42.06 14.09
C GLU A 100 21.60 41.80 14.31
N PRO A 101 22.48 42.14 13.35
CA PRO A 101 23.89 41.74 13.44
C PRO A 101 24.59 42.31 14.68
N VAL A 102 25.18 41.45 15.50
CA VAL A 102 26.08 41.89 16.57
C VAL A 102 27.39 42.29 15.94
N SER A 103 27.75 43.56 16.09
CA SER A 103 28.96 44.14 15.48
C SER A 103 29.85 44.76 16.56
N TRP A 104 31.16 44.63 16.39
CA TRP A 104 32.19 45.30 17.18
C TRP A 104 33.11 46.05 16.21
N SER A 105 33.11 47.39 16.28
CA SER A 105 34.06 48.24 15.58
C SER A 105 34.95 48.92 16.61
N PHE A 106 36.25 48.93 16.38
CA PHE A 106 37.21 49.40 17.38
C PHE A 106 37.52 50.88 17.16
N ASP A 107 36.48 51.71 17.20
CA ASP A 107 36.55 53.14 16.89
C ASP A 107 37.18 53.97 18.04
N ASP A 108 36.94 53.58 19.29
CA ASP A 108 37.34 54.32 20.50
C ASP A 108 37.99 53.48 21.62
N SER A 109 37.95 52.14 21.51
CA SER A 109 38.41 51.22 22.55
C SER A 109 38.56 49.77 22.01
N ASN A 110 39.05 48.86 22.86
CA ASN A 110 39.08 47.42 22.58
C ASN A 110 37.71 46.72 22.70
N GLU A 111 36.64 47.43 23.06
CA GLU A 111 35.29 46.87 23.31
C GLU A 111 35.23 45.63 24.23
N GLY A 112 36.24 45.41 25.08
CA GLY A 112 36.36 44.23 25.94
C GLY A 112 36.87 42.96 25.25
N TRP A 113 37.38 43.04 24.03
CA TRP A 113 38.23 42.00 23.44
C TRP A 113 39.63 42.04 24.09
N ASN A 114 40.10 40.88 24.55
CA ASN A 114 41.34 40.73 25.30
C ASN A 114 42.17 39.55 24.76
N PHE A 115 43.41 39.41 25.22
CA PHE A 115 44.23 38.23 24.90
C PHE A 115 43.60 36.95 25.47
N GLY A 116 43.21 36.02 24.60
CA GLY A 116 42.55 34.75 24.90
C GLY A 116 43.51 33.56 25.06
N GLY A 117 44.82 33.84 25.20
CA GLY A 117 45.87 32.81 25.25
C GLY A 117 46.45 32.47 23.87
N ALA A 118 47.22 31.38 23.82
CA ALA A 118 47.88 30.94 22.59
C ALA A 118 48.09 29.42 22.58
N TYR A 119 48.26 28.82 21.40
CA TYR A 119 48.53 27.39 21.22
C TYR A 119 49.61 27.19 20.15
N SER A 120 50.67 26.45 20.50
CA SER A 120 51.86 26.24 19.64
C SER A 120 52.47 27.54 19.08
N TYR A 121 52.40 28.64 19.85
CA TYR A 121 52.86 29.96 19.44
C TYR A 121 53.91 30.51 20.41
N ASN A 122 55.08 30.85 19.87
CA ASN A 122 56.30 31.21 20.60
C ASN A 122 56.64 32.71 20.53
N GLY A 123 55.73 33.54 20.01
CA GLY A 123 55.81 35.00 20.03
C GLY A 123 55.47 35.60 21.40
N PRO A 124 55.40 36.94 21.51
CA PRO A 124 55.03 37.62 22.76
C PRO A 124 53.56 37.34 23.14
N GLN A 125 53.27 37.36 24.44
CA GLN A 125 51.93 37.10 24.99
C GLN A 125 51.47 38.15 26.05
N ASP A 126 52.37 39.02 26.52
CA ASP A 126 52.06 40.09 27.47
C ASP A 126 51.82 41.42 26.74
N ASN A 127 50.74 42.13 27.06
CA ASN A 127 50.37 43.44 26.48
C ASN A 127 50.33 43.45 24.93
N VAL A 128 49.90 42.35 24.32
CA VAL A 128 49.91 42.12 22.86
C VAL A 128 48.59 42.44 22.15
N VAL A 129 47.53 42.79 22.89
CA VAL A 129 46.21 43.17 22.35
C VAL A 129 45.89 44.57 22.86
N ASN A 130 45.89 45.57 21.98
CA ASN A 130 45.75 46.98 22.34
C ASN A 130 44.86 47.73 21.33
N PHE A 131 44.32 48.87 21.74
CA PHE A 131 43.64 49.79 20.84
C PHE A 131 44.68 50.69 20.17
N ASP A 132 44.57 50.93 18.86
CA ASP A 132 45.46 51.83 18.11
C ASP A 132 44.67 53.07 17.65
N GLU A 133 44.78 54.16 18.42
CA GLU A 133 44.06 55.43 18.21
C GLU A 133 44.27 56.04 16.82
N GLU A 134 45.42 55.79 16.16
CA GLU A 134 45.71 56.34 14.83
C GLU A 134 45.09 55.53 13.69
N LYS A 135 44.77 54.25 13.94
CA LYS A 135 44.28 53.30 12.93
C LYS A 135 42.85 52.80 13.17
N GLN A 136 42.25 53.15 14.31
CA GLN A 136 40.89 52.78 14.69
C GLN A 136 40.63 51.28 14.51
N GLY A 137 41.41 50.46 15.21
CA GLY A 137 41.39 49.00 15.08
C GLY A 137 41.97 48.28 16.29
N LEU A 138 41.56 47.03 16.50
CA LEU A 138 42.13 46.14 17.51
C LEU A 138 43.50 45.64 17.05
N ARG A 139 44.56 46.17 17.64
CA ARG A 139 45.94 45.85 17.28
C ARG A 139 46.46 44.63 18.04
N LEU A 140 46.94 43.65 17.28
CA LEU A 140 47.56 42.41 17.72
C LEU A 140 49.05 42.43 17.36
N ASP A 141 49.95 42.54 18.34
CA ASP A 141 51.40 42.51 18.10
C ASP A 141 51.91 41.07 18.11
N VAL A 142 52.17 40.51 16.92
CA VAL A 142 52.46 39.09 16.71
C VAL A 142 53.86 38.81 16.14
N ASP A 143 54.41 37.63 16.47
CA ASP A 143 55.74 37.17 16.05
C ASP A 143 55.74 35.66 15.76
N TYR A 144 55.33 35.29 14.55
CA TYR A 144 55.36 33.92 14.05
C TYR A 144 56.75 33.52 13.51
N SER A 145 57.76 34.41 13.54
CA SER A 145 59.10 34.12 13.00
C SER A 145 59.85 32.98 13.73
N LYS A 146 59.31 32.47 14.83
CA LYS A 146 59.80 31.28 15.57
C LYS A 146 58.98 30.02 15.30
N ASN A 147 57.94 30.12 14.48
CA ASN A 147 56.94 29.10 14.19
C ASN A 147 56.80 28.84 12.67
N VAL A 148 57.78 29.27 11.86
CA VAL A 148 57.77 29.17 10.38
C VAL A 148 57.65 27.73 9.85
N GLY A 149 58.05 26.74 10.66
CA GLY A 149 57.91 25.32 10.33
C GLY A 149 56.58 24.69 10.80
N ASP A 150 55.75 25.43 11.52
CA ASP A 150 54.49 24.94 12.07
C ASP A 150 53.33 25.30 11.14
N SER A 151 52.61 24.28 10.66
CA SER A 151 51.37 24.50 9.91
C SER A 151 50.22 25.02 10.77
N TRP A 152 50.42 25.09 12.10
CA TRP A 152 49.47 25.59 13.07
C TRP A 152 50.16 26.27 14.25
N SER A 153 50.15 27.60 14.27
CA SER A 153 50.57 28.43 15.39
C SER A 153 49.49 29.47 15.67
N GLU A 154 48.86 29.42 16.84
CA GLU A 154 47.57 30.09 17.09
C GLU A 154 47.68 31.13 18.22
N PHE A 155 47.48 32.40 17.87
CA PHE A 155 47.31 33.52 18.80
C PHE A 155 45.82 33.80 18.98
N LYS A 156 45.32 33.96 20.21
CA LYS A 156 43.87 34.11 20.45
C LYS A 156 43.51 35.47 21.02
N ILE A 157 42.40 36.00 20.53
CA ILE A 157 41.63 37.04 21.22
C ILE A 157 40.29 36.47 21.70
N GLU A 158 39.81 36.95 22.83
CA GLU A 158 38.57 36.49 23.47
C GLU A 158 37.72 37.70 23.90
N LYS A 159 36.41 37.60 23.61
CA LYS A 159 35.36 38.46 24.14
C LYS A 159 34.48 37.65 25.08
N LYS A 160 34.50 38.00 26.37
CA LYS A 160 33.63 37.42 27.41
C LYS A 160 32.38 38.26 27.61
N PHE A 161 31.27 37.58 27.90
CA PHE A 161 29.97 38.20 28.19
C PHE A 161 29.69 38.09 29.70
N GLU A 162 30.14 39.10 30.46
CA GLU A 162 29.90 39.18 31.90
C GLU A 162 28.49 39.72 32.19
N GLY A 163 27.49 38.83 32.26
CA GLY A 163 26.10 39.17 32.56
C GLY A 163 25.11 38.42 31.69
N GLU A 164 24.52 39.10 30.72
CA GLU A 164 23.68 38.47 29.70
C GLU A 164 24.56 37.75 28.68
N LYS A 165 24.37 36.43 28.54
CA LYS A 165 25.07 35.60 27.56
C LYS A 165 24.64 35.91 26.13
N LEU A 166 25.54 35.69 25.17
CA LEU A 166 25.23 35.85 23.76
C LEU A 166 24.31 34.72 23.28
N LYS A 167 23.14 35.07 22.73
CA LYS A 167 22.22 34.11 22.11
C LYS A 167 22.62 33.91 20.66
N LEU A 168 22.88 32.66 20.26
CA LEU A 168 23.36 32.34 18.90
C LEU A 168 22.25 31.98 17.90
N ASN A 169 21.00 31.84 18.35
CA ASN A 169 19.88 31.45 17.50
C ASN A 169 19.68 32.42 16.33
N GLY A 170 19.82 31.91 15.11
CA GLY A 170 19.64 32.60 13.83
C GLY A 170 20.90 33.26 13.27
N TYR A 171 22.03 33.20 13.97
CA TYR A 171 23.34 33.55 13.40
C TYR A 171 24.01 32.31 12.78
N ASN A 172 24.66 32.49 11.62
CA ASN A 172 25.40 31.43 10.92
C ASN A 172 26.66 31.94 10.19
N VAL A 173 27.00 33.22 10.27
CA VAL A 173 28.22 33.82 9.69
C VAL A 173 28.88 34.76 10.68
N LEU A 174 30.21 34.69 10.78
CA LEU A 174 31.04 35.73 11.40
C LEU A 174 32.03 36.27 10.37
N THR A 175 32.11 37.58 10.24
CA THR A 175 33.09 38.27 9.39
C THR A 175 33.94 39.25 10.21
N TYR A 176 35.14 39.58 9.72
CA TYR A 176 35.93 40.73 10.18
C TYR A 176 36.97 41.17 9.14
N ASP A 177 37.41 42.42 9.23
CA ASP A 177 38.52 42.95 8.45
C ASP A 177 39.86 42.50 9.04
N PHE A 178 40.64 41.77 8.25
CA PHE A 178 41.99 41.31 8.57
C PHE A 178 43.02 42.22 7.89
N ILE A 179 43.66 43.10 8.67
CA ILE A 179 44.56 44.13 8.15
C ILE A 179 46.01 43.84 8.59
N TYR A 180 46.94 43.79 7.65
CA TYR A 180 48.32 43.37 7.88
C TYR A 180 49.32 44.15 7.01
N ASP A 181 50.60 44.19 7.41
CA ASP A 181 51.68 44.71 6.56
C ASP A 181 52.27 43.56 5.74
N PRO A 182 52.11 43.53 4.40
CA PRO A 182 52.64 42.44 3.58
C PRO A 182 54.18 42.35 3.58
N ASN A 183 54.90 43.39 4.02
CA ASN A 183 56.36 43.37 4.14
C ASN A 183 56.85 42.68 5.43
N CYS A 184 55.94 42.41 6.38
CA CYS A 184 56.26 41.73 7.65
C CYS A 184 56.36 40.20 7.53
N MET A 185 56.09 39.61 6.36
CA MET A 185 56.28 38.19 6.06
C MET A 185 56.98 37.98 4.71
N THR A 186 57.72 36.88 4.59
CA THR A 186 58.28 36.38 3.33
C THR A 186 57.68 35.04 2.90
N THR A 187 56.98 34.34 3.80
CA THR A 187 56.35 33.04 3.54
C THR A 187 55.08 32.81 4.37
N GLY A 188 54.30 31.80 3.98
CA GLY A 188 53.16 31.26 4.73
C GLY A 188 51.83 31.98 4.49
N THR A 189 50.82 31.55 5.23
CA THR A 189 49.43 32.02 5.13
C THR A 189 48.78 32.13 6.51
N PHE A 190 47.59 32.73 6.57
CA PHE A 190 46.78 32.81 7.77
C PHE A 190 45.49 32.01 7.66
N LYS A 191 45.01 31.50 8.80
CA LYS A 191 43.64 31.09 9.00
C LYS A 191 43.01 31.87 10.15
N VAL A 192 41.70 32.04 10.09
CA VAL A 192 40.86 32.35 11.23
C VAL A 192 40.37 31.04 11.84
N LYS A 193 40.28 30.97 13.17
CA LYS A 193 39.54 29.95 13.90
C LYS A 193 38.52 30.60 14.83
N LEU A 194 37.25 30.34 14.58
CA LEU A 194 36.16 30.68 15.48
C LEU A 194 35.97 29.55 16.48
N PHE A 195 35.92 29.90 17.77
CA PHE A 195 35.41 29.02 18.82
C PHE A 195 34.42 29.81 19.67
N ILE A 196 33.20 29.30 19.81
CA ILE A 196 32.18 29.86 20.70
C ILE A 196 31.87 28.83 21.78
N THR A 197 31.77 29.28 23.03
CA THR A 197 31.52 28.38 24.18
C THR A 197 30.25 27.56 23.98
N ASP A 198 30.37 26.24 24.17
CA ASP A 198 29.33 25.21 23.92
C ASP A 198 28.72 25.22 22.50
N GLY A 199 29.44 25.78 21.52
CA GLY A 199 28.92 26.08 20.20
C GLY A 199 29.88 25.88 19.02
N PRO A 200 29.72 26.68 17.94
CA PRO A 200 30.54 26.61 16.74
C PRO A 200 32.05 26.61 16.99
N ASN A 201 32.74 25.65 16.36
CA ASN A 201 34.19 25.52 16.35
C ASN A 201 34.64 25.21 14.91
N LYS A 202 35.22 26.19 14.23
CA LYS A 202 35.51 26.17 12.78
C LYS A 202 36.81 26.92 12.49
N ASP A 203 37.63 26.42 11.57
CA ASP A 203 38.74 27.18 10.98
C ASP A 203 38.61 27.31 9.46
N VAL A 204 38.96 28.49 8.94
CA VAL A 204 38.86 28.86 7.52
C VAL A 204 40.13 29.62 7.13
N ALA A 205 40.66 29.35 5.94
CA ALA A 205 41.80 30.10 5.40
C ALA A 205 41.39 31.53 5.02
N ILE A 206 42.23 32.51 5.33
CA ILE A 206 41.99 33.90 4.91
C ILE A 206 42.57 34.06 3.50
N ASP A 207 41.73 34.38 2.51
CA ASP A 207 42.22 34.67 1.16
C ASP A 207 42.88 36.04 1.11
N LEU A 208 44.21 36.05 0.90
CA LEU A 208 45.01 37.26 0.77
C LEU A 208 45.24 37.66 -0.69
N SER A 209 44.80 36.85 -1.67
CA SER A 209 45.11 37.07 -3.09
C SER A 209 44.48 38.35 -3.65
N ASN A 210 43.30 38.72 -3.13
CA ASN A 210 42.53 39.90 -3.51
C ASN A 210 42.53 41.02 -2.44
N ALA A 211 43.48 41.00 -1.50
CA ALA A 211 43.53 41.96 -0.40
C ALA A 211 43.71 43.42 -0.88
N GLU A 212 42.80 44.30 -0.45
CA GLU A 212 42.75 45.74 -0.73
C GLU A 212 44.01 46.43 -0.18
N ASP A 213 44.63 47.29 -1.00
CA ASP A 213 45.76 48.12 -0.56
C ASP A 213 45.25 49.43 0.02
N LEU A 214 45.53 49.69 1.31
CA LEU A 214 45.05 50.87 2.01
C LEU A 214 45.91 52.12 1.75
N GLY A 215 46.94 52.04 0.91
CA GLY A 215 47.79 53.17 0.51
C GLY A 215 48.75 53.69 1.58
N ASN A 216 48.72 53.10 2.78
CA ASN A 216 49.55 53.45 3.94
C ASN A 216 50.62 52.39 4.28
N GLY A 217 50.78 51.38 3.41
CA GLY A 217 51.66 50.22 3.61
C GLY A 217 50.96 48.98 4.18
N LEU A 218 49.69 49.08 4.58
CA LEU A 218 48.87 47.95 5.02
C LEU A 218 47.95 47.44 3.91
N LYS A 219 47.60 46.16 3.99
CA LYS A 219 46.57 45.52 3.18
C LYS A 219 45.43 44.98 4.04
N LYS A 220 44.21 45.00 3.52
CA LYS A 220 43.00 44.48 4.15
C LYS A 220 42.43 43.31 3.35
N ALA A 221 42.25 42.16 3.98
CA ALA A 221 41.44 41.05 3.49
C ALA A 221 40.20 40.91 4.39
N GLN A 222 39.13 40.29 3.89
CA GLN A 222 38.00 39.93 4.72
C GLN A 222 38.15 38.49 5.20
N ALA A 223 38.06 38.27 6.51
CA ALA A 223 37.87 36.93 7.08
C ALA A 223 36.36 36.64 7.11
N VAL A 224 35.97 35.45 6.63
CA VAL A 224 34.58 34.96 6.65
C VAL A 224 34.58 33.56 7.24
N VAL A 225 33.74 33.33 8.25
CA VAL A 225 33.55 32.03 8.90
C VAL A 225 32.07 31.70 8.94
N GLU A 226 31.67 30.77 8.08
CA GLU A 226 30.31 30.20 8.09
C GLU A 226 30.24 29.01 9.04
N PHE A 227 29.13 28.88 9.75
CA PHE A 227 28.89 27.82 10.73
C PHE A 227 27.40 27.51 10.86
N ASN A 228 27.07 26.29 11.28
CA ASN A 228 25.67 25.89 11.46
C ASN A 228 25.03 26.68 12.60
N ASN A 229 23.80 27.18 12.39
CA ASN A 229 22.99 27.83 13.43
C ASN A 229 22.88 26.94 14.68
N ALA A 230 22.96 27.56 15.87
CA ALA A 230 22.92 26.87 17.16
C ALA A 230 22.06 27.65 18.17
N ASP A 231 21.02 27.02 18.70
CA ASP A 231 20.15 27.60 19.74
C ASP A 231 20.81 27.47 21.13
N ILE A 232 21.85 28.27 21.37
CA ILE A 232 22.64 28.26 22.61
C ILE A 232 22.88 29.65 23.19
N GLU A 233 23.21 29.70 24.48
CA GLU A 233 23.64 30.91 25.19
C GLU A 233 25.14 30.81 25.54
N ALA A 234 25.98 31.54 24.82
CA ALA A 234 27.44 31.46 24.89
C ALA A 234 28.06 32.45 25.90
N ASP A 235 29.02 31.98 26.70
CA ASP A 235 29.78 32.79 27.67
C ASP A 235 30.93 33.60 27.03
N SER A 236 31.50 33.13 25.92
CA SER A 236 32.53 33.86 25.16
C SER A 236 32.61 33.47 23.69
N ILE A 237 33.07 34.42 22.87
CA ILE A 237 33.61 34.18 21.52
C ILE A 237 35.13 34.27 21.60
N ILE A 238 35.82 33.31 20.99
CA ILE A 238 37.27 33.28 20.81
C ILE A 238 37.57 33.29 19.32
N LEU A 239 38.42 34.23 18.88
CA LEU A 239 39.02 34.23 17.54
C LEU A 239 40.51 33.87 17.65
N GLY A 240 40.86 32.70 17.14
CA GLY A 240 42.24 32.26 16.94
C GLY A 240 42.75 32.74 15.59
N LEU A 241 43.74 33.62 15.59
CA LEU A 241 44.55 33.91 14.41
C LEU A 241 45.64 32.84 14.30
N VAL A 242 45.57 32.02 13.25
CA VAL A 242 46.50 30.92 13.03
C VAL A 242 47.49 31.33 11.95
N GLY A 243 48.75 31.53 12.33
CA GLY A 243 49.87 31.54 11.39
C GLY A 243 50.15 30.11 10.91
N SER A 244 50.22 29.90 9.60
CA SER A 244 50.49 28.61 8.98
C SER A 244 51.73 28.70 8.09
N ASN A 245 52.82 28.05 8.50
CA ASN A 245 54.13 28.09 7.86
C ASN A 245 54.66 29.51 7.59
N THR A 246 54.27 30.48 8.41
CA THR A 246 54.56 31.91 8.20
C THR A 246 55.63 32.44 9.14
N ASP A 247 56.45 33.36 8.61
CA ASP A 247 57.44 34.12 9.35
C ASP A 247 56.93 35.49 9.82
N TYR A 248 55.62 35.77 9.64
CA TYR A 248 55.03 37.08 9.91
C TYR A 248 55.41 37.63 11.29
N LYS A 249 56.02 38.82 11.29
CA LYS A 249 56.44 39.53 12.51
C LYS A 249 56.09 41.01 12.41
N GLY A 250 55.04 41.41 13.10
CA GLY A 250 54.55 42.78 13.08
C GLY A 250 53.18 42.89 13.74
N SER A 251 52.59 44.08 13.67
CA SER A 251 51.22 44.32 14.09
C SER A 251 50.24 43.78 13.03
N ILE A 252 49.15 43.17 13.48
CA ILE A 252 47.95 42.87 12.69
C ILE A 252 46.81 43.65 13.33
N TYR A 253 45.91 44.19 12.52
CA TYR A 253 44.76 44.94 12.97
C TYR A 253 43.49 44.16 12.59
N ILE A 254 42.59 44.03 13.55
CA ILE A 254 41.25 43.47 13.34
C ILE A 254 40.24 44.59 13.53
N ASP A 255 39.28 44.71 12.62
CA ASP A 255 38.16 45.62 12.75
C ASP A 255 36.86 45.04 12.16
N ASN A 256 35.72 45.68 12.40
CA ASN A 256 34.41 45.32 11.88
C ASN A 256 34.04 43.85 12.13
N ILE A 257 34.28 43.33 13.34
CA ILE A 257 33.87 41.96 13.71
C ILE A 257 32.34 41.94 13.75
N LYS A 258 31.72 41.17 12.86
CA LYS A 258 30.28 41.10 12.70
C LYS A 258 29.79 39.66 12.73
N LEU A 259 28.92 39.35 13.68
CA LEU A 259 28.15 38.12 13.75
C LEU A 259 26.78 38.37 13.13
N SER A 260 26.42 37.65 12.07
CA SER A 260 25.17 37.85 11.34
C SER A 260 24.57 36.54 10.83
N GLN A 261 23.38 36.66 10.24
CA GLN A 261 22.85 35.66 9.32
C GLN A 261 23.50 35.86 7.94
N ALA A 262 23.69 34.80 7.18
CA ALA A 262 24.05 34.83 5.76
C ALA A 262 22.96 35.54 4.97
N ALA A 263 23.34 36.31 3.95
CA ALA A 263 22.36 36.80 2.99
C ALA A 263 21.81 35.60 2.22
N GLN A 264 20.50 35.35 2.33
CA GLN A 264 19.82 34.40 1.46
C GLN A 264 19.84 35.01 0.05
N GLU A 265 20.47 34.32 -0.91
CA GLU A 265 20.34 34.70 -2.32
C GLU A 265 18.85 34.66 -2.69
N ASP A 266 18.39 35.66 -3.46
CA ASP A 266 17.01 35.73 -3.93
C ASP A 266 16.74 34.53 -4.84
N PRO A 267 15.91 33.56 -4.42
CA PRO A 267 15.71 32.31 -5.16
C PRO A 267 14.88 32.52 -6.44
N TYR A 268 14.29 33.71 -6.62
CA TYR A 268 13.35 33.99 -7.69
C TYR A 268 14.01 34.67 -8.90
N VAL A 269 13.71 34.14 -10.07
CA VAL A 269 14.22 34.62 -11.37
C VAL A 269 13.29 35.68 -11.97
N GLU A 270 13.83 36.56 -12.80
CA GLU A 270 13.02 37.53 -13.55
C GLU A 270 12.10 36.79 -14.56
N LYS A 271 10.82 37.18 -14.60
CA LYS A 271 9.88 36.83 -15.66
C LYS A 271 10.28 37.61 -16.91
N THR A 272 10.67 36.87 -17.95
CA THR A 272 11.16 37.40 -19.24
C THR A 272 10.36 36.86 -20.44
N ALA A 273 9.73 35.69 -20.28
CA ALA A 273 8.71 35.20 -21.19
C ALA A 273 7.35 35.85 -20.88
N GLU A 274 6.56 36.12 -21.93
CA GLU A 274 5.22 36.69 -21.81
C GLU A 274 4.16 35.71 -22.35
N PRO A 275 3.01 35.55 -21.66
CA PRO A 275 1.94 34.71 -22.15
C PRO A 275 1.30 35.25 -23.44
N VAL A 276 1.13 34.38 -24.43
CA VAL A 276 0.52 34.68 -25.72
C VAL A 276 -0.86 34.05 -25.76
N LYS A 277 -1.90 34.89 -25.74
CA LYS A 277 -3.29 34.42 -25.83
C LYS A 277 -3.53 33.65 -27.13
N GLN A 278 -4.01 32.41 -27.00
CA GLN A 278 -4.35 31.54 -28.12
C GLN A 278 -5.86 31.54 -28.42
N GLY A 279 -6.26 30.84 -29.48
CA GLY A 279 -7.66 30.58 -29.79
C GLY A 279 -8.19 29.32 -29.08
N LEU A 280 -9.51 29.21 -28.98
CA LEU A 280 -10.19 28.01 -28.47
C LEU A 280 -9.88 26.79 -29.34
N VAL A 281 -9.81 25.61 -28.73
CA VAL A 281 -9.79 24.31 -29.42
C VAL A 281 -11.20 24.02 -29.89
N SER A 282 -11.54 24.51 -31.08
CA SER A 282 -12.92 24.52 -31.56
C SER A 282 -13.54 23.13 -31.63
N VAL A 283 -14.74 22.96 -31.07
CA VAL A 283 -15.46 21.67 -31.09
C VAL A 283 -15.73 21.20 -32.52
N ASP A 284 -16.03 22.12 -33.44
CA ASP A 284 -16.17 21.86 -34.89
C ASP A 284 -14.92 21.24 -35.56
N SER A 285 -13.76 21.31 -34.89
CA SER A 285 -12.49 20.74 -35.39
C SER A 285 -12.16 19.35 -34.83
N LEU A 286 -12.99 18.83 -33.90
CA LEU A 286 -12.81 17.53 -33.26
C LEU A 286 -13.74 16.47 -33.86
N GLU A 287 -13.26 15.23 -33.96
CA GLU A 287 -14.09 14.08 -34.36
C GLU A 287 -14.93 13.58 -33.16
N MET A 288 -15.95 14.36 -32.80
CA MET A 288 -16.83 14.08 -31.67
C MET A 288 -17.62 12.77 -31.86
N PRO A 289 -17.62 11.83 -30.89
CA PRO A 289 -18.48 10.66 -30.96
C PRO A 289 -19.95 11.04 -30.80
N SER A 290 -20.82 10.56 -31.69
CA SER A 290 -22.27 10.85 -31.62
C SER A 290 -23.01 10.11 -30.50
N GLU A 291 -22.38 9.09 -29.92
CA GLU A 291 -22.93 8.25 -28.85
C GLU A 291 -21.82 7.85 -27.88
N VAL A 292 -22.11 7.88 -26.58
CA VAL A 292 -21.20 7.48 -25.50
C VAL A 292 -21.86 6.45 -24.58
N LYS A 293 -21.05 5.64 -23.90
CA LYS A 293 -21.54 4.67 -22.90
C LYS A 293 -20.97 5.00 -21.53
N LEU A 294 -21.82 5.56 -20.69
CA LEU A 294 -21.48 6.02 -19.35
C LEU A 294 -21.97 5.04 -18.28
N VAL A 295 -21.33 5.11 -17.11
CA VAL A 295 -21.77 4.45 -15.87
C VAL A 295 -23.17 4.90 -15.49
N ASP A 296 -23.43 6.20 -15.58
CA ASP A 296 -24.77 6.74 -15.41
C ASP A 296 -25.48 6.92 -16.75
N ASN A 297 -26.51 6.11 -16.99
CA ASN A 297 -27.35 6.21 -18.17
C ASN A 297 -28.41 7.33 -18.08
N GLU A 298 -28.48 8.04 -16.96
CA GLU A 298 -29.33 9.21 -16.72
C GLU A 298 -28.47 10.48 -16.53
N ALA A 299 -27.18 10.41 -16.87
CA ALA A 299 -26.25 11.52 -16.75
C ALA A 299 -26.75 12.78 -17.48
N THR A 300 -26.44 13.96 -16.95
CA THR A 300 -26.82 15.21 -17.59
C THR A 300 -26.17 15.34 -18.97
N GLN A 301 -26.85 16.01 -19.91
CA GLN A 301 -26.39 16.12 -21.30
C GLN A 301 -24.95 16.68 -21.40
N VAL A 302 -24.67 17.73 -20.62
CA VAL A 302 -23.34 18.34 -20.51
C VAL A 302 -22.25 17.39 -19.97
N THR A 303 -22.61 16.39 -19.16
CA THR A 303 -21.69 15.33 -18.69
C THR A 303 -21.36 14.35 -19.80
N ALA A 304 -22.33 13.99 -20.65
CA ALA A 304 -22.10 13.15 -21.83
C ALA A 304 -21.27 13.89 -22.90
N ASP A 305 -21.56 15.18 -23.10
CA ASP A 305 -20.82 16.05 -24.01
C ASP A 305 -19.38 16.28 -23.55
N LEU A 306 -19.13 16.44 -22.24
CA LEU A 306 -17.77 16.48 -21.68
C LEU A 306 -17.01 15.18 -21.97
N TYR A 307 -17.64 14.01 -21.77
CA TYR A 307 -17.01 12.72 -22.05
C TYR A 307 -16.66 12.59 -23.55
N ALA A 308 -17.56 13.00 -24.43
CA ALA A 308 -17.33 13.05 -25.87
C ALA A 308 -16.17 13.99 -26.23
N TYR A 309 -16.11 15.17 -25.61
CA TYR A 309 -15.08 16.18 -25.85
C TYR A 309 -13.70 15.69 -25.42
N LEU A 310 -13.58 15.16 -24.19
CA LEU A 310 -12.35 14.57 -23.70
C LEU A 310 -11.90 13.40 -24.60
N LYS A 311 -12.83 12.54 -25.04
CA LYS A 311 -12.52 11.41 -25.92
C LYS A 311 -12.05 11.84 -27.31
N ALA A 312 -12.64 12.89 -27.87
CA ALA A 312 -12.26 13.43 -29.18
C ALA A 312 -10.96 14.24 -29.12
N LEU A 313 -10.76 15.03 -28.06
CA LEU A 313 -9.52 15.79 -27.82
C LEU A 313 -8.33 14.86 -27.65
N GLY A 314 -8.50 13.73 -26.94
CA GLY A 314 -7.46 12.72 -26.78
C GLY A 314 -6.95 12.15 -28.11
N LYS A 315 -7.78 12.07 -29.16
CA LYS A 315 -7.35 11.64 -30.50
C LYS A 315 -6.53 12.70 -31.27
N THR A 316 -6.17 13.82 -30.64
CA THR A 316 -5.38 14.92 -31.24
C THR A 316 -3.99 15.04 -30.62
N ASP A 317 -3.18 15.99 -31.09
CA ASP A 317 -1.87 16.29 -30.48
C ASP A 317 -1.97 17.17 -29.22
N LYS A 318 -3.15 17.26 -28.59
CA LYS A 318 -3.46 18.22 -27.52
C LYS A 318 -3.67 17.58 -26.16
N VAL A 319 -3.17 18.26 -25.13
CA VAL A 319 -3.23 17.83 -23.75
C VAL A 319 -3.67 18.99 -22.86
N ILE A 320 -4.68 18.74 -22.02
CA ILE A 320 -5.14 19.69 -21.00
C ILE A 320 -4.20 19.62 -19.80
N TYR A 321 -3.70 20.79 -19.38
CA TYR A 321 -2.96 20.95 -18.13
C TYR A 321 -3.94 21.06 -16.96
N GLY A 322 -3.74 20.23 -15.94
CA GLY A 322 -4.47 20.26 -14.68
C GLY A 322 -3.63 20.68 -13.49
N HIS A 323 -4.25 21.34 -12.52
CA HIS A 323 -3.63 21.68 -11.23
C HIS A 323 -4.66 21.54 -10.08
N GLN A 324 -4.30 20.77 -9.05
CA GLN A 324 -5.11 20.59 -7.85
C GLN A 324 -5.16 21.91 -7.06
N ASN A 325 -6.36 22.27 -6.59
CA ASN A 325 -6.67 23.45 -5.79
C ASN A 325 -6.28 24.81 -6.42
N ASP A 326 -6.09 24.86 -7.75
CA ASP A 326 -5.56 26.01 -8.50
C ASP A 326 -6.31 27.34 -8.26
N THR A 327 -7.60 27.31 -7.91
CA THR A 327 -8.42 28.52 -7.73
C THR A 327 -8.62 28.96 -6.28
N HIS A 328 -8.02 28.25 -5.31
CA HIS A 328 -8.19 28.57 -3.89
C HIS A 328 -6.95 28.30 -3.01
N HIS A 329 -5.90 27.66 -3.53
CA HIS A 329 -4.59 27.52 -2.89
C HIS A 329 -3.48 28.20 -3.71
N LYS A 330 -2.45 28.73 -3.02
CA LYS A 330 -1.32 29.44 -3.64
C LYS A 330 -0.05 29.36 -2.83
N ALA A 331 1.08 29.13 -3.51
CA ALA A 331 2.40 29.02 -2.91
C ALA A 331 2.82 30.31 -2.16
N LEU A 332 2.84 31.48 -2.82
CA LEU A 332 3.46 32.69 -2.26
C LEU A 332 2.71 34.01 -2.51
N TYR A 333 2.57 34.45 -3.77
CA TYR A 333 2.19 35.83 -4.10
C TYR A 333 0.70 36.12 -3.84
N LYS A 334 0.41 36.68 -2.65
CA LYS A 334 -0.98 36.93 -2.17
C LYS A 334 -1.64 38.18 -2.76
N GLN A 335 -0.93 38.97 -3.57
CA GLN A 335 -1.42 40.21 -4.18
C GLN A 335 -2.02 40.02 -5.59
N GLY A 336 -1.78 38.88 -6.23
CA GLY A 336 -2.39 38.52 -7.51
C GLY A 336 -3.79 37.92 -7.37
N THR A 337 -4.17 37.05 -8.30
CA THR A 337 -5.45 36.32 -8.27
C THR A 337 -5.43 35.20 -7.24
N ASN A 338 -6.48 34.38 -7.14
CA ASN A 338 -6.46 33.18 -6.29
C ASN A 338 -5.72 31.97 -6.94
N SER A 339 -5.11 32.14 -8.12
CA SER A 339 -4.41 31.07 -8.85
C SER A 339 -2.97 31.44 -9.17
N ASP A 340 -2.03 30.55 -8.83
CA ASP A 340 -0.63 30.69 -9.25
C ASP A 340 -0.52 30.54 -10.78
N THR A 341 -1.24 29.58 -11.38
CA THR A 341 -1.29 29.38 -12.84
C THR A 341 -1.74 30.65 -13.57
N LYS A 342 -2.79 31.31 -13.07
CA LYS A 342 -3.35 32.53 -13.67
C LYS A 342 -2.45 33.74 -13.51
N ASP A 343 -1.70 33.84 -12.41
CA ASP A 343 -0.74 34.92 -12.22
C ASP A 343 0.50 34.76 -13.12
N VAL A 344 0.91 33.52 -13.39
CA VAL A 344 2.01 33.24 -14.32
C VAL A 344 1.57 33.40 -15.78
N THR A 345 0.43 32.81 -16.17
CA THR A 345 0.01 32.62 -17.58
C THR A 345 -1.15 33.50 -18.06
N GLY A 346 -1.93 34.08 -17.15
CA GLY A 346 -3.20 34.77 -17.46
C GLY A 346 -4.43 33.85 -17.53
N SER A 347 -4.27 32.53 -17.47
CA SER A 347 -5.37 31.54 -17.40
C SER A 347 -5.25 30.65 -16.16
N ILE A 348 -6.38 30.22 -15.60
CA ILE A 348 -6.41 29.06 -14.69
C ILE A 348 -6.10 27.77 -15.46
N ALA A 349 -5.79 26.69 -14.73
CA ALA A 349 -5.61 25.36 -15.30
C ALA A 349 -6.88 24.86 -16.02
N GLY A 350 -6.71 24.04 -17.06
CA GLY A 350 -7.83 23.51 -17.84
C GLY A 350 -8.58 22.36 -17.16
N ILE A 351 -7.87 21.57 -16.32
CA ILE A 351 -8.49 20.73 -15.29
C ILE A 351 -8.24 21.38 -13.93
N ILE A 352 -9.27 21.54 -13.11
CA ILE A 352 -9.13 22.00 -11.73
C ILE A 352 -9.53 20.89 -10.78
N GLY A 353 -8.58 20.54 -9.91
CA GLY A 353 -8.79 19.58 -8.84
C GLY A 353 -9.36 20.23 -7.58
N MET A 354 -10.32 19.56 -6.98
CA MET A 354 -10.84 19.79 -5.63
C MET A 354 -10.66 18.50 -4.84
N ASP A 355 -10.48 18.57 -3.51
CA ASP A 355 -10.62 17.39 -2.64
C ASP A 355 -11.75 17.57 -1.64
N THR A 356 -12.40 16.46 -1.30
CA THR A 356 -13.32 16.37 -0.16
C THR A 356 -12.76 16.85 1.20
N LEU A 357 -11.44 17.00 1.38
CA LEU A 357 -10.84 17.72 2.51
C LEU A 357 -11.29 19.20 2.61
N SER A 358 -11.63 19.80 1.49
CA SER A 358 -12.26 21.12 1.44
C SER A 358 -13.68 21.11 2.04
N PHE A 359 -14.34 19.95 2.13
CA PHE A 359 -15.68 19.82 2.72
C PHE A 359 -15.63 19.63 4.24
N THR A 360 -14.49 19.19 4.78
CA THR A 360 -14.31 18.84 6.21
C THR A 360 -13.65 19.94 7.04
N GLY A 361 -13.07 20.95 6.39
CA GLY A 361 -12.37 22.06 7.05
C GLY A 361 -10.85 21.89 7.10
N ASP A 362 -10.30 20.92 6.36
CA ASP A 362 -8.86 20.64 6.28
C ASP A 362 -8.17 21.47 5.18
N GLU A 363 -8.90 21.86 4.13
CA GLU A 363 -8.38 22.68 3.00
C GLU A 363 -9.13 24.00 2.78
N LEU A 364 -10.43 24.09 3.13
CA LEU A 364 -11.21 25.33 3.05
C LEU A 364 -11.78 25.73 4.41
N GLU A 365 -11.81 27.03 4.67
CA GLU A 365 -12.46 27.61 5.85
C GLU A 365 -13.65 28.51 5.47
N LEU A 366 -14.63 28.58 6.35
CA LEU A 366 -15.72 29.57 6.30
C LEU A 366 -15.37 30.79 7.16
N THR A 367 -15.55 31.99 6.59
CA THR A 367 -15.56 33.26 7.31
C THR A 367 -16.72 33.33 8.30
N ASP A 368 -16.65 34.26 9.25
CA ASP A 368 -17.74 34.46 10.22
C ASP A 368 -19.02 34.98 9.56
N GLU A 369 -18.91 35.66 8.42
CA GLU A 369 -20.03 36.10 7.59
C GLU A 369 -20.71 34.90 6.89
N GLU A 370 -19.95 34.07 6.17
CA GLU A 370 -20.47 32.86 5.50
C GLU A 370 -21.16 31.91 6.50
N LYS A 371 -20.61 31.75 7.72
CA LYS A 371 -21.24 30.98 8.80
C LYS A 371 -22.58 31.57 9.25
N LYS A 372 -22.73 32.90 9.33
CA LYS A 372 -24.01 33.57 9.69
C LYS A 372 -25.06 33.41 8.60
N GLU A 373 -24.64 33.34 7.35
CA GLU A 373 -25.51 33.10 6.19
C GLU A 373 -25.91 31.61 6.03
N GLY A 374 -25.30 30.71 6.81
CA GLY A 374 -25.60 29.28 6.80
C GLY A 374 -24.97 28.54 5.62
N LEU A 375 -23.90 29.10 5.02
CA LEU A 375 -23.14 28.43 3.98
C LEU A 375 -22.44 27.19 4.56
N THR A 376 -22.44 26.08 3.81
CA THR A 376 -21.67 24.87 4.15
C THR A 376 -20.39 24.82 3.33
N LEU A 377 -19.38 24.10 3.83
CA LEU A 377 -18.12 23.91 3.10
C LEU A 377 -18.30 23.24 1.72
N PRO A 378 -19.10 22.17 1.56
CA PRO A 378 -19.47 21.63 0.24
C PRO A 378 -20.01 22.70 -0.72
N LYS A 379 -20.91 23.58 -0.24
CA LYS A 379 -21.48 24.66 -1.05
C LYS A 379 -20.46 25.73 -1.43
N LYS A 380 -19.54 26.07 -0.54
CA LYS A 380 -18.44 27.01 -0.84
C LYS A 380 -17.51 26.43 -1.91
N ALA A 381 -17.14 25.16 -1.80
CA ALA A 381 -16.32 24.48 -2.79
C ALA A 381 -17.02 24.43 -4.16
N ALA A 382 -18.32 24.08 -4.19
CA ALA A 382 -19.11 24.10 -5.41
C ALA A 382 -19.23 25.50 -6.04
N GLN A 383 -19.31 26.56 -5.24
CA GLN A 383 -19.30 27.95 -5.76
C GLN A 383 -17.96 28.34 -6.39
N ILE A 384 -16.83 27.90 -5.81
CA ILE A 384 -15.48 28.10 -6.37
C ILE A 384 -15.37 27.37 -7.71
N ASP A 385 -15.78 26.10 -7.77
CA ASP A 385 -15.67 25.28 -8.97
C ASP A 385 -16.66 25.71 -10.07
N ALA A 386 -17.87 26.15 -9.71
CA ALA A 386 -18.81 26.74 -10.66
C ALA A 386 -18.28 28.05 -11.27
N GLN A 387 -17.52 28.85 -10.51
CA GLN A 387 -16.85 30.04 -11.03
C GLN A 387 -15.67 29.67 -11.94
N ALA A 388 -14.93 28.62 -11.61
CA ALA A 388 -13.84 28.10 -12.45
C ALA A 388 -14.37 27.52 -13.78
N ALA A 389 -15.47 26.77 -13.75
CA ALA A 389 -16.14 26.26 -14.95
C ALA A 389 -16.63 27.39 -15.88
N LYS A 390 -17.08 28.52 -15.32
CA LYS A 390 -17.44 29.73 -16.09
C LYS A 390 -16.25 30.43 -16.75
N GLU A 391 -15.01 30.11 -16.35
CA GLU A 391 -13.78 30.52 -17.03
C GLU A 391 -13.26 29.46 -18.02
N GLY A 392 -13.97 28.34 -18.19
CA GLY A 392 -13.66 27.27 -19.15
C GLY A 392 -13.03 26.01 -18.55
N ALA A 393 -12.82 25.94 -17.22
CA ALA A 393 -12.19 24.78 -16.60
C ALA A 393 -13.12 23.57 -16.47
N ILE A 394 -12.54 22.37 -16.55
CA ILE A 394 -13.20 21.09 -16.25
C ILE A 394 -12.87 20.71 -14.81
N ILE A 395 -13.88 20.28 -14.05
CA ILE A 395 -13.74 20.03 -12.61
C ILE A 395 -13.47 18.55 -12.34
N THR A 396 -12.51 18.25 -11.46
CA THR A 396 -12.25 16.89 -10.93
C THR A 396 -12.25 16.91 -9.41
N LEU A 397 -12.86 15.91 -8.78
CA LEU A 397 -12.96 15.76 -7.33
C LEU A 397 -12.23 14.51 -6.87
N SER A 398 -11.08 14.65 -6.23
CA SER A 398 -10.44 13.57 -5.46
C SER A 398 -11.10 13.42 -4.10
N SER A 399 -10.86 12.29 -3.42
CA SER A 399 -11.40 12.11 -2.07
C SER A 399 -10.44 11.42 -1.10
N HIS A 400 -9.78 12.24 -0.30
CA HIS A 400 -9.02 11.84 0.88
C HIS A 400 -9.97 11.60 2.08
N MET A 401 -10.72 10.50 2.02
CA MET A 401 -11.74 10.16 3.02
C MET A 401 -11.14 9.87 4.42
N PRO A 402 -11.72 10.41 5.51
CA PRO A 402 -11.22 10.20 6.87
C PRO A 402 -11.38 8.75 7.32
N ASN A 403 -10.64 8.35 8.35
CA ASN A 403 -10.89 7.08 9.02
C ASN A 403 -12.21 7.20 9.83
N PHE A 404 -13.25 6.49 9.40
CA PHE A 404 -14.59 6.63 9.95
C PHE A 404 -14.75 6.16 11.40
N GLU A 405 -13.84 5.33 11.93
CA GLU A 405 -13.82 5.00 13.36
C GLU A 405 -13.37 6.20 14.20
N ILE A 406 -12.35 6.94 13.72
CA ILE A 406 -11.91 8.17 14.38
C ILE A 406 -13.05 9.19 14.40
N VAL A 407 -13.77 9.35 13.29
CA VAL A 407 -14.96 10.22 13.21
C VAL A 407 -16.07 9.78 14.17
N LYS A 408 -16.39 8.47 14.23
CA LYS A 408 -17.42 7.92 15.14
C LYS A 408 -17.11 8.20 16.62
N ASN A 409 -15.83 8.24 16.98
CA ASN A 409 -15.36 8.41 18.35
C ASN A 409 -15.20 9.87 18.81
N LYS A 410 -15.43 10.85 17.92
CA LYS A 410 -15.48 12.28 18.29
C LYS A 410 -16.81 12.65 18.94
N GLU A 411 -16.82 13.75 19.68
CA GLU A 411 -18.06 14.41 20.10
C GLU A 411 -18.79 14.98 18.88
N LEU A 412 -20.12 14.86 18.85
CA LEU A 412 -20.94 15.42 17.77
C LEU A 412 -20.99 16.95 17.86
N VAL A 413 -20.75 17.62 16.75
CA VAL A 413 -20.87 19.08 16.62
C VAL A 413 -22.27 19.39 16.09
N ASP A 414 -23.07 20.13 16.86
CA ASP A 414 -24.48 20.45 16.57
C ASP A 414 -25.34 19.23 16.17
N GLY A 415 -25.04 18.07 16.77
CA GLY A 415 -25.73 16.80 16.51
C GLY A 415 -25.30 16.08 15.22
N LYS A 416 -24.24 16.54 14.55
CA LYS A 416 -23.64 15.92 13.36
C LYS A 416 -22.24 15.37 13.67
N TYR A 417 -21.78 14.42 12.85
CA TYR A 417 -20.41 13.91 12.89
C TYR A 417 -19.42 15.00 12.44
N ASP A 418 -18.29 15.11 13.14
CA ASP A 418 -17.19 15.99 12.78
C ASP A 418 -16.12 15.25 11.94
N TYR A 419 -16.13 15.49 10.63
CA TYR A 419 -15.22 14.85 9.69
C TYR A 419 -13.85 15.53 9.55
N SER A 420 -13.60 16.64 10.25
CA SER A 420 -12.33 17.38 10.16
C SER A 420 -11.12 16.55 10.60
N GLY A 421 -9.93 16.93 10.16
CA GLY A 421 -8.67 16.35 10.61
C GLY A 421 -8.23 15.17 9.75
N TYR A 422 -7.22 15.44 8.93
CA TYR A 422 -6.57 14.46 8.05
C TYR A 422 -6.27 13.12 8.75
N SER A 423 -7.03 12.10 8.36
CA SER A 423 -6.92 10.71 8.83
C SER A 423 -6.99 9.59 7.76
N PRO A 424 -6.97 9.82 6.43
CA PRO A 424 -6.85 8.73 5.44
C PRO A 424 -5.68 7.77 5.70
N ASN A 425 -4.58 8.31 6.23
CA ASN A 425 -3.36 7.57 6.57
C ASN A 425 -3.43 6.77 7.88
N LYS A 426 -4.58 6.75 8.56
CA LYS A 426 -4.83 5.88 9.72
C LYS A 426 -5.43 4.58 9.22
N THR A 427 -4.57 3.61 8.93
CA THR A 427 -4.91 2.39 8.20
C THR A 427 -5.47 1.25 9.06
N SER A 428 -5.46 1.40 10.39
CA SER A 428 -6.03 0.45 11.34
C SER A 428 -7.57 0.49 11.43
N GLY A 429 -8.17 -0.57 11.97
CA GLY A 429 -9.59 -0.60 12.34
C GLY A 429 -10.52 -1.38 11.40
N ASN A 430 -9.98 -2.01 10.34
CA ASN A 430 -10.72 -2.72 9.28
C ASN A 430 -11.91 -1.88 8.74
N ILE A 431 -11.59 -0.66 8.28
CA ILE A 431 -12.59 0.36 7.99
C ILE A 431 -13.54 -0.07 6.87
N VAL A 432 -13.04 -0.71 5.81
CA VAL A 432 -13.87 -1.14 4.67
C VAL A 432 -14.99 -2.08 5.12
N SER A 433 -14.71 -3.12 5.91
CA SER A 433 -15.76 -4.03 6.37
C SER A 433 -16.81 -3.33 7.25
N ARG A 434 -16.42 -2.29 7.98
CA ARG A 434 -17.31 -1.59 8.93
C ARG A 434 -18.15 -0.48 8.33
N ILE A 435 -17.73 0.08 7.18
CA ILE A 435 -18.51 1.10 6.45
C ILE A 435 -19.47 0.51 5.41
N MET A 436 -19.31 -0.77 5.05
CA MET A 436 -20.24 -1.46 4.15
C MET A 436 -21.63 -1.68 4.81
N PRO A 437 -22.72 -1.84 4.04
CA PRO A 437 -24.07 -1.93 4.59
C PRO A 437 -24.26 -3.06 5.60
N GLY A 438 -24.59 -2.71 6.84
CA GLY A 438 -24.69 -3.64 7.97
C GLY A 438 -23.52 -3.56 8.97
N GLY A 439 -22.42 -2.91 8.61
CA GLY A 439 -21.35 -2.52 9.52
C GLY A 439 -21.72 -1.34 10.41
N ASP A 440 -21.01 -1.17 11.53
CA ASP A 440 -21.28 -0.19 12.59
C ASP A 440 -20.90 1.26 12.24
N LEU A 441 -20.08 1.44 11.21
CA LEU A 441 -19.63 2.74 10.70
C LEU A 441 -20.39 3.18 9.43
N ASN A 442 -21.28 2.35 8.88
CA ASN A 442 -21.98 2.62 7.63
C ASN A 442 -22.76 3.96 7.65
N GLU A 443 -23.43 4.29 8.75
CA GLU A 443 -24.13 5.57 8.93
C GLU A 443 -23.18 6.78 8.79
N VAL A 444 -22.00 6.68 9.41
CA VAL A 444 -20.96 7.73 9.37
C VAL A 444 -20.42 7.90 7.96
N TYR A 445 -20.22 6.78 7.25
CA TYR A 445 -19.77 6.80 5.87
C TYR A 445 -20.82 7.39 4.92
N THR A 446 -22.10 7.00 5.03
CA THR A 446 -23.17 7.62 4.23
C THR A 446 -23.36 9.10 4.55
N GLY A 447 -23.17 9.52 5.81
CA GLY A 447 -23.19 10.93 6.19
C GLY A 447 -22.02 11.74 5.62
N TYR A 448 -20.95 11.10 5.16
CA TYR A 448 -19.87 11.71 4.40
C TYR A 448 -20.19 11.76 2.90
N LEU A 449 -20.78 10.69 2.34
CA LEU A 449 -21.31 10.70 0.98
C LEU A 449 -22.41 11.76 0.78
N ASP A 450 -23.16 12.10 1.83
CA ASP A 450 -24.11 13.21 1.83
C ASP A 450 -23.43 14.58 1.64
N LEU A 451 -22.18 14.78 2.10
CA LEU A 451 -21.41 16.00 1.83
C LEU A 451 -20.98 16.08 0.36
N ILE A 452 -20.55 14.95 -0.20
CA ILE A 452 -20.20 14.83 -1.62
C ILE A 452 -21.43 15.08 -2.50
N ALA A 453 -22.59 14.55 -2.10
CA ALA A 453 -23.86 14.80 -2.79
C ALA A 453 -24.32 16.26 -2.68
N GLU A 454 -24.11 16.96 -1.54
CA GLU A 454 -24.42 18.40 -1.44
C GLU A 454 -23.58 19.23 -2.42
N TYR A 455 -22.27 18.98 -2.50
CA TYR A 455 -21.39 19.61 -3.49
C TYR A 455 -21.83 19.33 -4.93
N ALA A 456 -22.09 18.06 -5.25
CA ALA A 456 -22.43 17.62 -6.58
C ALA A 456 -23.79 18.20 -7.06
N ASP A 457 -24.79 18.24 -6.18
CA ASP A 457 -26.12 18.80 -6.46
C ASP A 457 -26.10 20.31 -6.70
N GLU A 458 -25.22 21.08 -6.05
CA GLU A 458 -25.03 22.50 -6.41
C GLU A 458 -24.39 22.67 -7.80
N LEU A 459 -23.35 21.89 -8.13
CA LEU A 459 -22.74 21.93 -9.47
C LEU A 459 -23.71 21.44 -10.56
N GLN A 460 -24.56 20.45 -10.25
CA GLN A 460 -25.60 19.95 -11.14
C GLN A 460 -26.63 21.03 -11.52
N LYS A 461 -27.02 21.89 -10.56
CA LYS A 461 -27.92 23.03 -10.83
C LYS A 461 -27.32 24.06 -11.77
N GLU A 462 -26.00 24.23 -11.73
CA GLU A 462 -25.24 25.12 -12.62
C GLU A 462 -24.86 24.44 -13.96
N ASN A 463 -25.25 23.18 -14.19
CA ASN A 463 -24.86 22.34 -15.34
C ASN A 463 -23.33 22.13 -15.46
N VAL A 464 -22.66 21.92 -14.33
CA VAL A 464 -21.21 21.63 -14.28
C VAL A 464 -20.97 20.14 -14.02
N PRO A 465 -20.35 19.41 -14.96
CA PRO A 465 -19.89 18.04 -14.73
C PRO A 465 -18.68 17.96 -13.80
N VAL A 466 -18.49 16.81 -13.16
CA VAL A 466 -17.34 16.53 -12.28
C VAL A 466 -16.74 15.16 -12.60
N LEU A 467 -15.42 15.10 -12.76
CA LEU A 467 -14.69 13.84 -12.79
C LEU A 467 -14.46 13.37 -11.34
N PHE A 468 -15.25 12.42 -10.84
CA PHE A 468 -15.16 11.97 -9.44
C PHE A 468 -14.22 10.78 -9.29
N ARG A 469 -13.20 10.94 -8.44
CA ARG A 469 -12.06 10.01 -8.26
C ARG A 469 -11.95 9.52 -6.80
N PRO A 470 -12.87 8.65 -6.34
CA PRO A 470 -12.82 8.08 -4.99
C PRO A 470 -11.80 6.94 -4.88
N PHE A 471 -11.20 6.79 -3.70
CA PHE A 471 -10.30 5.66 -3.35
C PHE A 471 -9.17 5.41 -4.36
N HIS A 472 -8.48 6.48 -4.74
CA HIS A 472 -7.28 6.45 -5.58
C HIS A 472 -6.10 5.75 -4.89
N GLU A 473 -5.07 5.38 -5.65
CA GLU A 473 -3.84 4.70 -5.18
C GLU A 473 -4.10 3.40 -4.38
N ASN A 474 -5.22 2.74 -4.64
CA ASN A 474 -5.75 1.59 -3.89
C ASN A 474 -4.90 0.31 -3.90
N ASN A 475 -3.93 0.21 -4.80
CA ASN A 475 -2.91 -0.84 -4.84
C ASN A 475 -1.72 -0.53 -3.92
N GLY A 476 -1.54 0.73 -3.51
CA GLY A 476 -0.65 1.15 -2.43
C GLY A 476 -1.18 0.77 -1.04
N SER A 477 -0.48 1.16 0.02
CA SER A 477 -0.83 0.79 1.41
C SER A 477 -0.58 1.93 2.42
N TRP A 478 -0.74 3.17 1.97
CA TRP A 478 -0.68 4.37 2.80
C TRP A 478 -2.07 4.93 3.15
N PHE A 479 -3.14 4.45 2.52
CA PHE A 479 -4.54 4.77 2.85
C PHE A 479 -5.29 3.55 3.40
N TRP A 480 -6.34 3.75 4.19
CA TRP A 480 -7.12 2.66 4.82
C TRP A 480 -7.92 1.79 3.83
N TRP A 481 -8.16 2.26 2.61
CA TRP A 481 -8.71 1.46 1.51
C TRP A 481 -7.63 0.71 0.69
N GLY A 482 -6.36 0.91 1.05
CA GLY A 482 -5.20 0.35 0.37
C GLY A 482 -5.08 -1.17 0.50
N GLY A 483 -4.19 -1.74 -0.33
CA GLY A 483 -4.16 -3.16 -0.63
C GLY A 483 -3.81 -4.08 0.54
N ALA A 484 -3.14 -3.57 1.58
CA ALA A 484 -2.85 -4.31 2.81
C ALA A 484 -4.02 -4.40 3.80
N PHE A 485 -5.03 -3.54 3.69
CA PHE A 485 -6.11 -3.39 4.69
C PHE A 485 -7.50 -3.77 4.15
N CYS A 486 -7.58 -4.07 2.85
CA CYS A 486 -8.81 -4.39 2.14
C CYS A 486 -8.50 -5.36 1.00
N ASP A 487 -9.19 -6.51 0.94
CA ASP A 487 -9.05 -7.42 -0.20
C ASP A 487 -9.64 -6.81 -1.49
N ALA A 488 -9.19 -7.33 -2.64
CA ALA A 488 -9.57 -6.77 -3.93
C ALA A 488 -11.09 -6.81 -4.18
N GLN A 489 -11.84 -7.75 -3.61
CA GLN A 489 -13.28 -7.84 -3.85
C GLN A 489 -14.08 -6.94 -2.91
N SER A 490 -13.64 -6.76 -1.66
CA SER A 490 -14.18 -5.72 -0.77
C SER A 490 -13.99 -4.32 -1.34
N TYR A 491 -12.83 -4.02 -1.95
CA TYR A 491 -12.61 -2.73 -2.63
C TYR A 491 -13.60 -2.50 -3.77
N LYS A 492 -13.80 -3.51 -4.63
CA LYS A 492 -14.74 -3.41 -5.77
C LYS A 492 -16.17 -3.19 -5.30
N ASN A 493 -16.61 -3.90 -4.26
CA ASN A 493 -17.96 -3.76 -3.72
C ASN A 493 -18.14 -2.43 -2.96
N LEU A 494 -17.09 -1.88 -2.33
CA LEU A 494 -17.10 -0.52 -1.76
C LEU A 494 -17.25 0.54 -2.85
N PHE A 495 -16.48 0.46 -3.94
CA PHE A 495 -16.60 1.38 -5.06
C PHE A 495 -18.01 1.30 -5.68
N ALA A 496 -18.49 0.09 -5.95
CA ALA A 496 -19.86 -0.15 -6.45
C ALA A 496 -20.94 0.44 -5.54
N TYR A 497 -20.80 0.29 -4.21
CA TYR A 497 -21.71 0.88 -3.23
C TYR A 497 -21.67 2.41 -3.25
N THR A 498 -20.50 3.02 -3.40
CA THR A 498 -20.33 4.48 -3.51
C THR A 498 -21.07 5.04 -4.73
N VAL A 499 -20.88 4.40 -5.89
CA VAL A 499 -21.53 4.76 -7.16
C VAL A 499 -23.05 4.58 -7.06
N ASP A 500 -23.51 3.45 -6.54
CA ASP A 500 -24.95 3.14 -6.38
C ASP A 500 -25.63 4.08 -5.37
N TYR A 501 -24.93 4.48 -4.30
CA TYR A 501 -25.44 5.47 -3.34
C TYR A 501 -25.55 6.85 -3.97
N LEU A 502 -24.48 7.39 -4.56
CA LEU A 502 -24.47 8.74 -5.12
C LEU A 502 -25.44 8.87 -6.32
N ARG A 503 -25.38 7.96 -7.29
CA ARG A 503 -26.28 7.99 -8.45
C ARG A 503 -27.73 7.68 -8.04
N ASN A 504 -27.99 6.52 -7.42
CA ASN A 504 -29.35 6.00 -7.29
C ASN A 504 -30.05 6.38 -5.96
N THR A 505 -29.31 6.67 -4.89
CA THR A 505 -29.89 7.11 -3.60
C THR A 505 -29.89 8.62 -3.44
N LYS A 506 -28.88 9.31 -4.01
CA LYS A 506 -28.73 10.78 -3.92
C LYS A 506 -29.10 11.53 -5.20
N ASN A 507 -29.41 10.84 -6.30
CA ASN A 507 -29.87 11.43 -7.57
C ASN A 507 -28.83 12.39 -8.18
N ILE A 508 -27.55 11.99 -8.13
CA ILE A 508 -26.42 12.73 -8.69
C ILE A 508 -26.09 12.17 -10.09
N HIS A 509 -26.23 13.03 -11.10
CA HIS A 509 -26.13 12.70 -12.52
C HIS A 509 -25.10 13.55 -13.28
N ASN A 510 -24.33 14.39 -12.59
CA ASN A 510 -23.27 15.20 -13.20
C ASN A 510 -21.86 14.57 -13.07
N PHE A 511 -21.75 13.33 -12.58
CA PHE A 511 -20.47 12.66 -12.30
C PHE A 511 -20.02 11.73 -13.45
N LEU A 512 -18.71 11.77 -13.74
CA LEU A 512 -17.97 10.72 -14.46
C LEU A 512 -17.01 10.04 -13.49
N TYR A 513 -17.06 8.71 -13.38
CA TYR A 513 -16.32 7.97 -12.35
C TYR A 513 -14.92 7.56 -12.84
N VAL A 514 -13.90 7.96 -12.08
CA VAL A 514 -12.48 7.75 -12.41
C VAL A 514 -11.86 6.67 -11.51
N TYR A 515 -11.24 5.67 -12.12
CA TYR A 515 -10.41 4.68 -11.42
C TYR A 515 -8.92 5.00 -11.60
N SER A 516 -8.19 5.19 -10.51
CA SER A 516 -6.76 5.58 -10.54
C SER A 516 -5.91 4.84 -9.51
N PRO A 517 -5.41 3.62 -9.83
CA PRO A 517 -4.35 2.98 -9.07
C PRO A 517 -3.01 3.72 -9.27
N ASN A 518 -2.08 3.58 -8.31
CA ASN A 518 -0.73 4.12 -8.40
C ASN A 518 0.14 3.27 -9.34
N GLY A 519 0.72 3.86 -10.38
CA GLY A 519 1.63 3.21 -11.33
C GLY A 519 3.09 3.14 -10.86
N PRO A 520 4.00 2.58 -11.69
CA PRO A 520 3.76 1.94 -12.99
C PRO A 520 3.21 0.49 -12.84
N PHE A 521 2.77 -0.12 -13.94
CA PHE A 521 2.24 -1.49 -13.97
C PHE A 521 3.06 -2.41 -14.90
N GLU A 522 3.13 -3.70 -14.58
CA GLU A 522 3.79 -4.71 -15.42
C GLU A 522 2.88 -5.28 -16.52
N ASN A 523 1.57 -5.36 -16.28
CA ASN A 523 0.58 -5.98 -17.19
C ASN A 523 -0.87 -5.68 -16.76
N ASP A 524 -1.81 -5.93 -17.66
CA ASP A 524 -3.25 -5.68 -17.49
C ASP A 524 -3.84 -6.31 -16.23
N LYS A 525 -3.35 -7.50 -15.82
CA LYS A 525 -3.85 -8.19 -14.63
C LYS A 525 -3.48 -7.45 -13.34
N GLU A 526 -2.34 -6.75 -13.31
CA GLU A 526 -1.96 -5.91 -12.17
C GLU A 526 -2.88 -4.70 -12.07
N TYR A 527 -3.04 -3.94 -13.17
CA TYR A 527 -3.94 -2.79 -13.23
C TYR A 527 -5.40 -3.15 -12.91
N LEU A 528 -5.91 -4.23 -13.53
CA LEU A 528 -7.29 -4.70 -13.37
C LEU A 528 -7.55 -5.49 -12.07
N SER A 529 -6.52 -5.75 -11.26
CA SER A 529 -6.65 -6.57 -10.04
C SER A 529 -7.78 -6.09 -9.12
N ARG A 530 -7.89 -4.76 -8.96
CA ARG A 530 -8.89 -4.06 -8.13
C ARG A 530 -9.92 -3.26 -8.92
N TYR A 531 -9.96 -3.40 -10.25
CA TYR A 531 -10.93 -2.72 -11.12
C TYR A 531 -12.37 -3.08 -10.73
N PRO A 532 -13.25 -2.11 -10.40
CA PRO A 532 -14.62 -2.36 -9.96
C PRO A 532 -15.52 -3.05 -10.99
N GLY A 533 -15.45 -2.65 -12.25
CA GLY A 533 -16.32 -3.14 -13.33
C GLY A 533 -16.52 -2.09 -14.42
N ASP A 534 -16.94 -2.52 -15.60
CA ASP A 534 -17.22 -1.61 -16.73
C ASP A 534 -18.47 -0.75 -16.46
N GLU A 535 -19.35 -1.26 -15.60
CA GLU A 535 -20.58 -0.65 -15.09
C GLU A 535 -20.38 0.41 -13.98
N TYR A 536 -19.14 0.60 -13.49
CA TYR A 536 -18.81 1.51 -12.38
C TYR A 536 -17.74 2.56 -12.71
N ILE A 537 -16.98 2.40 -13.80
CA ILE A 537 -15.88 3.30 -14.19
C ILE A 537 -16.10 3.87 -15.59
N ASP A 538 -16.04 5.19 -15.74
CA ASP A 538 -16.06 5.91 -17.04
C ASP A 538 -14.65 6.12 -17.60
N ILE A 539 -13.69 6.42 -16.71
CA ILE A 539 -12.31 6.81 -17.03
C ILE A 539 -11.31 5.88 -16.32
N LEU A 540 -10.42 5.26 -17.10
CA LEU A 540 -9.30 4.44 -16.61
C LEU A 540 -8.04 5.32 -16.53
N ALA A 541 -7.73 5.82 -15.35
CA ALA A 541 -6.57 6.66 -15.11
C ALA A 541 -5.51 5.93 -14.26
N PHE A 542 -4.44 6.65 -13.95
CA PHE A 542 -3.42 6.22 -12.99
C PHE A 542 -2.70 7.44 -12.39
N ASP A 543 -2.16 7.24 -11.20
CA ASP A 543 -1.36 8.24 -10.48
C ASP A 543 0.12 7.83 -10.54
N MET A 544 1.03 8.75 -10.87
CA MET A 544 2.47 8.44 -10.99
C MET A 544 3.34 9.70 -10.84
N TYR A 545 4.09 9.77 -9.75
CA TYR A 545 5.02 10.87 -9.47
C TYR A 545 6.44 10.58 -9.98
N HIS A 546 7.15 11.64 -10.36
CA HIS A 546 8.53 11.64 -10.84
C HIS A 546 9.49 12.01 -9.70
N ASP A 547 9.99 11.00 -9.00
CA ASP A 547 11.01 11.16 -7.97
C ASP A 547 12.40 11.44 -8.57
N ASP A 548 13.05 12.49 -8.07
CA ASP A 548 14.42 12.94 -8.37
C ASP A 548 14.78 12.98 -9.88
N PRO A 549 14.08 13.81 -10.71
CA PRO A 549 14.25 13.82 -12.16
C PRO A 549 15.68 14.11 -12.64
N LEU A 550 16.07 13.50 -13.75
CA LEU A 550 17.32 13.82 -14.43
C LEU A 550 17.17 15.08 -15.31
N ALA A 551 18.24 15.87 -15.40
CA ALA A 551 18.28 17.10 -16.20
C ALA A 551 18.09 16.89 -17.72
N GLU A 552 18.26 15.66 -18.22
CA GLU A 552 18.01 15.29 -19.62
C GLU A 552 16.89 14.24 -19.69
N ALA A 553 15.65 14.65 -19.96
CA ALA A 553 14.48 13.77 -20.04
C ALA A 553 14.67 12.54 -20.98
N SER A 554 15.47 12.68 -22.04
CA SER A 554 15.77 11.58 -22.98
C SER A 554 16.64 10.45 -22.40
N LYS A 555 17.28 10.67 -21.24
CA LYS A 555 18.09 9.70 -20.49
C LYS A 555 17.38 9.23 -19.22
N ASP A 556 16.19 9.74 -18.96
CA ASP A 556 15.46 9.52 -17.72
C ASP A 556 14.63 8.22 -17.78
N PRO A 557 14.90 7.22 -16.92
CA PRO A 557 14.14 5.97 -16.91
C PRO A 557 12.66 6.17 -16.57
N TRP A 558 12.31 7.19 -15.78
CA TRP A 558 10.93 7.47 -15.42
C TRP A 558 10.13 7.92 -16.65
N MET A 559 10.74 8.72 -17.53
CA MET A 559 10.09 9.18 -18.77
C MET A 559 9.77 8.02 -19.72
N GLU A 560 10.53 6.92 -19.69
CA GLU A 560 10.17 5.70 -20.44
C GLU A 560 9.10 4.89 -19.72
N SER A 561 9.21 4.73 -18.39
CA SER A 561 8.22 4.05 -17.55
C SER A 561 6.82 4.70 -17.64
N LEU A 562 6.76 6.03 -17.78
CA LEU A 562 5.53 6.78 -18.05
C LEU A 562 4.90 6.36 -19.38
N LYS A 563 5.69 6.27 -20.48
CA LYS A 563 5.21 5.81 -21.79
C LYS A 563 4.69 4.38 -21.74
N GLU A 564 5.41 3.47 -21.08
CA GLU A 564 4.98 2.08 -20.90
C GLU A 564 3.62 2.01 -20.18
N THR A 565 3.48 2.79 -19.10
CA THR A 565 2.25 2.87 -18.30
C THR A 565 1.09 3.45 -19.08
N ILE A 566 1.31 4.54 -19.84
CA ILE A 566 0.33 5.15 -20.74
C ILE A 566 -0.17 4.14 -21.78
N ASN A 567 0.76 3.47 -22.49
CA ASN A 567 0.41 2.48 -23.53
C ASN A 567 -0.42 1.32 -22.96
N LEU A 568 -0.09 0.84 -21.76
CA LEU A 568 -0.81 -0.23 -21.07
C LEU A 568 -2.22 0.21 -20.67
N VAL A 569 -2.35 1.34 -19.96
CA VAL A 569 -3.65 1.81 -19.45
C VAL A 569 -4.57 2.23 -20.61
N GLN A 570 -4.03 2.89 -21.64
CA GLN A 570 -4.78 3.20 -22.85
C GLN A 570 -5.25 1.93 -23.57
N GLY A 571 -4.37 0.93 -23.76
CA GLY A 571 -4.76 -0.31 -24.43
C GLY A 571 -5.92 -1.04 -23.73
N ILE A 572 -5.94 -1.01 -22.39
CA ILE A 572 -7.05 -1.54 -21.58
C ILE A 572 -8.31 -0.70 -21.79
N ALA A 573 -8.21 0.64 -21.75
CA ALA A 573 -9.36 1.54 -21.96
C ALA A 573 -9.96 1.40 -23.36
N ASP A 574 -9.15 1.40 -24.42
CA ASP A 574 -9.56 1.17 -25.80
C ASP A 574 -10.27 -0.19 -25.95
N SER A 575 -9.75 -1.27 -25.33
CA SER A 575 -10.39 -2.59 -25.34
C SER A 575 -11.79 -2.62 -24.70
N LYS A 576 -12.07 -1.64 -23.84
CA LYS A 576 -13.34 -1.43 -23.13
C LYS A 576 -14.21 -0.32 -23.73
N GLY A 577 -13.72 0.37 -24.77
CA GLY A 577 -14.35 1.55 -25.37
C GLY A 577 -14.36 2.79 -24.48
N LYS A 578 -13.55 2.80 -23.41
CA LYS A 578 -13.51 3.83 -22.37
C LYS A 578 -12.41 4.87 -22.61
N LEU A 579 -12.43 5.94 -21.84
CA LEU A 579 -11.41 6.99 -21.84
C LEU A 579 -10.27 6.61 -20.88
N SER A 580 -9.06 7.12 -21.14
CA SER A 580 -7.92 7.00 -20.23
C SER A 580 -7.25 8.34 -19.97
N ALA A 581 -6.56 8.49 -18.84
CA ALA A 581 -5.91 9.74 -18.45
C ALA A 581 -4.74 9.52 -17.48
N VAL A 582 -3.92 10.56 -17.27
CA VAL A 582 -2.98 10.63 -16.14
C VAL A 582 -3.66 11.44 -15.05
N SER A 583 -4.27 10.79 -14.05
CA SER A 583 -5.09 11.49 -13.05
C SER A 583 -4.26 12.33 -12.08
N GLU A 584 -3.01 11.94 -11.85
CA GLU A 584 -2.11 12.65 -10.95
C GLU A 584 -0.64 12.38 -11.31
N THR A 585 0.17 13.42 -11.36
CA THR A 585 1.62 13.34 -11.55
C THR A 585 2.31 14.58 -10.99
N GLY A 586 3.63 14.60 -10.92
CA GLY A 586 4.37 15.75 -10.43
C GLY A 586 5.83 15.43 -10.17
N ILE A 587 6.67 16.45 -10.11
CA ILE A 587 8.04 16.33 -9.62
C ILE A 587 8.00 16.11 -8.11
N ARG A 588 8.79 15.14 -7.62
CA ARG A 588 9.17 15.06 -6.21
C ARG A 588 10.69 15.08 -6.08
N ILE A 589 11.21 15.85 -5.14
CA ILE A 589 12.65 15.92 -4.83
C ILE A 589 12.88 15.48 -3.39
N ASN A 590 13.68 14.43 -3.17
CA ASN A 590 13.88 13.79 -1.87
C ASN A 590 12.56 13.43 -1.14
N GLY A 591 11.48 13.15 -1.88
CA GLY A 591 10.15 12.81 -1.36
C GLY A 591 9.26 14.00 -0.94
N GLY A 592 9.72 15.25 -1.07
CA GLY A 592 8.87 16.45 -1.04
C GLY A 592 8.47 16.88 -2.45
N GLY A 593 7.68 17.96 -2.59
CA GLY A 593 7.33 18.56 -3.88
C GLY A 593 8.52 19.24 -4.59
N MET A 594 8.22 20.17 -5.50
CA MET A 594 9.26 20.96 -6.18
C MET A 594 10.00 21.88 -5.19
N PRO A 595 11.34 22.02 -5.29
CA PRO A 595 12.09 23.03 -4.56
C PRO A 595 12.00 24.40 -5.26
N GLU A 596 12.24 25.49 -4.53
CA GLU A 596 12.28 26.86 -5.09
C GLU A 596 13.42 27.04 -6.11
N THR A 597 14.55 26.34 -5.91
CA THR A 597 15.73 26.36 -6.79
C THR A 597 16.36 24.96 -6.91
N GLY A 598 17.13 24.73 -7.98
CA GLY A 598 17.86 23.47 -8.21
C GLY A 598 17.08 22.36 -8.90
N ASN A 599 15.90 22.63 -9.47
CA ASN A 599 15.13 21.68 -10.29
C ASN A 599 15.97 21.22 -11.49
N PRO A 600 16.28 19.90 -11.61
CA PRO A 600 17.20 19.43 -12.64
C PRO A 600 16.64 19.58 -14.06
N ASN A 601 15.35 19.26 -14.27
CA ASN A 601 14.68 19.40 -15.55
C ASN A 601 13.74 20.63 -15.54
N LYS A 602 14.18 21.72 -16.18
CA LYS A 602 13.38 22.95 -16.30
C LYS A 602 12.24 22.87 -17.33
N THR A 603 12.28 21.91 -18.26
CA THR A 603 11.26 21.72 -19.31
C THR A 603 10.23 20.63 -18.97
N TRP A 604 10.24 20.10 -17.74
CA TRP A 604 9.48 18.92 -17.33
C TRP A 604 8.00 18.91 -17.75
N PHE A 605 7.28 20.03 -17.60
CA PHE A 605 5.87 20.14 -18.00
C PHE A 605 5.68 19.88 -19.50
N LYS A 606 6.58 20.43 -20.33
CA LYS A 606 6.58 20.16 -21.76
C LYS A 606 7.00 18.72 -22.06
N ASP A 607 8.02 18.19 -21.39
CA ASP A 607 8.48 16.81 -21.63
C ASP A 607 7.39 15.77 -21.35
N VAL A 608 6.63 15.95 -20.26
CA VAL A 608 5.46 15.12 -19.91
C VAL A 608 4.32 15.29 -20.91
N SER A 609 3.96 16.52 -21.28
CA SER A 609 2.91 16.77 -22.27
C SER A 609 3.28 16.27 -23.68
N ASP A 610 4.54 16.35 -24.07
CA ASP A 610 5.07 15.82 -25.34
C ASP A 610 5.09 14.28 -25.35
N ILE A 611 5.04 13.61 -24.19
CA ILE A 611 4.80 12.16 -24.07
C ILE A 611 3.30 11.86 -24.21
N ILE A 612 2.45 12.57 -23.48
CA ILE A 612 1.01 12.31 -23.39
C ILE A 612 0.30 12.61 -24.73
N SER A 613 0.70 13.67 -25.45
CA SER A 613 0.21 14.03 -26.79
C SER A 613 0.45 12.99 -27.91
N LYS A 614 1.09 11.85 -27.58
CA LYS A 614 1.28 10.69 -28.49
C LYS A 614 0.36 9.52 -28.14
N SER A 615 -0.54 9.73 -27.18
CA SER A 615 -1.53 8.78 -26.67
C SER A 615 -2.91 9.39 -26.75
N ASP A 616 -3.94 8.58 -26.50
CA ASP A 616 -5.34 9.02 -26.51
C ASP A 616 -5.80 9.62 -25.17
N MET A 617 -4.85 10.01 -24.30
CA MET A 617 -5.11 10.61 -22.98
C MET A 617 -5.23 12.14 -23.09
N PRO A 618 -6.40 12.74 -22.81
CA PRO A 618 -6.63 14.15 -23.08
C PRO A 618 -6.09 15.10 -22.00
N TYR A 619 -5.71 14.62 -20.83
CA TYR A 619 -5.22 15.48 -19.73
C TYR A 619 -4.19 14.79 -18.82
N TYR A 620 -3.43 15.63 -18.13
CA TYR A 620 -2.75 15.27 -16.89
C TYR A 620 -2.95 16.35 -15.83
N MET A 621 -2.82 16.00 -14.55
CA MET A 621 -2.94 16.96 -13.44
C MET A 621 -1.72 16.89 -12.52
N VAL A 622 -1.25 18.06 -12.06
CA VAL A 622 -0.26 18.17 -10.97
C VAL A 622 -0.91 18.55 -9.64
N TRP A 623 -0.26 18.17 -8.54
CA TRP A 623 -0.78 18.38 -7.19
C TRP A 623 -0.68 19.83 -6.70
N ALA A 624 -1.21 20.13 -5.51
CA ALA A 624 -1.51 21.49 -5.09
C ALA A 624 -0.31 22.31 -4.60
N ASN A 625 -0.34 23.61 -4.88
CA ASN A 625 0.55 24.62 -4.32
C ASN A 625 0.09 25.09 -2.91
N PHE A 626 0.35 24.28 -1.88
CA PHE A 626 -0.05 24.62 -0.50
C PHE A 626 0.73 25.81 0.07
N ASN A 627 2.05 25.83 -0.11
CA ASN A 627 2.93 26.95 0.23
C ASN A 627 4.28 26.81 -0.53
N ASN A 628 5.16 27.81 -0.45
CA ASN A 628 6.45 27.82 -1.15
C ASN A 628 7.61 27.08 -0.43
N THR A 629 7.42 26.57 0.79
CA THR A 629 8.50 25.99 1.60
C THR A 629 8.39 24.48 1.83
N ASP A 630 7.19 23.92 1.70
CA ASP A 630 6.89 22.54 2.11
C ASP A 630 6.52 21.66 0.91
N ASN A 631 5.45 22.04 0.18
CA ASN A 631 4.92 21.29 -0.96
C ASN A 631 4.20 22.20 -1.96
N PHE A 632 4.74 22.24 -3.18
CA PHE A 632 4.12 22.83 -4.37
C PHE A 632 4.57 22.06 -5.62
N PHE A 633 3.77 22.11 -6.69
CA PHE A 633 4.00 21.32 -7.92
C PHE A 633 3.76 22.11 -9.22
N ALA A 634 3.45 23.41 -9.13
CA ALA A 634 3.38 24.34 -10.25
C ALA A 634 4.24 25.60 -9.98
N PRO A 635 4.96 26.15 -10.98
CA PRO A 635 5.67 27.42 -10.85
C PRO A 635 4.73 28.59 -10.47
N PHE A 636 5.21 29.49 -9.62
CA PHE A 636 4.44 30.60 -9.07
C PHE A 636 5.17 31.95 -9.20
N MET A 637 4.41 33.05 -9.17
CA MET A 637 4.98 34.40 -9.00
C MET A 637 5.39 34.60 -7.53
N ALA A 638 6.50 35.29 -7.30
CA ALA A 638 6.90 35.79 -5.97
C ALA A 638 6.55 37.28 -5.79
N ASN A 639 6.56 38.04 -6.88
CA ASN A 639 6.07 39.42 -7.01
C ASN A 639 5.78 39.71 -8.49
N ASP A 640 5.33 40.92 -8.83
CA ASP A 640 4.97 41.38 -10.18
C ASP A 640 6.02 41.11 -11.29
N LYS A 641 7.30 40.88 -10.93
CA LYS A 641 8.42 40.73 -11.87
C LYS A 641 9.18 39.42 -11.76
N LYS A 642 9.13 38.75 -10.61
CA LYS A 642 9.92 37.55 -10.33
C LYS A 642 9.06 36.37 -9.93
N GLY A 643 9.51 35.16 -10.25
CA GLY A 643 8.85 33.92 -9.86
C GLY A 643 9.83 32.75 -9.69
N HIS A 644 9.25 31.57 -9.49
CA HIS A 644 9.94 30.29 -9.42
C HIS A 644 10.92 30.09 -10.60
N GLU A 645 12.01 29.35 -10.39
CA GLU A 645 13.10 29.25 -11.38
C GLU A 645 12.73 28.65 -12.75
N MET A 646 11.57 27.98 -12.85
CA MET A 646 11.02 27.37 -14.08
C MET A 646 9.90 28.23 -14.70
N ILE A 647 9.67 29.45 -14.20
CA ILE A 647 8.55 30.30 -14.64
C ILE A 647 8.58 30.60 -16.14
N ASN A 648 9.76 30.82 -16.72
CA ASN A 648 9.88 31.18 -18.13
C ASN A 648 9.58 29.97 -19.02
N GLU A 649 10.13 28.80 -18.67
CA GLU A 649 9.88 27.52 -19.31
C GLU A 649 8.41 27.08 -19.18
N PHE A 650 7.72 27.42 -18.09
CA PHE A 650 6.29 27.18 -17.91
C PHE A 650 5.41 28.13 -18.74
N ILE A 651 5.84 29.37 -18.96
CA ILE A 651 5.18 30.30 -19.89
C ILE A 651 5.41 29.84 -21.34
N ASP A 652 6.60 29.34 -21.69
CA ASP A 652 6.86 28.72 -23.00
C ASP A 652 6.02 27.45 -23.20
N TYR A 653 5.81 26.65 -22.15
CA TYR A 653 4.87 25.53 -22.14
C TYR A 653 3.41 25.97 -22.36
N TYR A 654 2.93 27.01 -21.66
CA TYR A 654 1.63 27.63 -21.95
C TYR A 654 1.58 28.16 -23.40
N ASN A 655 2.66 28.72 -23.93
CA ASN A 655 2.72 29.26 -25.29
C ASN A 655 2.78 28.18 -26.39
N ASP A 656 2.92 26.89 -26.06
CA ASP A 656 2.78 25.80 -27.02
C ASP A 656 1.32 25.69 -27.53
N LYS A 657 1.16 25.35 -28.82
CA LYS A 657 -0.14 25.19 -29.49
C LYS A 657 -0.84 23.85 -29.21
N ASN A 658 -0.15 22.97 -28.48
CA ASN A 658 -0.60 21.64 -28.10
C ASN A 658 -1.03 21.56 -26.63
N THR A 659 -0.82 22.62 -25.86
CA THR A 659 -1.22 22.68 -24.45
C THR A 659 -2.56 23.41 -24.33
N VAL A 660 -3.45 22.88 -23.48
CA VAL A 660 -4.80 23.39 -23.29
C VAL A 660 -4.99 23.80 -21.84
N PHE A 661 -5.36 25.07 -21.65
CA PHE A 661 -5.73 25.68 -20.38
C PHE A 661 -7.21 26.10 -20.48
N ALA A 662 -7.83 26.57 -19.38
CA ALA A 662 -9.24 26.93 -19.38
C ALA A 662 -9.60 27.96 -20.47
N ASP A 663 -8.71 28.93 -20.74
CA ASP A 663 -8.85 29.94 -21.79
C ASP A 663 -8.85 29.41 -23.24
N ARG A 664 -8.71 28.08 -23.43
CA ARG A 664 -8.68 27.38 -24.72
C ARG A 664 -9.75 26.29 -24.84
N ILE A 665 -10.50 25.98 -23.79
CA ILE A 665 -11.58 24.98 -23.85
C ILE A 665 -12.81 25.67 -24.47
N ASP A 666 -13.31 25.10 -25.57
CA ASP A 666 -14.50 25.57 -26.28
C ASP A 666 -15.79 25.02 -25.64
N ASP A 667 -16.95 25.56 -26.02
CA ASP A 667 -18.26 25.16 -25.48
C ASP A 667 -18.66 23.74 -25.93
N TYR A 668 -18.18 22.73 -25.20
CA TYR A 668 -18.47 21.33 -25.46
C TYR A 668 -19.96 20.97 -25.29
N ALA A 669 -20.75 21.75 -24.53
CA ALA A 669 -22.17 21.50 -24.29
C ALA A 669 -23.07 21.75 -25.53
N SER A 670 -22.47 22.02 -26.68
CA SER A 670 -23.14 22.31 -27.95
C SER A 670 -23.41 21.09 -28.84
N VAL A 671 -22.97 19.88 -28.44
CA VAL A 671 -22.89 18.70 -29.33
C VAL A 671 -24.07 17.72 -29.28
N ASP A 672 -24.85 17.69 -28.20
CA ASP A 672 -26.04 16.82 -28.06
C ASP A 672 -25.72 15.31 -28.22
N THR A 673 -24.62 14.89 -27.57
CA THR A 673 -24.12 13.51 -27.54
C THR A 673 -25.14 12.54 -26.95
N GLN A 674 -25.47 11.47 -27.66
CA GLN A 674 -26.44 10.49 -27.16
C GLN A 674 -25.82 9.55 -26.12
N ILE A 675 -26.60 9.19 -25.08
CA ILE A 675 -26.19 8.20 -24.08
C ILE A 675 -26.79 6.84 -24.47
N SER A 676 -25.92 5.84 -24.62
CA SER A 676 -26.29 4.47 -25.02
C SER A 676 -26.92 3.64 -23.89
N ASP A 677 -27.36 2.41 -24.22
CA ASP A 677 -28.03 1.49 -23.31
C ASP A 677 -27.29 1.24 -21.97
N LYS A 678 -28.07 1.32 -20.89
CA LYS A 678 -27.65 1.09 -19.50
C LYS A 678 -26.91 -0.23 -19.25
N TYR A 679 -25.98 -0.20 -18.30
CA TYR A 679 -25.34 -1.41 -17.79
C TYR A 679 -26.29 -2.21 -16.88
N ALA A 680 -26.27 -3.53 -17.03
CA ALA A 680 -26.82 -4.49 -16.06
C ALA A 680 -25.71 -4.90 -15.09
N TYR A 681 -25.96 -4.74 -13.78
CA TYR A 681 -24.96 -4.99 -12.75
C TYR A 681 -25.57 -5.45 -11.43
N GLY A 682 -24.70 -5.90 -10.53
CA GLY A 682 -25.03 -6.08 -9.13
C GLY A 682 -23.78 -6.19 -8.27
N TYR A 683 -23.92 -6.03 -6.96
CA TYR A 683 -22.85 -6.22 -5.98
C TYR A 683 -23.40 -6.70 -4.64
N ILE A 684 -22.65 -7.57 -3.96
CA ILE A 684 -23.02 -8.07 -2.63
C ILE A 684 -22.66 -7.01 -1.58
N MET A 685 -23.66 -6.63 -0.78
CA MET A 685 -23.58 -5.59 0.25
C MET A 685 -23.21 -6.18 1.62
N THR A 686 -23.76 -7.35 1.95
CA THR A 686 -23.46 -8.14 3.15
C THR A 686 -23.80 -9.62 2.89
N PRO A 687 -23.06 -10.61 3.44
CA PRO A 687 -21.76 -10.44 4.11
C PRO A 687 -20.70 -9.85 3.17
N ILE A 688 -19.53 -9.52 3.71
CA ILE A 688 -18.42 -8.89 3.01
C ILE A 688 -17.38 -9.97 2.64
N SER A 689 -16.48 -9.66 1.71
CA SER A 689 -15.48 -10.63 1.25
C SER A 689 -14.55 -11.04 2.39
N ASN A 690 -14.37 -12.36 2.52
CA ASN A 690 -13.63 -13.07 3.57
C ASN A 690 -14.29 -13.12 4.96
N ASP A 691 -15.57 -12.72 5.09
CA ASP A 691 -16.31 -12.89 6.36
C ASP A 691 -16.37 -14.37 6.82
N ARG A 692 -16.25 -14.57 8.13
CA ARG A 692 -16.47 -15.86 8.80
C ARG A 692 -17.93 -15.99 9.24
N ILE A 693 -18.69 -16.76 8.48
CA ILE A 693 -20.10 -17.03 8.72
C ILE A 693 -20.20 -18.25 9.64
N LEU A 694 -20.33 -17.98 10.94
CA LEU A 694 -20.46 -18.98 12.01
C LEU A 694 -21.89 -19.14 12.53
N GLU A 695 -22.75 -18.16 12.27
CA GLU A 695 -24.12 -18.04 12.76
C GLU A 695 -25.02 -17.63 11.57
N PRO A 696 -26.34 -17.88 11.63
CA PRO A 696 -27.26 -17.56 10.54
C PRO A 696 -27.22 -16.08 10.11
N VAL A 697 -27.06 -15.83 8.80
CA VAL A 697 -26.89 -14.48 8.23
C VAL A 697 -27.83 -14.25 7.04
N THR A 698 -28.20 -12.99 6.79
CA THR A 698 -28.94 -12.62 5.58
C THR A 698 -27.99 -12.02 4.56
N ILE A 699 -27.80 -12.70 3.42
CA ILE A 699 -27.13 -12.13 2.26
C ILE A 699 -28.02 -11.01 1.71
N LYS A 700 -27.43 -9.86 1.37
CA LYS A 700 -28.07 -8.79 0.60
C LYS A 700 -27.16 -8.35 -0.54
N ALA A 701 -27.75 -8.08 -1.69
CA ALA A 701 -27.07 -7.54 -2.86
C ALA A 701 -27.95 -6.50 -3.54
N ALA A 702 -27.34 -5.43 -4.04
CA ALA A 702 -28.01 -4.57 -5.00
C ALA A 702 -27.90 -5.22 -6.38
N VAL A 703 -29.00 -5.27 -7.12
CA VAL A 703 -29.04 -5.63 -8.54
C VAL A 703 -29.82 -4.54 -9.27
N ARG A 704 -29.34 -4.13 -10.44
CA ARG A 704 -29.94 -3.07 -11.25
C ARG A 704 -29.84 -3.45 -12.71
N ASN A 705 -30.92 -3.22 -13.45
CA ASN A 705 -31.03 -3.43 -14.91
C ASN A 705 -30.74 -4.86 -15.42
N ALA A 706 -30.44 -5.83 -14.55
CA ALA A 706 -30.32 -7.23 -14.91
C ALA A 706 -31.70 -7.88 -15.00
N GLU A 707 -31.97 -8.58 -16.11
CA GLU A 707 -33.16 -9.40 -16.28
C GLU A 707 -32.91 -10.84 -15.78
N GLY A 708 -33.98 -11.56 -15.44
CA GLY A 708 -33.94 -12.95 -15.01
C GLY A 708 -34.16 -13.15 -13.51
N LYS A 709 -33.91 -14.39 -13.04
CA LYS A 709 -34.08 -14.78 -11.65
C LYS A 709 -32.78 -14.57 -10.87
N VAL A 710 -32.82 -13.73 -9.85
CA VAL A 710 -31.66 -13.51 -8.98
C VAL A 710 -31.47 -14.66 -7.99
N THR A 711 -30.24 -15.16 -7.90
CA THR A 711 -29.85 -16.27 -7.02
C THR A 711 -28.47 -16.05 -6.43
N PHE A 712 -28.19 -16.73 -5.30
CA PHE A 712 -26.86 -16.81 -4.69
C PHE A 712 -26.36 -18.26 -4.76
N ASP A 713 -25.30 -18.51 -5.51
CA ASP A 713 -24.62 -19.81 -5.57
C ASP A 713 -23.47 -19.84 -4.55
N ILE A 714 -23.63 -20.64 -3.50
CA ILE A 714 -22.59 -20.91 -2.49
C ILE A 714 -21.71 -22.04 -3.02
N LYS A 715 -20.41 -21.77 -3.19
CA LYS A 715 -19.42 -22.70 -3.72
C LYS A 715 -18.30 -22.98 -2.74
N ASN A 716 -17.70 -24.17 -2.80
CA ASN A 716 -16.45 -24.48 -2.11
C ASN A 716 -15.22 -23.94 -2.87
N LYS A 717 -14.03 -24.01 -2.24
CA LYS A 717 -12.74 -23.64 -2.84
C LYS A 717 -12.34 -24.36 -4.14
N TYR A 718 -13.10 -25.39 -4.55
CA TYR A 718 -12.93 -26.09 -5.84
C TYR A 718 -13.94 -25.63 -6.91
N GLY A 719 -14.73 -24.59 -6.63
CA GLY A 719 -15.76 -24.05 -7.54
C GLY A 719 -17.02 -24.91 -7.66
N GLN A 720 -17.21 -25.90 -6.79
CA GLN A 720 -18.41 -26.74 -6.79
C GLN A 720 -19.53 -26.05 -6.02
N VAL A 721 -20.70 -25.89 -6.63
CA VAL A 721 -21.91 -25.38 -5.96
C VAL A 721 -22.34 -26.39 -4.89
N ILE A 722 -22.39 -25.92 -3.65
CA ILE A 722 -22.92 -26.65 -2.49
C ILE A 722 -24.42 -26.36 -2.37
N LYS A 723 -24.79 -25.08 -2.48
CA LYS A 723 -26.16 -24.60 -2.33
C LYS A 723 -26.45 -23.47 -3.30
N THR A 724 -27.64 -23.46 -3.90
CA THR A 724 -28.23 -22.29 -4.55
C THR A 724 -29.36 -21.77 -3.68
N LEU A 725 -29.34 -20.47 -3.37
CA LEU A 725 -30.40 -19.77 -2.65
C LEU A 725 -31.15 -18.83 -3.61
N GLU A 726 -32.47 -18.88 -3.59
CA GLU A 726 -33.30 -17.94 -4.36
C GLU A 726 -33.42 -16.62 -3.62
N ALA A 727 -33.19 -15.51 -4.31
CA ALA A 727 -33.25 -14.19 -3.70
C ALA A 727 -34.65 -13.58 -3.76
N THR A 728 -35.06 -12.90 -2.68
CA THR A 728 -36.28 -12.07 -2.63
C THR A 728 -35.91 -10.62 -2.91
N ASP A 729 -36.58 -10.02 -3.89
CA ASP A 729 -36.44 -8.61 -4.24
C ASP A 729 -37.15 -7.69 -3.22
N ASN A 730 -36.48 -6.60 -2.85
CA ASN A 730 -37.07 -5.45 -2.19
C ASN A 730 -36.45 -4.17 -2.78
N ASP A 731 -37.09 -3.64 -3.82
CA ASP A 731 -36.70 -2.42 -4.53
C ASP A 731 -35.27 -2.47 -5.09
N GLY A 732 -34.95 -3.56 -5.79
CA GLY A 732 -33.62 -3.82 -6.34
C GLY A 732 -32.59 -4.27 -5.31
N VAL A 733 -32.93 -4.34 -4.02
CA VAL A 733 -32.09 -4.99 -2.99
C VAL A 733 -32.59 -6.42 -2.79
N PHE A 734 -31.85 -7.34 -3.39
CA PHE A 734 -32.13 -8.78 -3.36
C PHE A 734 -31.52 -9.42 -2.12
N SER A 735 -32.27 -10.30 -1.44
CA SER A 735 -31.83 -10.91 -0.19
C SER A 735 -32.18 -12.40 -0.06
N ALA A 736 -31.33 -13.16 0.64
CA ALA A 736 -31.55 -14.56 0.95
C ALA A 736 -30.94 -14.93 2.31
N GLY A 737 -31.59 -15.82 3.06
CA GLY A 737 -31.09 -16.29 4.35
C GLY A 737 -30.17 -17.50 4.21
N ILE A 738 -28.96 -17.40 4.74
CA ILE A 738 -28.18 -18.56 5.16
C ILE A 738 -28.69 -18.92 6.56
N THR A 739 -29.64 -19.84 6.63
CA THR A 739 -30.24 -20.34 7.88
C THR A 739 -29.33 -21.36 8.57
N GLU A 740 -29.65 -21.69 9.82
CA GLU A 740 -28.99 -22.76 10.58
C GLU A 740 -28.93 -24.08 9.79
N ASP A 741 -30.06 -24.51 9.21
CA ASP A 741 -30.11 -25.73 8.38
C ASP A 741 -29.17 -25.64 7.16
N VAL A 742 -29.06 -24.46 6.54
CA VAL A 742 -28.18 -24.21 5.38
C VAL A 742 -26.71 -24.19 5.80
N LEU A 743 -26.36 -23.62 6.96
CA LEU A 743 -25.00 -23.71 7.50
C LEU A 743 -24.60 -25.15 7.79
N ASN A 744 -25.50 -25.93 8.40
CA ASN A 744 -25.26 -27.35 8.68
C ASN A 744 -25.12 -28.19 7.39
N GLU A 745 -25.83 -27.84 6.31
CA GLU A 745 -25.67 -28.45 4.98
C GLU A 745 -24.36 -28.05 4.29
N ILE A 746 -23.89 -26.81 4.47
CA ILE A 746 -22.62 -26.31 3.93
C ILE A 746 -21.41 -26.94 4.64
N GLY A 747 -21.50 -27.13 5.96
CA GLY A 747 -20.41 -27.67 6.78
C GLY A 747 -19.20 -26.74 6.90
N GLN A 748 -18.06 -27.26 7.35
CA GLN A 748 -16.83 -26.50 7.50
C GLN A 748 -16.09 -26.36 6.17
N VAL A 749 -16.16 -25.18 5.55
CA VAL A 749 -15.60 -24.97 4.20
C VAL A 749 -15.31 -23.50 3.93
N SER A 750 -14.24 -23.24 3.19
CA SER A 750 -13.93 -21.96 2.55
C SER A 750 -14.36 -21.97 1.08
N GLY A 751 -14.77 -20.83 0.54
CA GLY A 751 -15.17 -20.72 -0.85
C GLY A 751 -15.78 -19.35 -1.18
N THR A 752 -16.84 -19.34 -1.99
CA THR A 752 -17.44 -18.10 -2.51
C THR A 752 -18.96 -18.08 -2.42
N ILE A 753 -19.53 -16.88 -2.37
CA ILE A 753 -20.94 -16.61 -2.65
C ILE A 753 -20.99 -15.85 -3.98
N GLU A 754 -21.55 -16.45 -5.03
CA GLU A 754 -21.77 -15.80 -6.33
C GLU A 754 -23.18 -15.26 -6.44
N LEU A 755 -23.31 -13.96 -6.72
CA LEU A 755 -24.56 -13.30 -7.11
C LEU A 755 -24.78 -13.51 -8.62
N LYS A 756 -25.93 -14.06 -8.99
CA LYS A 756 -26.28 -14.35 -10.38
C LYS A 756 -27.66 -13.84 -10.74
N SER A 757 -27.83 -13.42 -12.00
CA SER A 757 -29.13 -13.31 -12.66
C SER A 757 -29.24 -14.38 -13.75
N ASP A 758 -30.14 -15.34 -13.57
CA ASP A 758 -30.19 -16.61 -14.30
C ASP A 758 -28.82 -17.31 -14.38
N ASN A 759 -28.16 -17.23 -15.54
CA ASN A 759 -26.86 -17.85 -15.81
C ASN A 759 -25.67 -16.85 -15.78
N THR A 760 -25.95 -15.55 -15.67
CA THR A 760 -24.93 -14.49 -15.65
C THR A 760 -24.49 -14.23 -14.22
N VAL A 761 -23.20 -14.40 -13.93
CA VAL A 761 -22.59 -13.94 -12.66
C VAL A 761 -22.43 -12.43 -12.73
N LEU A 762 -22.99 -11.73 -11.75
CA LEU A 762 -22.88 -10.27 -11.62
C LEU A 762 -21.78 -9.88 -10.63
N ASN A 763 -21.63 -10.64 -9.55
CA ASN A 763 -20.65 -10.37 -8.49
C ASN A 763 -20.32 -11.66 -7.76
N TYR A 764 -19.24 -11.67 -6.99
CA TYR A 764 -18.98 -12.70 -6.01
C TYR A 764 -18.25 -12.09 -4.80
N ILE A 765 -18.26 -12.82 -3.69
CA ILE A 765 -17.38 -12.57 -2.54
C ILE A 765 -16.75 -13.89 -2.10
N ASN A 766 -15.58 -13.82 -1.46
CA ASN A 766 -15.05 -14.95 -0.71
C ASN A 766 -15.81 -15.07 0.62
N ALA A 767 -15.98 -16.27 1.14
CA ALA A 767 -16.63 -16.51 2.43
C ALA A 767 -16.08 -17.78 3.11
N VAL A 768 -16.15 -17.80 4.44
CA VAL A 768 -15.68 -18.89 5.28
C VAL A 768 -16.82 -19.38 6.16
N PHE A 769 -17.27 -20.62 5.96
CA PHE A 769 -18.45 -21.17 6.62
C PHE A 769 -18.06 -22.15 7.73
N ASN A 770 -18.61 -21.97 8.93
CA ASN A 770 -18.45 -22.83 10.11
C ASN A 770 -16.99 -23.07 10.61
N ILE A 771 -15.99 -22.43 10.00
CA ILE A 771 -14.59 -22.48 10.44
C ILE A 771 -14.32 -21.28 11.34
N LYS A 772 -14.23 -21.55 12.64
CA LYS A 772 -13.86 -20.56 13.66
C LYS A 772 -12.45 -20.01 13.39
N GLU A 773 -12.23 -18.75 13.77
CA GLU A 773 -10.88 -18.21 13.83
C GLU A 773 -10.07 -18.96 14.90
N ALA A 774 -8.77 -19.17 14.66
CA ALA A 774 -7.90 -19.78 15.64
C ALA A 774 -7.66 -18.80 16.81
N GLU A 775 -7.57 -19.31 18.04
CA GLU A 775 -7.26 -18.47 19.19
C GLU A 775 -5.86 -17.88 19.05
N LYS A 776 -5.76 -16.53 19.05
CA LYS A 776 -4.49 -15.81 18.98
C LYS A 776 -3.60 -16.19 20.17
N GLN A 777 -2.57 -17.00 19.93
CA GLN A 777 -1.56 -17.33 20.94
C GLN A 777 -0.62 -16.14 21.10
N PRO A 778 -0.52 -15.47 22.27
CA PRO A 778 0.13 -14.15 22.39
C PRO A 778 1.60 -14.09 21.94
N LYS A 779 2.33 -15.21 22.06
CA LYS A 779 3.74 -15.33 21.64
C LYS A 779 3.90 -15.83 20.18
N VAL A 780 2.87 -16.32 19.51
CA VAL A 780 2.98 -16.88 18.15
C VAL A 780 2.60 -15.82 17.12
N VAL A 781 3.45 -15.65 16.11
CA VAL A 781 3.14 -14.84 14.92
C VAL A 781 2.34 -15.70 13.95
N ASP A 782 2.84 -16.89 13.62
CA ASP A 782 2.15 -17.85 12.76
C ASP A 782 2.74 -19.27 12.86
N ASP A 783 1.85 -20.25 12.88
CA ASP A 783 2.13 -21.68 12.71
C ASP A 783 1.53 -22.23 11.41
N PHE A 784 0.86 -21.38 10.61
CA PHE A 784 0.21 -21.70 9.33
C PHE A 784 -0.93 -22.74 9.36
N GLU A 785 -1.19 -23.37 10.52
CA GLU A 785 -2.25 -24.37 10.72
C GLU A 785 -3.66 -23.74 10.67
N SER A 786 -3.78 -22.52 11.19
CA SER A 786 -5.06 -21.77 11.25
C SER A 786 -5.73 -21.54 9.89
N TYR A 787 -5.00 -21.75 8.79
CA TYR A 787 -5.46 -21.61 7.42
C TYR A 787 -6.01 -22.90 6.79
N MET A 788 -5.88 -24.06 7.47
CA MET A 788 -6.50 -25.34 7.06
C MET A 788 -6.26 -25.75 5.59
N GLY A 789 -5.06 -25.49 5.06
CA GLY A 789 -4.74 -25.79 3.67
C GLY A 789 -5.50 -24.93 2.64
N ASP A 790 -5.92 -23.71 3.02
CA ASP A 790 -6.42 -22.70 2.10
C ASP A 790 -5.53 -21.45 2.07
N SER A 791 -4.80 -21.28 0.96
CA SER A 791 -3.90 -20.14 0.76
C SER A 791 -4.63 -18.80 0.55
N SER A 792 -5.96 -18.80 0.34
CA SER A 792 -6.74 -17.55 0.34
C SER A 792 -6.83 -16.94 1.75
N LEU A 793 -6.98 -17.78 2.78
CA LEU A 793 -7.00 -17.34 4.18
C LEU A 793 -5.64 -16.80 4.62
N LEU A 794 -4.55 -17.45 4.17
CA LEU A 794 -3.18 -16.95 4.33
C LEU A 794 -3.03 -15.56 3.68
N SER A 795 -3.53 -15.40 2.45
CA SER A 795 -3.45 -14.13 1.69
C SER A 795 -4.29 -13.00 2.31
N GLY A 796 -5.35 -13.34 3.06
CA GLY A 796 -6.11 -12.36 3.85
C GLY A 796 -5.43 -11.96 5.16
N ALA A 797 -4.55 -12.81 5.70
CA ALA A 797 -3.85 -12.56 6.96
C ALA A 797 -2.43 -11.98 6.79
N TRP A 798 -1.84 -12.10 5.60
CA TRP A 798 -0.53 -11.55 5.23
C TRP A 798 -0.67 -10.65 4.01
N SER A 799 -0.51 -9.34 4.21
CA SER A 799 -0.42 -8.36 3.13
C SER A 799 0.91 -8.51 2.37
N THR A 800 0.96 -7.99 1.14
CA THR A 800 2.15 -8.06 0.26
C THR A 800 2.71 -6.67 -0.05
N ASN A 801 4.03 -6.55 -0.13
CA ASN A 801 4.73 -5.32 -0.54
C ASN A 801 5.87 -5.66 -1.52
N LYS A 802 6.08 -4.85 -2.57
CA LYS A 802 7.05 -5.13 -3.64
C LYS A 802 7.57 -3.85 -4.30
N GLY A 803 8.80 -3.89 -4.81
CA GLY A 803 9.33 -2.86 -5.69
C GLY A 803 8.90 -3.06 -7.16
N PRO A 804 9.13 -2.07 -8.04
CA PRO A 804 8.92 -2.20 -9.47
C PRO A 804 9.65 -3.42 -10.07
N GLY A 805 9.03 -4.13 -11.02
CA GLY A 805 9.58 -5.34 -11.63
C GLY A 805 9.59 -6.59 -10.73
N CYS A 806 9.18 -6.47 -9.47
CA CYS A 806 9.19 -7.52 -8.46
C CYS A 806 7.77 -8.08 -8.21
N SER A 807 7.69 -9.31 -7.70
CA SER A 807 6.42 -9.96 -7.31
C SER A 807 6.58 -10.86 -6.09
N VAL A 808 5.49 -11.11 -5.37
CA VAL A 808 5.44 -12.04 -4.24
C VAL A 808 4.08 -12.75 -4.22
N ASN A 809 4.06 -14.02 -3.85
CA ASN A 809 2.86 -14.87 -3.86
C ASN A 809 2.92 -15.91 -2.74
N PRO A 810 2.57 -15.54 -1.48
CA PRO A 810 2.61 -16.47 -0.35
C PRO A 810 1.57 -17.59 -0.53
N LYS A 811 1.97 -18.84 -0.25
CA LYS A 811 1.08 -20.01 -0.28
C LYS A 811 1.39 -20.95 0.87
N LEU A 812 0.43 -21.80 1.21
CA LEU A 812 0.69 -22.91 2.14
C LEU A 812 1.44 -24.03 1.43
N SER A 813 2.32 -24.72 2.14
CA SER A 813 3.04 -25.93 1.72
C SER A 813 2.82 -27.04 2.73
N ASP A 814 2.29 -28.16 2.29
CA ASP A 814 2.16 -29.40 3.05
C ASP A 814 3.45 -30.25 3.07
N GLU A 815 4.42 -29.92 2.19
CA GLU A 815 5.71 -30.62 2.07
C GLU A 815 6.85 -29.97 2.87
N ASN A 816 6.92 -28.63 2.93
CA ASN A 816 8.06 -27.89 3.49
C ASN A 816 7.64 -27.13 4.76
N LYS A 817 7.63 -27.85 5.88
CA LYS A 817 7.22 -27.40 7.22
C LYS A 817 8.11 -28.03 8.30
N HIS A 818 8.06 -27.46 9.49
CA HIS A 818 8.75 -27.94 10.70
C HIS A 818 7.82 -28.79 11.57
N THR A 819 6.59 -28.33 11.76
CA THR A 819 5.53 -29.03 12.50
C THR A 819 4.21 -28.95 11.72
N GLY A 820 3.10 -29.32 12.36
CA GLY A 820 1.76 -29.17 11.77
C GLY A 820 1.51 -29.96 10.48
N ASP A 821 0.46 -29.56 9.78
CA ASP A 821 0.09 -30.01 8.45
C ASP A 821 0.58 -29.03 7.35
N TYR A 822 0.90 -27.76 7.67
CA TYR A 822 1.26 -26.71 6.71
C TYR A 822 2.40 -25.78 7.19
N GLY A 823 3.24 -25.32 6.25
CA GLY A 823 4.13 -24.17 6.42
C GLY A 823 3.91 -23.12 5.31
N LEU A 824 4.65 -22.01 5.34
CA LEU A 824 4.62 -20.98 4.31
C LEU A 824 5.63 -21.27 3.19
N ALA A 825 5.16 -21.27 1.94
CA ALA A 825 5.96 -21.07 0.74
C ALA A 825 5.96 -19.58 0.34
N PHE A 826 7.07 -18.90 0.62
CA PHE A 826 7.33 -17.52 0.20
C PHE A 826 7.90 -17.51 -1.22
N ASN A 827 7.01 -17.51 -2.21
CA ASN A 827 7.39 -17.40 -3.62
C ASN A 827 7.65 -15.92 -3.95
N TYR A 828 8.82 -15.59 -4.46
CA TYR A 828 9.24 -14.21 -4.73
C TYR A 828 9.97 -14.08 -6.08
N LYS A 829 9.75 -12.96 -6.76
CA LYS A 829 10.54 -12.47 -7.88
C LYS A 829 11.10 -11.09 -7.50
N ILE A 830 12.39 -10.89 -7.64
CA ILE A 830 13.06 -9.60 -7.44
C ILE A 830 13.93 -9.25 -8.65
N SER A 831 13.97 -7.96 -8.99
CA SER A 831 14.56 -7.44 -10.22
C SER A 831 15.23 -6.10 -10.00
N THR A 832 16.38 -5.87 -10.66
CA THR A 832 16.98 -4.53 -10.83
C THR A 832 16.82 -4.01 -12.26
N GLU A 833 15.80 -4.48 -12.99
CA GLU A 833 15.50 -4.00 -14.35
C GLU A 833 14.90 -2.59 -14.36
N LYS A 834 14.11 -2.27 -13.33
CA LYS A 834 13.44 -0.95 -13.18
C LYS A 834 13.96 -0.09 -12.02
N THR A 835 14.78 -0.66 -11.12
CA THR A 835 15.32 0.04 -9.94
C THR A 835 16.75 -0.41 -9.63
N SER A 836 17.48 0.36 -8.80
CA SER A 836 18.81 -0.01 -8.29
C SER A 836 18.80 -1.11 -7.22
N GLU A 837 17.70 -1.27 -6.50
CA GLU A 837 17.43 -2.40 -5.60
C GLU A 837 15.98 -2.89 -5.82
N GLY A 838 15.83 -4.19 -6.07
CA GLY A 838 14.52 -4.85 -6.13
C GLY A 838 14.19 -5.46 -4.77
N TYR A 839 12.92 -5.42 -4.36
CA TYR A 839 12.45 -6.03 -3.12
C TYR A 839 11.06 -6.65 -3.28
N ALA A 840 10.79 -7.69 -2.49
CA ALA A 840 9.51 -8.38 -2.43
C ALA A 840 9.32 -8.92 -1.02
N GLY A 841 8.11 -8.80 -0.44
CA GLY A 841 7.89 -9.19 0.95
C GLY A 841 6.42 -9.31 1.35
N ILE A 842 6.21 -9.90 2.53
CA ILE A 842 4.89 -10.05 3.15
C ILE A 842 4.90 -9.47 4.57
N ILE A 843 3.77 -8.92 5.01
CA ILE A 843 3.62 -8.23 6.30
C ILE A 843 2.36 -8.77 7.00
N LYS A 844 2.52 -9.24 8.24
CA LYS A 844 1.43 -9.59 9.15
C LYS A 844 1.27 -8.48 10.19
N SER A 845 0.08 -7.89 10.28
CA SER A 845 -0.28 -7.01 11.39
C SER A 845 -0.43 -7.81 12.69
N LEU A 846 0.02 -7.23 13.79
CA LEU A 846 0.03 -7.83 15.13
C LEU A 846 -0.49 -6.84 16.17
N GLU A 847 -0.93 -7.37 17.30
CA GLU A 847 -1.28 -6.61 18.52
C GLU A 847 -0.69 -7.39 19.70
N ALA A 848 0.64 -7.47 19.76
CA ALA A 848 1.33 -8.45 20.60
C ALA A 848 2.19 -7.80 21.70
N ASP A 849 1.96 -8.24 22.93
CA ASP A 849 2.83 -8.02 24.08
C ASP A 849 3.71 -9.26 24.28
N TRP A 850 4.98 -9.15 23.91
CA TRP A 850 6.02 -10.15 24.11
C TRP A 850 6.92 -9.82 25.31
N THR A 851 6.42 -9.06 26.30
CA THR A 851 7.12 -8.81 27.56
C THR A 851 7.58 -10.12 28.19
N GLY A 852 8.88 -10.19 28.49
CA GLY A 852 9.53 -11.39 29.01
C GLY A 852 10.06 -12.35 27.94
N CYS A 853 9.90 -12.06 26.64
CA CYS A 853 10.66 -12.70 25.56
C CYS A 853 11.92 -11.89 25.22
N ASP A 854 12.94 -12.55 24.67
CA ASP A 854 14.23 -11.95 24.30
C ASP A 854 14.70 -12.30 22.88
N ALA A 855 13.98 -13.17 22.15
CA ALA A 855 14.28 -13.56 20.78
C ALA A 855 13.02 -13.94 19.98
N LEU A 856 13.12 -13.83 18.65
CA LEU A 856 12.16 -14.37 17.70
C LEU A 856 12.67 -15.72 17.17
N GLN A 857 11.90 -16.79 17.34
CA GLN A 857 12.14 -18.08 16.72
C GLN A 857 11.42 -18.16 15.37
N ILE A 858 12.11 -18.70 14.36
CA ILE A 858 11.59 -18.94 13.01
C ILE A 858 12.20 -20.24 12.50
N TRP A 859 11.40 -21.21 12.06
CA TRP A 859 11.93 -22.24 11.16
C TRP A 859 11.98 -21.68 9.75
N ALA A 860 13.12 -21.81 9.08
CA ALA A 860 13.28 -21.32 7.72
C ALA A 860 14.07 -22.33 6.87
N LYS A 861 13.67 -22.46 5.61
CA LYS A 861 14.40 -23.21 4.58
C LYS A 861 14.78 -22.26 3.42
N PRO A 862 16.07 -21.93 3.26
CA PRO A 862 16.55 -21.04 2.24
C PRO A 862 16.66 -21.75 0.87
N ASP A 863 16.85 -20.95 -0.18
CA ASP A 863 16.78 -21.37 -1.59
C ASP A 863 18.15 -21.41 -2.31
N GLY A 864 19.23 -21.13 -1.59
CA GLY A 864 20.59 -21.08 -2.11
C GLY A 864 20.91 -19.87 -3.00
N LYS A 865 20.03 -18.87 -3.11
CA LYS A 865 20.23 -17.70 -4.00
C LYS A 865 21.07 -16.59 -3.40
N GLY A 866 21.36 -16.64 -2.10
CA GLY A 866 22.23 -15.67 -1.42
C GLY A 866 21.71 -14.22 -1.44
N GLN A 867 20.39 -14.03 -1.65
CA GLN A 867 19.75 -12.72 -1.68
C GLN A 867 19.45 -12.22 -0.25
N LYS A 868 19.15 -10.93 -0.10
CA LYS A 868 19.01 -10.28 1.21
C LYS A 868 17.66 -10.62 1.86
N LEU A 869 17.58 -11.74 2.57
CA LEU A 869 16.47 -12.00 3.49
C LEU A 869 16.52 -11.00 4.64
N VAL A 870 15.43 -10.27 4.85
CA VAL A 870 15.24 -9.33 5.96
C VAL A 870 14.02 -9.79 6.76
N ILE A 871 14.21 -9.96 8.06
CA ILE A 871 13.11 -10.11 9.01
C ILE A 871 12.94 -8.76 9.70
N GLN A 872 11.72 -8.24 9.68
CA GLN A 872 11.40 -6.92 10.20
C GLN A 872 10.31 -7.03 11.29
N LEU A 873 10.47 -6.29 12.37
CA LEU A 873 9.46 -6.09 13.42
C LEU A 873 9.16 -4.60 13.55
N THR A 874 7.90 -4.22 13.65
CA THR A 874 7.51 -2.83 13.95
C THR A 874 7.07 -2.74 15.40
N SER A 875 7.66 -1.82 16.14
CA SER A 875 7.41 -1.56 17.56
C SER A 875 7.36 -0.06 17.81
N ASN A 876 6.34 0.41 18.53
CA ASN A 876 6.17 1.83 18.89
C ASN A 876 6.33 2.83 17.71
N GLY A 877 5.98 2.44 16.47
CA GLY A 877 6.11 3.29 15.28
C GLY A 877 7.53 3.40 14.69
N GLU A 878 8.44 2.50 15.09
CA GLU A 878 9.74 2.29 14.45
C GLU A 878 9.86 0.86 13.92
N ASP A 879 10.50 0.74 12.75
CA ASP A 879 10.87 -0.51 12.13
C ASP A 879 12.25 -0.98 12.58
N PHE A 880 12.33 -2.25 12.96
CA PHE A 880 13.54 -2.93 13.40
C PHE A 880 13.86 -4.08 12.46
N GLU A 881 15.05 -4.13 11.89
CA GLU A 881 15.47 -5.14 10.92
C GLU A 881 16.61 -6.02 11.42
N ILE A 882 16.56 -7.31 11.07
CA ILE A 882 17.72 -8.21 11.06
C ILE A 882 17.85 -8.82 9.65
N ARG A 883 19.10 -8.95 9.18
CA ARG A 883 19.41 -9.32 7.79
C ARG A 883 20.23 -10.61 7.76
N LEU A 884 19.83 -11.57 6.93
CA LEU A 884 20.34 -12.95 6.94
C LEU A 884 20.96 -13.41 5.60
N PRO A 885 21.81 -12.61 4.91
CA PRO A 885 22.30 -12.92 3.56
C PRO A 885 23.28 -14.09 3.48
N GLU A 886 23.93 -14.50 4.57
CA GLU A 886 24.77 -15.70 4.58
C GLU A 886 23.95 -16.98 4.71
N PHE A 887 22.81 -16.92 5.41
CA PHE A 887 21.88 -18.05 5.57
C PHE A 887 21.23 -18.42 4.23
N THR A 888 20.82 -17.42 3.43
CA THR A 888 20.20 -17.62 2.10
C THR A 888 21.14 -18.19 1.04
N LYS A 889 22.45 -18.28 1.29
CA LYS A 889 23.41 -19.00 0.42
C LYS A 889 23.34 -20.52 0.59
N THR A 890 22.66 -21.00 1.64
CA THR A 890 22.46 -22.43 1.91
C THR A 890 21.10 -22.90 1.38
N THR A 891 20.85 -24.21 1.42
CA THR A 891 19.54 -24.83 1.15
C THR A 891 19.03 -25.67 2.32
N GLU A 892 19.74 -25.64 3.44
CA GLU A 892 19.46 -26.47 4.62
C GLU A 892 18.44 -25.76 5.52
N ALA A 893 17.42 -26.49 5.94
CA ALA A 893 16.42 -25.96 6.86
C ALA A 893 17.00 -25.79 8.27
N GLN A 894 16.69 -24.66 8.93
CA GLN A 894 17.19 -24.34 10.26
C GLN A 894 16.10 -23.74 11.14
N LEU A 895 16.12 -24.07 12.43
CA LEU A 895 15.36 -23.37 13.45
C LEU A 895 16.19 -22.19 13.95
N LEU A 896 15.94 -21.02 13.38
CA LEU A 896 16.62 -19.77 13.72
C LEU A 896 16.07 -19.23 15.05
N LYS A 897 16.97 -18.72 15.90
CA LYS A 897 16.64 -17.87 17.04
C LYS A 897 17.32 -16.53 16.83
N LEU A 898 16.53 -15.48 16.65
CA LEU A 898 16.97 -14.13 16.30
C LEU A 898 16.83 -13.25 17.55
N PRO A 899 17.90 -12.97 18.31
CA PRO A 899 17.82 -12.17 19.53
C PRO A 899 17.27 -10.78 19.26
N PHE A 900 16.38 -10.28 20.12
CA PHE A 900 15.85 -8.91 20.03
C PHE A 900 16.95 -7.84 20.15
N SER A 901 18.12 -8.19 20.71
CA SER A 901 19.32 -7.33 20.73
C SER A 901 19.95 -7.10 19.36
N ASP A 902 19.69 -7.97 18.39
CA ASP A 902 20.40 -8.00 17.11
C ASP A 902 19.58 -7.30 16.01
N PHE A 903 18.31 -7.00 16.30
CA PHE A 903 17.43 -6.17 15.49
C PHE A 903 17.85 -4.70 15.57
N THR A 904 18.12 -4.09 14.42
CA THR A 904 18.56 -2.69 14.30
C THR A 904 17.39 -1.79 13.90
N GLY A 905 17.09 -0.78 14.72
CA GLY A 905 16.03 0.20 14.44
C GLY A 905 16.43 1.18 13.34
N LYS A 906 15.55 1.44 12.37
CA LYS A 906 15.79 2.39 11.26
C LYS A 906 16.01 3.84 11.71
N LYS A 907 15.51 4.20 12.90
CA LYS A 907 15.68 5.53 13.53
C LYS A 907 16.67 5.47 14.70
N GLY A 908 17.39 4.35 14.88
CA GLY A 908 18.36 4.14 15.95
C GLY A 908 17.72 3.82 17.31
N GLY A 909 16.43 3.46 17.36
CA GLY A 909 15.76 3.05 18.58
C GLY A 909 16.23 1.68 19.10
N LYS A 910 15.54 1.19 20.13
CA LYS A 910 15.67 -0.18 20.63
C LYS A 910 14.33 -0.88 20.54
N LEU A 911 14.33 -2.14 20.10
CA LEU A 911 13.14 -2.95 19.99
C LEU A 911 12.50 -3.11 21.39
N ASP A 912 11.26 -2.67 21.51
CA ASP A 912 10.44 -2.84 22.72
C ASP A 912 9.45 -4.00 22.46
N PRO A 913 9.60 -5.15 23.14
CA PRO A 913 8.75 -6.29 22.91
C PRO A 913 7.32 -6.11 23.48
N SER A 914 7.04 -5.07 24.27
CA SER A 914 5.73 -4.89 24.89
C SER A 914 4.63 -4.38 23.94
N ASN A 915 4.98 -3.91 22.74
CA ASN A 915 4.06 -3.34 21.77
C ASN A 915 4.53 -3.61 20.32
N ILE A 916 4.42 -4.87 19.89
CA ILE A 916 4.71 -5.29 18.52
C ILE A 916 3.45 -5.17 17.66
N THR A 917 3.52 -4.30 16.64
CA THR A 917 2.38 -3.97 15.76
C THR A 917 2.42 -4.65 14.39
N SER A 918 3.58 -5.14 13.97
CA SER A 918 3.68 -6.04 12.79
C SER A 918 4.98 -6.83 12.76
N MET A 919 4.96 -7.92 11.99
CA MET A 919 6.15 -8.62 11.51
C MET A 919 6.12 -8.70 9.99
N ALA A 920 7.27 -8.55 9.34
CA ALA A 920 7.41 -8.74 7.90
C ALA A 920 8.62 -9.61 7.53
N ILE A 921 8.48 -10.28 6.37
CA ILE A 921 9.52 -11.09 5.72
C ILE A 921 9.74 -10.47 4.34
N TYR A 922 10.94 -9.95 4.08
CA TYR A 922 11.33 -9.41 2.78
C TYR A 922 12.52 -10.19 2.20
N CYS A 923 12.60 -10.23 0.87
CA CYS A 923 13.82 -10.54 0.14
C CYS A 923 14.15 -9.36 -0.77
N ASN A 924 15.39 -8.87 -0.69
CA ASN A 924 15.90 -7.81 -1.57
C ASN A 924 17.10 -8.29 -2.39
N THR A 925 17.34 -7.63 -3.52
CA THR A 925 18.43 -7.98 -4.44
C THR A 925 19.80 -7.78 -3.79
N ILE A 926 20.66 -8.78 -3.95
CA ILE A 926 22.11 -8.65 -3.85
C ILE A 926 22.66 -8.92 -5.25
N VAL A 927 23.08 -7.85 -5.91
CA VAL A 927 23.70 -7.89 -7.24
C VAL A 927 25.17 -8.32 -7.10
N PRO A 928 25.63 -9.35 -7.82
CA PRO A 928 27.04 -9.73 -7.85
C PRO A 928 27.94 -8.60 -8.39
N GLU A 929 29.15 -8.44 -7.84
CA GLU A 929 30.11 -7.39 -8.26
C GLU A 929 30.52 -7.48 -9.75
N ASP A 930 30.38 -8.67 -10.36
CA ASP A 930 30.70 -8.98 -11.74
C ASP A 930 29.50 -8.94 -12.72
N ASN A 931 28.32 -8.52 -12.24
CA ASN A 931 27.11 -8.50 -13.06
C ASN A 931 26.99 -7.21 -13.92
N GLU A 932 27.16 -7.36 -15.24
CA GLU A 932 26.85 -6.31 -16.23
C GLU A 932 25.37 -6.41 -16.68
N GLY A 933 24.51 -5.52 -16.18
CA GLY A 933 23.10 -5.40 -16.59
C GLY A 933 22.08 -5.64 -15.46
N SER A 934 20.83 -5.94 -15.82
CA SER A 934 19.76 -6.17 -14.84
C SER A 934 19.90 -7.54 -14.15
N TRP A 935 19.85 -7.54 -12.81
CA TRP A 935 19.86 -8.75 -12.00
C TRP A 935 18.43 -9.20 -11.69
N ASN A 936 18.14 -10.49 -11.86
CA ASN A 936 16.80 -11.06 -11.68
C ASN A 936 16.87 -12.40 -10.94
N VAL A 937 16.02 -12.57 -9.92
CA VAL A 937 15.84 -13.83 -9.19
C VAL A 937 14.35 -14.13 -9.06
N ASP A 938 13.95 -15.36 -9.40
CA ASP A 938 12.61 -15.91 -9.22
C ASP A 938 12.76 -17.24 -8.46
N SER A 939 12.23 -17.33 -7.25
CA SER A 939 12.51 -18.42 -6.31
C SER A 939 11.52 -18.55 -5.15
N THR A 940 11.72 -19.57 -4.33
CA THR A 940 10.86 -19.87 -3.17
C THR A 940 11.70 -20.20 -1.94
N MET A 941 11.53 -19.42 -0.88
CA MET A 941 11.95 -19.79 0.48
C MET A 941 10.76 -20.35 1.26
N TYR A 942 11.01 -21.13 2.31
CA TYR A 942 9.94 -21.64 3.18
C TYR A 942 10.14 -21.22 4.63
N PHE A 943 9.03 -20.99 5.33
CA PHE A 943 9.02 -20.55 6.73
C PHE A 943 7.93 -21.29 7.52
N ASP A 944 8.16 -21.50 8.82
CA ASP A 944 7.23 -22.14 9.73
C ASP A 944 7.53 -21.76 11.20
N ASP A 945 6.63 -22.07 12.12
CA ASP A 945 6.85 -22.09 13.58
C ASP A 945 7.35 -20.72 14.14
N ILE A 946 6.75 -19.63 13.65
CA ILE A 946 7.18 -18.24 13.90
C ILE A 946 6.63 -17.76 15.24
N LYS A 947 7.49 -17.57 16.25
CA LYS A 947 7.08 -17.18 17.61
C LYS A 947 8.15 -16.50 18.45
N ALA A 948 7.76 -15.59 19.32
CA ALA A 948 8.62 -15.00 20.34
C ALA A 948 8.90 -16.00 21.47
N ILE A 949 10.14 -16.04 21.93
CA ILE A 949 10.61 -16.94 22.99
C ILE A 949 11.47 -16.19 24.01
N ASN A 950 11.65 -16.77 25.18
CA ASN A 950 12.70 -16.40 26.12
C ASN A 950 13.80 -17.48 26.08
N THR A 951 15.01 -17.11 25.67
CA THR A 951 16.16 -18.01 25.58
C THR A 951 16.75 -18.37 26.94
N SER A 952 16.39 -17.64 28.00
CA SER A 952 16.81 -17.86 29.39
C SER A 952 15.76 -18.56 30.25
N GLU A 953 14.51 -18.73 29.77
CA GLU A 953 13.53 -19.60 30.43
C GLU A 953 14.05 -21.05 30.39
N SER A 954 14.37 -21.59 31.57
CA SER A 954 14.62 -23.02 31.74
C SER A 954 13.39 -23.80 31.27
N GLU A 955 13.62 -24.91 30.54
CA GLU A 955 12.57 -25.80 30.07
C GLU A 955 11.47 -26.00 31.12
N THR A 956 10.21 -25.85 30.73
CA THR A 956 9.07 -26.22 31.58
C THR A 956 9.21 -27.70 31.90
N GLU A 957 9.68 -28.01 33.12
CA GLU A 957 9.90 -29.39 33.51
C GLU A 957 8.55 -30.12 33.55
N ILE A 958 8.33 -31.02 32.58
CA ILE A 958 7.13 -31.83 32.50
C ILE A 958 6.96 -32.60 33.81
N GLY A 959 5.84 -32.39 34.49
CA GLY A 959 5.51 -33.05 35.75
C GLY A 959 4.85 -34.40 35.50
N ASN A 960 3.66 -34.36 34.89
CA ASN A 960 2.93 -35.56 34.46
C ASN A 960 2.61 -35.46 32.97
N ALA A 961 2.58 -36.61 32.30
CA ALA A 961 2.04 -36.67 30.95
C ALA A 961 1.36 -37.99 30.68
N SER A 962 0.24 -37.92 29.97
CA SER A 962 -0.52 -39.07 29.53
C SER A 962 -0.82 -38.96 28.04
N VAL A 963 -0.67 -40.08 27.35
CA VAL A 963 -1.11 -40.27 25.99
C VAL A 963 -2.13 -41.39 26.02
N ASN A 964 -3.24 -41.22 25.29
CA ASN A 964 -4.18 -42.28 25.01
C ASN A 964 -4.44 -42.29 23.50
N ILE A 965 -4.32 -43.45 22.87
CA ILE A 965 -4.77 -43.65 21.50
C ILE A 965 -6.30 -43.79 21.53
N SER A 966 -6.98 -42.78 20.98
CA SER A 966 -8.41 -42.86 20.68
C SER A 966 -8.64 -43.42 19.27
N GLY A 967 -9.75 -44.13 19.10
CA GLY A 967 -10.04 -44.93 17.90
C GLY A 967 -10.26 -46.41 18.24
N ILE A 968 -11.09 -47.08 17.44
CA ILE A 968 -11.42 -48.49 17.63
C ILE A 968 -10.42 -49.34 16.84
N GLN A 969 -10.02 -50.51 17.36
CA GLN A 969 -9.10 -51.45 16.70
C GLN A 969 -9.72 -52.13 15.47
N LYS A 970 -9.97 -51.36 14.40
CA LYS A 970 -10.53 -51.80 13.13
C LYS A 970 -9.87 -51.03 11.99
N VAL A 971 -9.52 -51.72 10.90
CA VAL A 971 -8.98 -51.08 9.70
C VAL A 971 -10.02 -50.17 9.06
N GLY A 972 -9.58 -48.99 8.61
CA GLY A 972 -10.41 -47.91 8.08
C GLY A 972 -10.62 -46.73 9.04
N TYR A 973 -10.30 -46.89 10.33
CA TYR A 973 -10.29 -45.78 11.29
C TYR A 973 -8.97 -45.02 11.28
N THR A 974 -9.06 -43.74 11.63
CA THR A 974 -7.93 -42.92 12.06
C THR A 974 -7.72 -43.12 13.56
N LEU A 975 -6.50 -43.42 13.97
CA LEU A 975 -6.05 -43.35 15.35
C LEU A 975 -5.67 -41.91 15.66
N THR A 976 -6.23 -41.36 16.74
CA THR A 976 -6.04 -39.98 17.15
C THR A 976 -5.47 -39.92 18.57
N PRO A 977 -4.35 -39.20 18.79
CA PRO A 977 -3.81 -38.98 20.12
C PRO A 977 -4.76 -38.11 20.95
N ILE A 978 -5.08 -38.56 22.14
CA ILE A 978 -5.50 -37.70 23.24
C ILE A 978 -4.25 -37.56 24.12
N VAL A 979 -3.51 -36.47 23.93
CA VAL A 979 -2.37 -36.12 24.78
C VAL A 979 -2.86 -35.17 25.87
N LYS A 980 -2.39 -35.37 27.10
CA LYS A 980 -2.46 -34.38 28.17
C LYS A 980 -1.09 -34.26 28.83
N VAL A 981 -0.52 -33.07 28.88
CA VAL A 981 0.76 -32.79 29.54
C VAL A 981 0.55 -31.72 30.60
N GLU A 982 1.11 -31.96 31.79
CA GLU A 982 1.06 -31.06 32.94
C GLU A 982 2.48 -30.66 33.37
N ASP A 983 2.66 -29.42 33.83
CA ASP A 983 3.89 -29.00 34.51
C ASP A 983 4.02 -29.63 35.92
N LYS A 984 5.08 -29.31 36.66
CA LYS A 984 5.28 -29.82 38.04
C LYS A 984 4.29 -29.23 39.05
N GLU A 985 3.68 -28.11 38.73
CA GLU A 985 2.65 -27.43 39.52
C GLU A 985 1.24 -28.01 39.27
N GLY A 986 1.06 -28.78 38.19
CA GLY A 986 -0.20 -29.44 37.81
C GLY A 986 -1.06 -28.65 36.82
N ASN A 987 -0.54 -27.59 36.19
CA ASN A 987 -1.23 -26.86 35.13
C ASN A 987 -1.09 -27.61 33.81
N GLU A 988 -2.16 -27.64 33.00
CA GLU A 988 -2.10 -28.27 31.68
C GLU A 988 -1.35 -27.37 30.68
N ILE A 989 -0.30 -27.92 30.07
CA ILE A 989 0.61 -27.27 29.11
C ILE A 989 0.60 -27.96 27.73
N THR A 990 -0.34 -28.88 27.48
CA THR A 990 -0.43 -29.70 26.26
C THR A 990 -0.31 -28.89 24.96
N THR A 991 -1.02 -27.76 24.87
CA THR A 991 -1.06 -26.87 23.70
C THR A 991 0.14 -25.94 23.59
N SER A 992 0.90 -25.76 24.68
CA SER A 992 2.09 -24.92 24.74
C SER A 992 3.37 -25.65 24.31
N LEU A 993 3.30 -26.96 24.08
CA LEU A 993 4.44 -27.81 23.72
C LEU A 993 4.46 -28.13 22.22
N ASN A 994 5.65 -28.09 21.63
CA ASN A 994 5.89 -28.59 20.27
C ASN A 994 5.89 -30.12 20.30
N LEU A 995 4.74 -30.75 20.02
CA LEU A 995 4.57 -32.20 20.08
C LEU A 995 4.79 -32.86 18.72
N LYS A 996 5.66 -33.89 18.68
CA LYS A 996 5.84 -34.80 17.55
C LYS A 996 5.30 -36.19 17.87
N TYR A 997 4.75 -36.84 16.86
CA TYR A 997 4.05 -38.12 16.96
C TYR A 997 4.83 -39.16 16.16
N TYR A 998 4.99 -40.36 16.71
CA TYR A 998 5.68 -41.46 16.04
C TYR A 998 4.87 -42.73 16.21
N TRP A 999 4.30 -43.21 15.11
CA TRP A 999 3.48 -44.40 15.07
C TRP A 999 4.32 -45.60 14.64
N TYR A 1000 4.32 -46.64 15.46
CA TYR A 1000 5.09 -47.86 15.26
C TYR A 1000 4.18 -49.08 15.18
N GLN A 1001 4.44 -49.94 14.20
CA GLN A 1001 3.91 -51.29 14.12
C GLN A 1001 4.77 -52.24 14.96
N MET A 1002 4.17 -53.05 15.83
CA MET A 1002 4.88 -53.99 16.72
C MET A 1002 4.24 -55.38 16.73
N ASP A 1003 5.01 -56.44 16.97
CA ASP A 1003 4.47 -57.81 17.05
C ASP A 1003 3.91 -58.17 18.43
N ASN A 1004 4.34 -57.50 19.50
CA ASN A 1004 3.90 -57.73 20.87
C ASN A 1004 3.51 -56.41 21.58
N ASP A 1005 2.73 -56.46 22.66
CA ASP A 1005 2.36 -55.25 23.44
C ASP A 1005 3.48 -54.76 24.38
N LYS A 1006 4.62 -55.46 24.43
CA LYS A 1006 5.73 -55.21 25.35
C LYS A 1006 7.08 -54.99 24.66
N ASP A 1007 7.09 -54.89 23.34
CA ASP A 1007 8.33 -54.63 22.61
C ASP A 1007 8.76 -53.17 22.84
N GLU A 1008 10.04 -52.96 23.15
CA GLU A 1008 10.60 -51.60 23.23
C GLU A 1008 10.88 -51.07 21.81
N VAL A 1009 10.72 -49.75 21.64
CA VAL A 1009 11.07 -49.09 20.37
C VAL A 1009 12.58 -49.16 20.21
N ASN A 1010 13.03 -49.64 19.04
CA ASN A 1010 14.41 -50.03 18.68
C ASN A 1010 14.78 -51.52 18.85
N ASP A 1011 13.87 -52.41 19.30
CA ASP A 1011 14.08 -53.84 19.05
C ASP A 1011 13.71 -54.20 17.60
N THR A 1012 14.30 -55.28 17.07
CA THR A 1012 14.27 -55.70 15.65
C THR A 1012 12.88 -56.03 15.07
N ASN A 1013 11.83 -55.91 15.87
CA ASN A 1013 10.43 -56.21 15.53
C ASN A 1013 9.51 -54.97 15.49
N SER A 1014 10.06 -53.76 15.64
CA SER A 1014 9.32 -52.49 15.58
C SER A 1014 9.59 -51.74 14.26
N VAL A 1015 8.53 -51.25 13.60
CA VAL A 1015 8.61 -50.53 12.31
C VAL A 1015 7.89 -49.19 12.41
N LEU A 1016 8.56 -48.07 12.11
CA LEU A 1016 7.92 -46.76 12.01
C LEU A 1016 6.99 -46.73 10.78
N ILE A 1017 5.72 -46.39 11.00
CA ILE A 1017 4.65 -46.42 9.97
C ILE A 1017 4.01 -45.06 9.71
N GLY A 1018 4.24 -44.05 10.56
CA GLY A 1018 3.78 -42.68 10.33
C GLY A 1018 4.31 -41.70 11.38
N THR A 1019 4.36 -40.42 11.03
CA THR A 1019 4.80 -39.32 11.91
C THR A 1019 3.76 -38.21 12.08
N ASP A 1020 2.65 -38.29 11.36
CA ASP A 1020 1.57 -37.32 11.42
C ASP A 1020 0.86 -37.40 12.78
N LYS A 1021 0.22 -36.30 13.20
CA LYS A 1021 -0.56 -36.27 14.45
C LYS A 1021 -1.59 -37.39 14.51
N ASN A 1022 -2.22 -37.73 13.39
CA ASN A 1022 -3.23 -38.76 13.27
C ASN A 1022 -2.72 -39.90 12.37
N TYR A 1023 -2.91 -41.18 12.76
CA TYR A 1023 -2.49 -42.32 11.94
C TYR A 1023 -3.65 -43.13 11.39
N LYS A 1024 -3.72 -43.26 10.07
CA LYS A 1024 -4.75 -44.07 9.40
C LYS A 1024 -4.30 -45.53 9.30
N ILE A 1025 -5.00 -46.43 9.99
CA ILE A 1025 -4.60 -47.85 10.08
C ILE A 1025 -4.60 -48.50 8.69
N ALA A 1026 -3.47 -49.07 8.30
CA ALA A 1026 -3.25 -49.74 7.03
C ALA A 1026 -3.48 -51.27 7.14
N ARG A 1027 -3.65 -51.95 5.99
CA ARG A 1027 -3.74 -53.42 5.96
C ARG A 1027 -2.46 -54.13 6.42
N SER A 1028 -1.31 -53.45 6.39
CA SER A 1028 -0.06 -53.96 6.95
C SER A 1028 -0.12 -54.21 8.45
N ASP A 1029 -1.03 -53.55 9.16
CA ASP A 1029 -1.06 -53.52 10.62
C ASP A 1029 -1.87 -54.67 11.23
N TYR A 1030 -2.48 -55.53 10.39
CA TYR A 1030 -3.23 -56.69 10.87
C TYR A 1030 -2.36 -57.65 11.69
N ASN A 1031 -2.92 -58.12 12.81
CA ASN A 1031 -2.22 -58.94 13.81
C ASN A 1031 -1.00 -58.27 14.45
N LYS A 1032 -0.81 -56.96 14.25
CA LYS A 1032 0.21 -56.14 14.94
C LYS A 1032 -0.46 -55.29 16.01
N TYR A 1033 0.32 -54.84 16.98
CA TYR A 1033 -0.02 -53.73 17.85
C TYR A 1033 0.44 -52.43 17.17
N ILE A 1034 -0.30 -51.34 17.39
CA ILE A 1034 0.19 -50.00 17.05
C ILE A 1034 0.57 -49.29 18.35
N LYS A 1035 1.81 -48.81 18.42
CA LYS A 1035 2.32 -47.94 19.49
C LYS A 1035 2.44 -46.53 18.97
N LEU A 1036 1.93 -45.56 19.72
CA LEU A 1036 2.21 -44.14 19.54
C LEU A 1036 3.26 -43.73 20.58
N VAL A 1037 4.38 -43.17 20.12
CA VAL A 1037 5.31 -42.41 20.96
C VAL A 1037 5.06 -40.92 20.71
N VAL A 1038 4.80 -40.16 21.77
CA VAL A 1038 4.74 -38.69 21.69
C VAL A 1038 6.00 -38.12 22.31
N LYS A 1039 6.67 -37.26 21.55
CA LYS A 1039 7.84 -36.50 21.99
C LYS A 1039 7.50 -35.01 22.02
N TYR A 1040 8.22 -34.24 22.83
CA TYR A 1040 8.32 -32.79 22.58
C TYR A 1040 9.66 -32.49 21.93
N VAL A 1041 9.65 -31.48 21.06
CA VAL A 1041 10.87 -30.78 20.66
C VAL A 1041 11.15 -29.75 21.75
N ASP A 1042 12.30 -29.87 22.40
CA ASP A 1042 12.73 -28.89 23.40
C ASP A 1042 13.18 -27.57 22.75
N ASN A 1043 13.51 -26.58 23.58
CA ASN A 1043 13.96 -25.28 23.09
C ASN A 1043 15.27 -25.36 22.27
N ASN A 1044 16.02 -26.45 22.29
CA ASN A 1044 17.25 -26.65 21.51
C ASN A 1044 17.04 -27.44 20.22
N GLY A 1045 15.80 -27.89 19.94
CA GLY A 1045 15.50 -28.75 18.81
C GLY A 1045 15.69 -30.24 19.08
N GLU A 1046 16.01 -30.65 20.31
CA GLU A 1046 16.16 -32.07 20.66
C GLU A 1046 14.79 -32.69 20.98
N GLU A 1047 14.56 -33.90 20.46
CA GLU A 1047 13.30 -34.60 20.66
C GLU A 1047 13.34 -35.50 21.91
N LYS A 1048 12.61 -35.12 22.95
CA LYS A 1048 12.50 -35.86 24.22
C LYS A 1048 11.16 -36.60 24.28
N GLU A 1049 11.18 -37.91 24.49
CA GLU A 1049 9.96 -38.71 24.68
C GLU A 1049 9.24 -38.27 25.96
N ILE A 1050 7.95 -37.95 25.83
CA ILE A 1050 7.09 -37.52 26.93
C ILE A 1050 6.37 -38.73 27.52
N SER A 1051 5.71 -39.48 26.65
CA SER A 1051 4.81 -40.56 27.00
C SER A 1051 4.47 -41.35 25.73
N HIS A 1052 3.98 -42.57 25.92
CA HIS A 1052 3.54 -43.43 24.84
C HIS A 1052 2.31 -44.22 25.24
N ASP A 1053 1.53 -44.65 24.25
CA ASP A 1053 0.43 -45.59 24.44
C ASP A 1053 0.44 -46.61 23.29
N TYR A 1054 -0.30 -47.70 23.46
CA TYR A 1054 -0.43 -48.74 22.45
C TYR A 1054 -1.84 -49.31 22.42
N THR A 1055 -2.26 -49.77 21.24
CA THR A 1055 -3.56 -50.41 21.06
C THR A 1055 -3.69 -51.61 22.00
N LYS A 1056 -4.70 -51.61 22.89
CA LYS A 1056 -4.88 -52.59 23.98
C LYS A 1056 -4.97 -54.07 23.57
N SER A 1057 -5.08 -54.35 22.27
CA SER A 1057 -4.94 -55.66 21.63
C SER A 1057 -4.52 -55.45 20.18
N LYS A 1058 -3.97 -56.51 19.55
CA LYS A 1058 -3.61 -56.51 18.12
C LYS A 1058 -4.77 -56.02 17.25
N ILE A 1059 -4.46 -55.30 16.16
CA ILE A 1059 -5.45 -54.92 15.15
C ILE A 1059 -6.05 -56.21 14.54
N THR A 1060 -7.30 -56.50 14.91
CA THR A 1060 -7.99 -57.73 14.49
C THR A 1060 -8.90 -57.47 13.29
N PHE A 1061 -8.98 -58.46 12.42
CA PHE A 1061 -10.00 -58.51 11.37
C PHE A 1061 -11.22 -59.29 11.89
N LYS A 1062 -12.34 -58.61 12.13
CA LYS A 1062 -13.62 -59.25 12.48
C LYS A 1062 -14.52 -59.32 11.24
N SER A 1063 -14.53 -60.47 10.57
CA SER A 1063 -15.64 -60.83 9.68
C SER A 1063 -16.88 -61.11 10.54
N SER A 1064 -17.93 -60.31 10.40
CA SER A 1064 -19.22 -60.58 11.05
C SER A 1064 -19.94 -61.73 10.34
N GLY A 1065 -19.62 -62.96 10.76
CA GLY A 1065 -20.36 -64.14 10.34
C GLY A 1065 -21.80 -64.09 10.85
N SER A 1066 -22.76 -64.15 9.92
CA SER A 1066 -24.16 -64.40 10.25
C SER A 1066 -24.28 -65.77 10.94
N HIS A 1067 -25.10 -65.86 11.98
CA HIS A 1067 -25.65 -67.14 12.45
C HIS A 1067 -27.16 -67.10 12.33
N SER A 1068 -27.66 -67.93 11.41
CA SER A 1068 -29.07 -68.22 11.24
C SER A 1068 -29.66 -68.90 12.46
N SER A 1069 -30.91 -68.58 12.80
CA SER A 1069 -31.67 -69.26 13.82
C SER A 1069 -32.06 -70.69 13.40
N SER A 1070 -31.87 -71.66 14.30
CA SER A 1070 -32.59 -72.94 14.27
C SER A 1070 -32.76 -73.50 15.69
N ASN A 1071 -34.00 -73.78 16.07
CA ASN A 1071 -34.34 -74.35 17.38
C ASN A 1071 -33.76 -75.77 17.58
N ASN A 1072 -33.25 -76.09 18.78
CA ASN A 1072 -33.89 -77.13 19.59
C ASN A 1072 -33.44 -77.23 21.06
N SER A 1073 -34.44 -77.49 21.92
CA SER A 1073 -34.47 -78.30 23.15
C SER A 1073 -33.48 -78.13 24.33
N SER A 1074 -34.11 -78.20 25.52
CA SER A 1074 -33.72 -78.87 26.79
C SER A 1074 -32.81 -78.16 27.81
N SER A 1075 -33.51 -77.63 28.83
CA SER A 1075 -33.41 -77.97 30.27
C SER A 1075 -32.27 -77.46 31.16
N ASP A 1076 -32.73 -76.99 32.32
CA ASP A 1076 -32.11 -76.92 33.66
C ASP A 1076 -31.25 -75.70 34.04
N ASN A 1077 -31.76 -75.01 35.08
CA ASN A 1077 -31.11 -74.44 36.28
C ASN A 1077 -29.58 -74.16 36.25
N GLU A 1078 -29.06 -73.09 36.87
CA GLU A 1078 -29.43 -72.59 38.20
C GLU A 1078 -28.89 -71.17 38.50
N SER A 1079 -29.61 -70.43 39.36
CA SER A 1079 -29.12 -69.42 40.33
C SER A 1079 -28.22 -68.22 39.96
N ASN A 1080 -28.69 -67.03 40.36
CA ASN A 1080 -28.00 -65.98 41.15
C ASN A 1080 -26.85 -65.15 40.53
N LEU A 1081 -26.61 -63.88 40.92
CA LEU A 1081 -27.41 -62.86 41.66
C LEU A 1081 -26.72 -61.49 41.44
N ASP A 1082 -27.47 -60.40 41.68
CA ASP A 1082 -27.03 -59.01 41.94
C ASP A 1082 -26.25 -58.26 40.82
N ASN A 1083 -26.75 -57.13 40.31
CA ASN A 1083 -26.83 -55.79 40.95
C ASN A 1083 -25.44 -55.29 41.40
N ASP A 1084 -24.95 -54.13 40.92
CA ASP A 1084 -25.69 -52.88 41.06
C ASP A 1084 -25.59 -51.90 39.87
N THR A 1085 -26.69 -51.17 39.71
CA THR A 1085 -26.88 -49.94 38.93
C THR A 1085 -26.05 -48.78 39.49
N SER A 1086 -25.59 -47.82 38.68
CA SER A 1086 -26.37 -46.65 38.22
C SER A 1086 -25.38 -45.67 37.54
N SER A 1087 -25.75 -44.74 36.65
CA SER A 1087 -27.01 -44.42 35.96
C SER A 1087 -26.71 -43.43 34.82
N SER A 1088 -27.66 -43.28 33.87
CA SER A 1088 -27.94 -42.05 33.08
C SER A 1088 -26.81 -41.44 32.21
N GLU A 1089 -27.04 -41.03 30.95
CA GLU A 1089 -28.29 -40.94 30.18
C GLU A 1089 -28.00 -40.90 28.66
N ASN A 1090 -29.08 -40.90 27.87
CA ASN A 1090 -29.19 -40.81 26.41
C ASN A 1090 -28.13 -39.88 25.73
N ASP A 1091 -27.62 -40.15 24.53
CA ASP A 1091 -28.45 -39.99 23.33
C ASP A 1091 -27.99 -40.68 22.02
N LEU A 1092 -28.97 -40.79 21.11
CA LEU A 1092 -28.92 -40.87 19.63
C LEU A 1092 -27.80 -41.66 18.92
N SER A 1093 -28.18 -42.81 18.38
CA SER A 1093 -27.49 -43.56 17.33
C SER A 1093 -27.62 -42.88 15.95
N GLY A 1094 -26.50 -42.64 15.25
CA GLY A 1094 -26.45 -42.18 13.86
C GLY A 1094 -25.24 -42.72 13.09
N ASP A 1095 -25.49 -43.80 12.32
CA ASP A 1095 -24.72 -44.43 11.22
C ASP A 1095 -23.20 -44.16 11.00
N SER A 1096 -22.44 -45.23 10.74
CA SER A 1096 -21.47 -45.26 9.61
C SER A 1096 -20.93 -46.68 9.34
N ASN A 1097 -21.41 -47.28 8.24
CA ASN A 1097 -20.74 -48.40 7.56
C ASN A 1097 -19.36 -47.98 7.00
N SER A 1098 -18.38 -48.89 7.04
CA SER A 1098 -17.12 -48.77 6.27
C SER A 1098 -17.02 -49.91 5.25
N ASN A 1099 -17.47 -49.66 4.03
CA ASN A 1099 -17.37 -50.59 2.91
C ASN A 1099 -15.98 -50.48 2.26
N SER A 1100 -15.03 -51.38 2.57
CA SER A 1100 -13.80 -51.45 1.77
C SER A 1100 -14.06 -52.21 0.47
N VAL A 1101 -13.78 -51.58 -0.67
CA VAL A 1101 -13.92 -52.21 -2.00
C VAL A 1101 -12.62 -52.96 -2.38
N ILE A 1102 -12.79 -54.10 -3.02
CA ILE A 1102 -11.73 -54.99 -3.52
C ILE A 1102 -11.98 -55.36 -4.99
N THR A 1103 -10.90 -55.70 -5.69
CA THR A 1103 -10.91 -56.17 -7.08
C THR A 1103 -10.81 -57.69 -7.15
N GLU A 1104 -11.80 -58.37 -7.73
CA GLU A 1104 -11.72 -59.79 -8.13
C GLU A 1104 -11.53 -59.89 -9.65
N VAL A 1105 -10.62 -60.75 -10.11
CA VAL A 1105 -10.47 -61.03 -11.56
C VAL A 1105 -11.42 -62.17 -11.94
N ILE A 1106 -12.41 -61.87 -12.77
CA ILE A 1106 -13.33 -62.87 -13.36
C ILE A 1106 -12.86 -63.25 -14.76
N THR A 1107 -13.09 -64.51 -15.16
CA THR A 1107 -12.95 -64.94 -16.55
C THR A 1107 -14.32 -65.00 -17.20
N ASN A 1108 -14.50 -64.26 -18.29
CA ASN A 1108 -15.73 -64.20 -19.07
C ASN A 1108 -15.86 -65.42 -19.99
N GLU A 1109 -17.07 -65.73 -20.48
CA GLU A 1109 -17.33 -66.92 -21.32
C GLU A 1109 -16.58 -66.90 -22.68
N ASP A 1110 -16.12 -65.75 -23.13
CA ASP A 1110 -15.30 -65.56 -24.35
C ASP A 1110 -13.79 -65.75 -24.11
N GLY A 1111 -13.37 -66.01 -22.86
CA GLY A 1111 -11.97 -66.17 -22.47
C GLY A 1111 -11.25 -64.86 -22.10
N THR A 1112 -11.93 -63.72 -22.10
CA THR A 1112 -11.38 -62.44 -21.61
C THR A 1112 -11.44 -62.37 -20.08
N SER A 1113 -10.63 -61.48 -19.47
CA SER A 1113 -10.68 -61.22 -18.02
C SER A 1113 -11.29 -59.85 -17.75
N SER A 1114 -12.20 -59.79 -16.79
CA SER A 1114 -12.82 -58.55 -16.28
C SER A 1114 -12.50 -58.38 -14.79
N ILE A 1115 -12.51 -57.14 -14.29
CA ILE A 1115 -12.35 -56.86 -12.86
C ILE A 1115 -13.71 -56.59 -12.24
N LYS A 1116 -14.05 -57.32 -11.19
CA LYS A 1116 -15.22 -57.06 -10.33
C LYS A 1116 -14.81 -56.23 -9.13
N LEU A 1117 -15.48 -55.11 -8.93
CA LEU A 1117 -15.44 -54.28 -7.75
C LEU A 1117 -16.54 -54.80 -6.80
N VAL A 1118 -16.13 -55.37 -5.69
CA VAL A 1118 -17.04 -55.83 -4.62
C VAL A 1118 -16.60 -55.28 -3.28
N ASP A 1119 -17.52 -55.08 -2.34
CA ASP A 1119 -17.17 -54.78 -0.96
C ASP A 1119 -16.65 -56.05 -0.23
N ALA A 1120 -16.20 -55.88 1.00
CA ALA A 1120 -15.73 -56.97 1.85
C ALA A 1120 -16.79 -58.07 2.17
N ASN A 1121 -18.06 -57.86 1.80
CA ASN A 1121 -19.15 -58.82 1.93
C ASN A 1121 -19.54 -59.48 0.59
N GLY A 1122 -18.84 -59.17 -0.51
CA GLY A 1122 -19.15 -59.66 -1.86
C GLY A 1122 -20.28 -58.90 -2.57
N LYS A 1123 -20.74 -57.76 -2.03
CA LYS A 1123 -21.74 -56.90 -2.68
C LYS A 1123 -21.08 -56.10 -3.80
N VAL A 1124 -21.72 -56.03 -4.97
CA VAL A 1124 -21.23 -55.26 -6.12
C VAL A 1124 -21.11 -53.76 -5.82
N MET A 1125 -20.02 -53.14 -6.25
CA MET A 1125 -19.70 -51.74 -6.01
C MET A 1125 -19.67 -50.95 -7.32
N THR A 1126 -20.64 -50.07 -7.48
CA THR A 1126 -20.88 -49.28 -8.69
C THR A 1126 -20.23 -47.89 -8.57
N GLY A 1127 -19.97 -47.20 -9.68
CA GLY A 1127 -19.38 -45.85 -9.65
C GLY A 1127 -17.87 -45.84 -9.33
N TRP A 1128 -17.32 -44.67 -9.01
CA TRP A 1128 -15.88 -44.49 -8.77
C TRP A 1128 -15.44 -45.14 -7.45
N GLN A 1129 -14.42 -46.01 -7.53
CA GLN A 1129 -13.84 -46.74 -6.40
C GLN A 1129 -12.32 -46.56 -6.39
N PHE A 1130 -11.76 -46.21 -5.23
CA PHE A 1130 -10.31 -46.03 -5.05
C PHE A 1130 -9.72 -47.25 -4.34
N ILE A 1131 -8.87 -47.99 -5.05
CA ILE A 1131 -8.33 -49.29 -4.63
C ILE A 1131 -6.84 -49.34 -4.98
N ASP A 1132 -5.99 -49.68 -4.02
CA ASP A 1132 -4.52 -49.79 -4.18
C ASP A 1132 -3.86 -48.60 -4.91
N ASN A 1133 -4.21 -47.39 -4.47
CA ASN A 1133 -3.75 -46.11 -5.02
C ASN A 1133 -4.09 -45.90 -6.52
N LYS A 1134 -5.18 -46.52 -7.00
CA LYS A 1134 -5.74 -46.38 -8.35
C LYS A 1134 -7.25 -46.22 -8.28
N TRP A 1135 -7.80 -45.41 -9.19
CA TRP A 1135 -9.24 -45.28 -9.37
C TRP A 1135 -9.75 -46.31 -10.39
N TYR A 1136 -10.90 -46.89 -10.11
CA TYR A 1136 -11.67 -47.78 -10.98
C TYR A 1136 -13.11 -47.24 -11.07
N LEU A 1137 -13.82 -47.50 -12.17
CA LEU A 1137 -15.22 -47.08 -12.34
C LEU A 1137 -16.12 -48.30 -12.54
N GLY A 1138 -16.89 -48.70 -11.52
CA GLY A 1138 -17.80 -49.83 -11.60
C GLY A 1138 -19.08 -49.53 -12.40
N ASP A 1139 -19.52 -50.47 -13.22
CA ASP A 1139 -20.87 -50.50 -13.79
C ASP A 1139 -21.92 -50.94 -12.75
N GLU A 1140 -23.17 -51.11 -13.18
CA GLU A 1140 -24.30 -51.52 -12.32
C GLU A 1140 -24.12 -52.92 -11.67
N ASN A 1141 -23.27 -53.77 -12.26
CA ASN A 1141 -22.93 -55.10 -11.77
C ASN A 1141 -21.57 -55.11 -11.01
N GLY A 1142 -21.00 -53.93 -10.78
CA GLY A 1142 -19.67 -53.75 -10.20
C GLY A 1142 -18.53 -54.15 -11.12
N ILE A 1143 -18.72 -54.34 -12.43
CA ILE A 1143 -17.61 -54.60 -13.35
C ILE A 1143 -16.89 -53.28 -13.64
N ALA A 1144 -15.57 -53.26 -13.45
CA ALA A 1144 -14.75 -52.10 -13.76
C ALA A 1144 -14.81 -51.80 -15.27
N LYS A 1145 -15.30 -50.61 -15.60
CA LYS A 1145 -15.32 -50.06 -16.96
C LYS A 1145 -13.90 -49.79 -17.45
N THR A 1146 -13.77 -49.84 -18.77
CA THR A 1146 -12.53 -49.59 -19.53
C THR A 1146 -12.80 -48.57 -20.64
N ASP A 1147 -11.75 -48.11 -21.32
CA ASP A 1147 -11.77 -47.05 -22.33
C ASP A 1147 -12.35 -45.71 -21.82
N TRP A 1148 -12.75 -44.83 -22.73
CA TRP A 1148 -13.35 -43.53 -22.42
C TRP A 1148 -14.72 -43.64 -21.75
N GLN A 1149 -14.88 -42.98 -20.61
CA GLN A 1149 -16.11 -42.93 -19.84
C GLN A 1149 -16.47 -41.48 -19.50
N GLN A 1150 -17.70 -41.08 -19.80
CA GLN A 1150 -18.22 -39.77 -19.42
C GLN A 1150 -18.97 -39.88 -18.08
N VAL A 1151 -18.55 -39.11 -17.08
CA VAL A 1151 -19.17 -39.05 -15.75
C VAL A 1151 -19.34 -37.59 -15.37
N ASN A 1152 -20.57 -37.19 -15.01
CA ASN A 1152 -20.94 -35.83 -14.62
C ASN A 1152 -20.40 -34.75 -15.60
N GLY A 1153 -20.58 -35.01 -16.91
CA GLY A 1153 -20.16 -34.12 -18.00
C GLY A 1153 -18.66 -34.21 -18.36
N LYS A 1154 -17.80 -34.74 -17.50
CA LYS A 1154 -16.35 -34.86 -17.72
C LYS A 1154 -15.98 -36.21 -18.31
N TRP A 1155 -14.97 -36.23 -19.19
CA TRP A 1155 -14.41 -37.46 -19.76
C TRP A 1155 -13.23 -37.96 -18.92
N TYR A 1156 -13.16 -39.27 -18.75
CA TYR A 1156 -12.10 -40.00 -18.06
C TYR A 1156 -11.67 -41.19 -18.93
N TYR A 1157 -10.41 -41.61 -18.87
CA TYR A 1157 -9.95 -42.80 -19.57
C TYR A 1157 -9.57 -43.90 -18.56
N LEU A 1158 -10.15 -45.09 -18.73
CA LEU A 1158 -9.87 -46.26 -17.93
C LEU A 1158 -9.04 -47.24 -18.78
N GLU A 1159 -7.88 -47.66 -18.30
CA GLU A 1159 -7.00 -48.63 -18.97
C GLU A 1159 -7.67 -50.02 -19.07
N SER A 1160 -7.09 -50.94 -19.84
CA SER A 1160 -7.68 -52.27 -20.06
C SER A 1160 -7.81 -53.13 -18.81
N ASP A 1161 -7.09 -52.78 -17.73
CA ASP A 1161 -7.23 -53.37 -16.40
C ASP A 1161 -8.08 -52.51 -15.45
N GLY A 1162 -8.94 -51.64 -15.99
CA GLY A 1162 -9.92 -50.84 -15.26
C GLY A 1162 -9.36 -49.65 -14.48
N LYS A 1163 -8.04 -49.40 -14.52
CA LYS A 1163 -7.39 -48.30 -13.80
C LYS A 1163 -7.55 -46.97 -14.54
N MET A 1164 -7.87 -45.91 -13.82
CA MET A 1164 -7.93 -44.56 -14.36
C MET A 1164 -6.54 -44.04 -14.77
N LYS A 1165 -6.43 -43.59 -16.01
CA LYS A 1165 -5.22 -42.98 -16.56
C LYS A 1165 -5.13 -41.50 -16.17
N THR A 1166 -3.93 -41.05 -15.85
CA THR A 1166 -3.56 -39.63 -15.69
C THR A 1166 -2.39 -39.27 -16.61
N GLY A 1167 -2.14 -37.98 -16.80
CA GLY A 1167 -1.11 -37.45 -17.70
C GLY A 1167 -1.44 -37.63 -19.18
N TRP A 1168 -0.42 -37.59 -20.03
CA TRP A 1168 -0.58 -37.81 -21.47
C TRP A 1168 -1.10 -39.22 -21.79
N LEU A 1169 -2.04 -39.28 -22.73
CA LEU A 1169 -2.64 -40.46 -23.32
C LEU A 1169 -2.57 -40.33 -24.85
N LYS A 1170 -2.13 -41.40 -25.53
CA LYS A 1170 -2.31 -41.57 -26.96
C LYS A 1170 -3.38 -42.63 -27.17
N ASP A 1171 -4.49 -42.24 -27.78
CA ASP A 1171 -5.61 -43.15 -28.03
C ASP A 1171 -5.36 -44.04 -29.27
N LYS A 1172 -6.23 -45.03 -29.50
CA LYS A 1172 -6.12 -46.10 -30.50
C LYS A 1172 -6.11 -45.59 -31.94
N ASP A 1173 -6.67 -44.41 -32.19
CA ASP A 1173 -6.64 -43.69 -33.47
C ASP A 1173 -5.31 -42.94 -33.71
N GLY A 1174 -4.49 -42.80 -32.67
CA GLY A 1174 -3.23 -42.07 -32.67
C GLY A 1174 -3.32 -40.62 -32.17
N THR A 1175 -4.51 -40.14 -31.80
CA THR A 1175 -4.74 -38.81 -31.25
C THR A 1175 -4.20 -38.70 -29.81
N TRP A 1176 -3.61 -37.56 -29.48
CA TRP A 1176 -3.11 -37.27 -28.13
C TRP A 1176 -4.12 -36.49 -27.31
N TYR A 1177 -4.23 -36.85 -26.04
CA TYR A 1177 -5.06 -36.24 -25.00
C TYR A 1177 -4.23 -36.05 -23.74
N HIS A 1178 -4.64 -35.13 -22.87
CA HIS A 1178 -4.06 -35.00 -21.53
C HIS A 1178 -5.15 -35.20 -20.47
N LEU A 1179 -4.86 -36.04 -19.47
CA LEU A 1179 -5.73 -36.28 -18.32
C LEU A 1179 -5.09 -35.62 -17.09
N GLN A 1180 -5.85 -34.82 -16.35
CA GLN A 1180 -5.41 -34.17 -15.12
C GLN A 1180 -5.06 -35.19 -14.02
N ALA A 1181 -4.48 -34.75 -12.91
CA ALA A 1181 -4.17 -35.63 -11.77
C ALA A 1181 -5.39 -36.33 -11.17
N ASN A 1182 -6.58 -35.74 -11.30
CA ASN A 1182 -7.89 -36.32 -10.94
C ASN A 1182 -8.50 -37.22 -12.05
N GLY A 1183 -7.77 -37.46 -13.15
CA GLY A 1183 -8.17 -38.26 -14.31
C GLY A 1183 -9.11 -37.59 -15.31
N ALA A 1184 -9.60 -36.38 -15.05
CA ALA A 1184 -10.46 -35.66 -15.98
C ALA A 1184 -9.68 -35.20 -17.21
N MET A 1185 -10.27 -35.36 -18.39
CA MET A 1185 -9.72 -34.89 -19.66
C MET A 1185 -9.59 -33.37 -19.66
N GLN A 1186 -8.39 -32.89 -19.99
CA GLN A 1186 -8.07 -31.47 -20.08
C GLN A 1186 -8.45 -30.90 -21.44
N ILE A 1187 -8.91 -29.65 -21.42
CA ILE A 1187 -9.16 -28.79 -22.58
C ILE A 1187 -8.42 -27.46 -22.36
N GLY A 1188 -8.21 -26.69 -23.43
CA GLY A 1188 -7.48 -25.42 -23.42
C GLY A 1188 -5.96 -25.59 -23.36
N TRP A 1189 -5.28 -24.53 -22.94
CA TRP A 1189 -3.82 -24.51 -22.83
C TRP A 1189 -3.30 -25.41 -21.70
N LEU A 1190 -2.17 -26.07 -21.96
CA LEU A 1190 -1.43 -26.92 -21.03
C LEU A 1190 0.06 -26.56 -21.11
N LYS A 1191 0.69 -26.29 -19.97
CA LYS A 1191 2.14 -26.28 -19.84
C LYS A 1191 2.58 -27.62 -19.25
N ASP A 1192 3.48 -28.34 -19.93
CA ASP A 1192 4.03 -29.60 -19.41
C ASP A 1192 5.15 -29.37 -18.37
N SER A 1193 5.64 -30.46 -17.79
CA SER A 1193 6.74 -30.44 -16.81
C SER A 1193 8.08 -29.94 -17.38
N ASP A 1194 8.27 -29.98 -18.71
CA ASP A 1194 9.45 -29.45 -19.40
C ASP A 1194 9.28 -27.95 -19.72
N GLY A 1195 8.16 -27.34 -19.32
CA GLY A 1195 7.83 -25.94 -19.54
C GLY A 1195 7.28 -25.62 -20.94
N LYS A 1196 7.00 -26.62 -21.78
CA LYS A 1196 6.45 -26.43 -23.14
C LYS A 1196 4.94 -26.27 -23.09
N TRP A 1197 4.42 -25.40 -23.96
CA TRP A 1197 2.97 -25.17 -24.09
C TRP A 1197 2.37 -26.05 -25.19
N TYR A 1198 1.16 -26.56 -24.95
CA TYR A 1198 0.33 -27.33 -25.86
C TYR A 1198 -1.12 -26.83 -25.72
N TYR A 1199 -1.95 -27.12 -26.71
CA TYR A 1199 -3.38 -26.82 -26.65
C TYR A 1199 -4.22 -28.06 -26.89
N LEU A 1200 -5.15 -28.34 -26.00
CA LEU A 1200 -6.14 -29.40 -26.12
C LEU A 1200 -7.46 -28.76 -26.57
N LYS A 1201 -8.03 -29.22 -27.69
CA LYS A 1201 -9.29 -28.70 -28.23
C LYS A 1201 -10.47 -29.01 -27.29
N GLU A 1202 -11.66 -28.47 -27.55
CA GLU A 1202 -12.86 -28.74 -26.73
C GLU A 1202 -13.20 -30.23 -26.60
N ASN A 1203 -12.87 -31.04 -27.61
CA ASN A 1203 -13.00 -32.50 -27.59
C ASN A 1203 -11.79 -33.22 -26.94
N GLY A 1204 -10.88 -32.49 -26.30
CA GLY A 1204 -9.65 -32.97 -25.65
C GLY A 1204 -8.47 -33.27 -26.58
N ALA A 1205 -8.66 -33.27 -27.90
CA ALA A 1205 -7.62 -33.63 -28.84
C ALA A 1205 -6.54 -32.55 -28.92
N MET A 1206 -5.27 -32.94 -28.77
CA MET A 1206 -4.11 -32.05 -28.89
C MET A 1206 -4.04 -31.41 -30.29
N SER A 1207 -3.84 -30.10 -30.34
CA SER A 1207 -3.71 -29.35 -31.58
C SER A 1207 -2.28 -29.40 -32.13
N ILE A 1208 -2.17 -29.36 -33.46
CA ILE A 1208 -0.94 -29.21 -34.24
C ILE A 1208 -1.21 -28.22 -35.38
N GLY A 1209 -0.18 -27.55 -35.87
CA GLY A 1209 -0.27 -26.49 -36.87
C GLY A 1209 -0.84 -25.18 -36.30
N TRP A 1210 -1.48 -24.41 -37.16
CA TRP A 1210 -2.15 -23.16 -36.78
C TRP A 1210 -3.33 -23.39 -35.85
N LEU A 1211 -3.36 -22.64 -34.75
CA LEU A 1211 -4.45 -22.55 -33.80
C LEU A 1211 -4.88 -21.09 -33.69
N ARG A 1212 -6.19 -20.84 -33.66
CA ARG A 1212 -6.76 -19.59 -33.18
C ARG A 1212 -7.43 -19.85 -31.83
N ASP A 1213 -7.08 -19.07 -30.81
CA ASP A 1213 -7.68 -19.21 -29.48
C ASP A 1213 -9.06 -18.52 -29.40
N THR A 1214 -9.70 -18.60 -28.22
CA THR A 1214 -11.01 -18.00 -27.96
C THR A 1214 -10.98 -16.46 -27.98
N ASN A 1215 -9.81 -15.85 -27.77
CA ASN A 1215 -9.61 -14.40 -27.85
C ASN A 1215 -9.31 -13.94 -29.29
N GLY A 1216 -9.29 -14.87 -30.25
CA GLY A 1216 -9.04 -14.59 -31.66
C GLY A 1216 -7.57 -14.47 -32.06
N THR A 1217 -6.64 -14.76 -31.15
CA THR A 1217 -5.18 -14.71 -31.36
C THR A 1217 -4.69 -15.98 -32.04
N TRP A 1218 -3.75 -15.85 -32.98
CA TRP A 1218 -3.16 -16.98 -33.69
C TRP A 1218 -1.86 -17.47 -33.05
N TYR A 1219 -1.66 -18.79 -33.04
CA TYR A 1219 -0.51 -19.50 -32.50
C TYR A 1219 -0.12 -20.64 -33.45
N TYR A 1220 1.15 -21.07 -33.44
CA TYR A 1220 1.59 -22.26 -34.17
C TYR A 1220 2.11 -23.34 -33.21
N LEU A 1221 1.52 -24.52 -33.30
CA LEU A 1221 1.93 -25.73 -32.59
C LEU A 1221 2.70 -26.62 -33.58
N ASN A 1222 3.88 -27.10 -33.23
CA ASN A 1222 4.66 -27.96 -34.11
C ASN A 1222 4.07 -29.39 -34.21
N ASN A 1223 4.74 -30.30 -34.93
CA ASN A 1223 4.28 -31.69 -35.10
C ASN A 1223 4.25 -32.53 -33.80
N SER A 1224 4.88 -32.09 -32.71
CA SER A 1224 4.72 -32.70 -31.38
C SER A 1224 3.67 -32.00 -30.53
N GLY A 1225 2.93 -31.04 -31.08
CA GLY A 1225 1.94 -30.21 -30.38
C GLY A 1225 2.54 -29.07 -29.55
N ALA A 1226 3.86 -28.91 -29.54
CA ALA A 1226 4.52 -27.88 -28.74
C ALA A 1226 4.45 -26.52 -29.46
N MET A 1227 3.96 -25.50 -28.75
CA MET A 1227 3.88 -24.12 -29.21
C MET A 1227 5.26 -23.60 -29.61
N GLN A 1228 5.31 -22.84 -30.70
CA GLN A 1228 6.52 -22.22 -31.20
C GLN A 1228 6.56 -20.72 -30.84
N THR A 1229 7.76 -20.17 -30.80
CA THR A 1229 8.05 -18.73 -30.71
C THR A 1229 9.09 -18.37 -31.77
N GLY A 1230 9.21 -17.10 -32.13
CA GLY A 1230 10.09 -16.61 -33.19
C GLY A 1230 9.55 -16.88 -34.60
N TRP A 1231 10.46 -16.88 -35.58
CA TRP A 1231 10.15 -17.13 -36.99
C TRP A 1231 9.75 -18.57 -37.26
N ILE A 1232 8.55 -18.77 -37.81
CA ILE A 1232 8.08 -20.05 -38.32
C ILE A 1232 7.75 -19.97 -39.80
N LYS A 1233 7.84 -21.10 -40.49
CA LYS A 1233 7.45 -21.26 -41.88
C LYS A 1233 6.34 -22.30 -41.97
N ASP A 1234 5.23 -21.94 -42.59
CA ASP A 1234 4.07 -22.82 -42.73
C ASP A 1234 4.24 -23.85 -43.87
N ALA A 1235 3.20 -24.65 -44.10
CA ALA A 1235 3.19 -25.69 -45.12
C ALA A 1235 3.22 -25.16 -46.56
N ASP A 1236 2.64 -23.98 -46.81
CA ASP A 1236 2.61 -23.32 -48.12
C ASP A 1236 3.93 -22.56 -48.42
N GLY A 1237 4.78 -22.42 -47.40
CA GLY A 1237 6.11 -21.83 -47.49
C GLY A 1237 6.16 -20.34 -47.18
N THR A 1238 5.11 -19.80 -46.56
CA THR A 1238 5.01 -18.43 -46.07
C THR A 1238 5.64 -18.33 -44.69
N TRP A 1239 6.32 -17.21 -44.42
CA TRP A 1239 6.96 -16.94 -43.13
C TRP A 1239 6.05 -16.08 -42.25
N TYR A 1240 6.07 -16.37 -40.95
CA TYR A 1240 5.33 -15.66 -39.91
C TYR A 1240 6.21 -15.51 -38.67
N TYR A 1241 5.91 -14.54 -37.82
CA TYR A 1241 6.61 -14.37 -36.55
C TYR A 1241 5.65 -14.50 -35.37
N LEU A 1242 6.05 -15.31 -34.39
CA LEU A 1242 5.38 -15.47 -33.10
C LEU A 1242 6.22 -14.79 -32.02
N ASN A 1243 5.59 -13.99 -31.15
CA ASN A 1243 6.29 -13.36 -30.03
C ASN A 1243 6.65 -14.40 -28.93
N GLN A 1244 7.17 -13.94 -27.78
CA GLN A 1244 7.54 -14.83 -26.67
C GLN A 1244 6.36 -15.51 -25.97
N SER A 1245 5.12 -15.00 -26.10
CA SER A 1245 3.91 -15.71 -25.67
C SER A 1245 3.36 -16.67 -26.73
N GLY A 1246 4.03 -16.79 -27.89
CA GLY A 1246 3.60 -17.61 -29.02
C GLY A 1246 2.53 -16.98 -29.91
N ALA A 1247 2.10 -15.76 -29.59
CA ALA A 1247 1.08 -15.04 -30.35
C ALA A 1247 1.67 -14.50 -31.66
N MET A 1248 0.95 -14.71 -32.76
CA MET A 1248 1.33 -14.26 -34.09
C MET A 1248 1.20 -12.74 -34.22
N LEU A 1249 2.30 -12.10 -34.63
CA LEU A 1249 2.29 -10.67 -34.95
C LEU A 1249 1.75 -10.43 -36.37
N SER A 1250 1.08 -9.30 -36.57
CA SER A 1250 0.54 -8.83 -37.86
C SER A 1250 0.59 -7.31 -37.92
N ASN A 1251 0.49 -6.72 -39.12
CA ASN A 1251 0.60 -5.27 -39.36
C ASN A 1251 1.82 -4.61 -38.71
N THR A 1252 2.98 -5.27 -38.73
CA THR A 1252 4.19 -4.79 -38.05
C THR A 1252 5.47 -5.18 -38.79
N ILE A 1253 6.62 -4.74 -38.29
CA ILE A 1253 7.95 -5.06 -38.85
C ILE A 1253 8.75 -5.82 -37.79
N VAL A 1254 9.30 -6.97 -38.17
CA VAL A 1254 10.18 -7.79 -37.31
C VAL A 1254 11.46 -8.11 -38.08
N ASP A 1255 12.63 -7.91 -37.47
CA ASP A 1255 13.95 -8.13 -38.07
C ASP A 1255 14.16 -7.49 -39.46
N GLY A 1256 13.46 -6.37 -39.71
CA GLY A 1256 13.47 -5.66 -41.00
C GLY A 1256 12.53 -6.24 -42.08
N TYR A 1257 11.73 -7.25 -41.76
CA TYR A 1257 10.72 -7.85 -42.64
C TYR A 1257 9.31 -7.40 -42.27
N VAL A 1258 8.50 -7.06 -43.27
CA VAL A 1258 7.12 -6.57 -43.08
C VAL A 1258 6.15 -7.74 -42.95
N LEU A 1259 5.35 -7.77 -41.89
CA LEU A 1259 4.23 -8.68 -41.69
C LEU A 1259 2.92 -7.95 -42.04
N ASN A 1260 2.16 -8.49 -42.98
CA ASN A 1260 0.90 -7.90 -43.39
C ASN A 1260 -0.23 -8.13 -42.35
N LYS A 1261 -1.45 -7.69 -42.65
CA LYS A 1261 -2.65 -7.86 -41.80
C LYS A 1261 -3.01 -9.32 -41.47
N ASP A 1262 -2.55 -10.26 -42.28
CA ASP A 1262 -2.80 -11.70 -42.12
C ASP A 1262 -1.59 -12.38 -41.42
N GLY A 1263 -0.62 -11.59 -40.91
CA GLY A 1263 0.62 -12.04 -40.27
C GLY A 1263 1.71 -12.52 -41.23
N ALA A 1264 1.40 -12.61 -42.53
CA ALA A 1264 2.31 -13.15 -43.53
C ALA A 1264 3.44 -12.15 -43.84
N CYS A 1265 4.68 -12.65 -43.80
CA CYS A 1265 5.85 -11.93 -44.26
C CYS A 1265 5.74 -11.64 -45.77
N VAL A 1266 5.70 -10.35 -46.11
CA VAL A 1266 5.72 -9.85 -47.48
C VAL A 1266 7.09 -9.25 -47.81
N LYS A 1267 7.35 -9.07 -49.10
CA LYS A 1267 8.68 -8.78 -49.66
C LYS A 1267 8.77 -7.37 -50.24
#